data_AF-A0A2V7VWD0-F1
#
_entry.id   AF-A0A2V7VWD0-F1
#
_cell.length_a   1.000
_cell.length_b   1.000
_cell.length_c   1.000
_cell.angle_alpha   90.00
_cell.angle_beta   90.00
_cell.angle_gamma   90.00
#
_symmetry.space_group_name_H-M   'P 1'
#
loop_
_entity.id
_entity.type
_entity.pdbx_description
1 polymer ?
#
loop_
_entity_poly.entity_id
_entity_poly.type
_entity_poly.pdbx_seq_one_letter_code
_entity_poly.pdbx_strand_id
1 'polypeptide(L)'
;MTNTKPRRPRRKKENPMSSDPNKIAYCQIHPGVGIARLGNSPDEFFIGPESPGHIAKVTDGKFKDSEGRIKRQAARFRIYAFNADNEVIRELTADHATIQWTVQLANKKASYDMFLGRYWDLQYSTSNLGGKHPPRNQIVSDSAQRAGLLDITPAPQSITGQNAKSDPMIGTFGPLKYTVVDDRMSKVLPGIRSGFIGKPLYPSSQGAPWPEINKMSAFWVDPEIASPPTDSPKLEVTLGQLRTDPHGRLLVLGGLGDSRSLIPDNEIGFLNQDSYYANNDYWYDDTSDGRVSAEVTLPSGEPIEVRGESWVLVTPPKFAPHAEVLTTLWDCAEYAAGRRWPEKYPPHATISFTRDIYPLMRRISEYQWLNQYANSRHGTGMPFDLFDSDRFASMHMQRGPGDKAAREYVFGRMRPPLQVMETLTRKKYPDVLTDPRATKWASMDYMPQMNGDGGATQPNTNENVESNATTGGVYVTFNALIPSQYEALRRWAAGDFIDDWPNDLDGKPLDPRAGLPAPPLTDDLPAAQQPRSLDRAALEPCAGGSFYPGIEITYICMQEDGTTEEGTLWSELGRFDTKKLSPGDITKHMALPWQADFSECRYRWWPAQRPDDIVSEAQYNAVLASYDPKLDGPLATALANRDLWTRDLPQDVPHIDNQMVLAWRDLGFIVPKTGPDGSIVYVETERAPFVGENLRDAFYRLMNINSYPEFLPQARRLVDEFLKQAEINQTDPEIPQGYSFFPYSPEALNARLMQTYNGLVTSNTTALADALVNSTREHEIFGQVQMAPFNQLDGTWIRGAAPPGTVDQARNLLFSIYMDEMGDGVDHQNHANVYTDMLKSVNVYLYDIRSRDYAYDPRFLDSAFVEPVFLLGISQFTEQYLPEIFGMTLFLEWGSVGLQGVVDTLDAFGIDSAYYKLHVAIDNAASGHGALAKQAVQLYLDQVREGAGDDAMQAVWKRIWNGYVAFGTLGTLQADIAKYAAPSLTNQMIDMIKRKAQFGSLNHGNKTVGSNNLNDMFSRPSMFLDALNDAGYVIPGDPENSKIMQLMSFTGPMFHVFTDDEQTLWRNYILSLAQPSMPETQETGIERELRERWDLDRDMIKVISVLRQRQNGVPAHAVRLVGPHPDTGEDATMPITWWLNIPGKSDKEIAYAVMSALREPQNGWITPSNIARSPFVTNMAAGTNAMARAFRDVVLASNRTYLQVFATWVAKDCPIEAVTYTTFKQQKELAKGKLTIRAAAAIPQMEIVPIPVIAPPAKRHKRLFGMGNVH
;
A
#
# COMPACT_ATOMS: atom_id res chain seq x y z
N MET A 1 -86.90 -21.32 -43.46
CA MET A 1 -86.18 -21.74 -42.23
C MET A 1 -84.78 -21.13 -42.31
N THR A 2 -84.45 -19.92 -41.82
CA THR A 2 -84.37 -19.38 -40.44
C THR A 2 -83.53 -20.20 -39.46
N ASN A 3 -82.33 -19.71 -39.10
CA ASN A 3 -81.93 -19.22 -37.76
C ASN A 3 -80.40 -19.07 -37.69
N THR A 4 -79.84 -17.85 -37.67
CA THR A 4 -79.59 -16.94 -36.53
C THR A 4 -78.39 -17.32 -35.64
N LYS A 5 -77.43 -16.38 -35.54
CA LYS A 5 -76.75 -15.91 -34.32
C LYS A 5 -75.98 -14.60 -34.64
N PRO A 6 -75.71 -13.72 -33.65
CA PRO A 6 -76.14 -12.32 -33.72
C PRO A 6 -75.01 -11.29 -33.87
N ARG A 7 -75.39 -10.09 -34.34
CA ARG A 7 -74.56 -8.87 -34.44
C ARG A 7 -74.12 -8.37 -33.06
N ARG A 8 -72.81 -8.15 -32.90
CA ARG A 8 -72.24 -7.33 -31.81
C ARG A 8 -72.47 -5.84 -32.08
N PRO A 9 -72.69 -5.01 -31.04
CA PRO A 9 -73.04 -3.60 -31.20
C PRO A 9 -71.82 -2.76 -31.60
N ARG A 10 -72.04 -1.75 -32.46
CA ARG A 10 -71.08 -0.67 -32.69
C ARG A 10 -70.81 0.03 -31.36
N ARG A 11 -69.60 -0.11 -30.81
CA ARG A 11 -69.09 0.77 -29.76
C ARG A 11 -69.14 2.20 -30.30
N LYS A 12 -69.84 3.09 -29.60
CA LYS A 12 -69.67 4.53 -29.77
C LYS A 12 -68.17 4.83 -29.64
N LYS A 13 -67.60 5.57 -30.59
CA LYS A 13 -66.38 6.33 -30.34
C LYS A 13 -66.73 7.30 -29.22
N GLU A 14 -66.34 6.98 -28.00
CA GLU A 14 -66.11 8.02 -26.99
C GLU A 14 -65.04 8.92 -27.59
N ASN A 15 -65.29 10.23 -27.62
CA ASN A 15 -64.23 11.20 -27.81
C ASN A 15 -63.13 10.84 -26.79
N PRO A 16 -61.84 10.72 -27.18
CA PRO A 16 -60.80 10.81 -26.17
C PRO A 16 -61.01 12.17 -25.51
N MET A 17 -61.30 12.18 -24.21
CA MET A 17 -61.18 13.39 -23.42
C MET A 17 -59.80 13.95 -23.75
N SER A 18 -59.76 15.15 -24.34
CA SER A 18 -58.55 15.94 -24.46
C SER A 18 -57.89 15.94 -23.08
N SER A 19 -56.80 15.21 -22.91
CA SER A 19 -55.89 15.39 -21.78
C SER A 19 -55.51 16.87 -21.79
N ASP A 20 -55.66 17.54 -20.65
CA ASP A 20 -55.09 18.87 -20.50
C ASP A 20 -53.57 18.71 -20.67
N PRO A 21 -52.95 19.28 -21.72
CA PRO A 21 -51.54 19.07 -22.01
C PRO A 21 -50.62 19.59 -20.88
N ASN A 22 -51.14 20.47 -20.00
CA ASN A 22 -50.41 21.01 -18.86
C ASN A 22 -50.67 20.25 -17.55
N LYS A 23 -51.55 19.24 -17.55
CA LYS A 23 -51.82 18.44 -16.36
C LYS A 23 -50.69 17.44 -16.14
N ILE A 24 -50.02 17.58 -15.01
CA ILE A 24 -48.98 16.64 -14.56
C ILE A 24 -49.65 15.29 -14.25
N ALA A 25 -49.20 14.24 -14.92
CA ALA A 25 -49.63 12.86 -14.69
C ALA A 25 -48.60 12.10 -13.83
N TYR A 26 -47.31 12.34 -14.06
CA TYR A 26 -46.21 11.78 -13.28
C TYR A 26 -44.94 12.65 -13.46
N CYS A 27 -43.92 12.35 -12.68
CA CYS A 27 -42.59 12.97 -12.76
C CYS A 27 -41.51 11.91 -12.98
N GLN A 28 -40.33 12.31 -13.45
CA GLN A 28 -39.19 11.41 -13.63
C GLN A 28 -37.86 12.15 -13.37
N ILE A 29 -36.87 11.44 -12.82
CA ILE A 29 -35.56 12.00 -12.43
C ILE A 29 -34.57 11.87 -13.61
N HIS A 30 -33.82 12.93 -13.91
CA HIS A 30 -32.75 12.93 -14.92
C HIS A 30 -31.46 13.55 -14.38
N PRO A 31 -30.26 13.02 -14.74
CA PRO A 31 -30.06 11.88 -15.61
C PRO A 31 -30.57 10.56 -15.00
N GLY A 32 -30.89 9.58 -15.85
CA GLY A 32 -31.24 8.23 -15.44
C GLY A 32 -30.11 7.53 -14.70
N VAL A 33 -28.86 7.85 -15.06
CA VAL A 33 -27.64 7.44 -14.36
C VAL A 33 -26.72 8.66 -14.23
N GLY A 34 -26.50 9.13 -13.01
CA GLY A 34 -25.58 10.23 -12.72
C GLY A 34 -24.17 9.74 -12.42
N ILE A 35 -23.16 10.54 -12.74
CA ILE A 35 -21.74 10.22 -12.54
C ILE A 35 -21.11 11.22 -11.57
N ALA A 36 -20.86 10.75 -10.35
CA ALA A 36 -20.03 11.43 -9.37
C ALA A 36 -18.60 10.88 -9.45
N ARG A 37 -17.61 11.72 -9.14
CA ARG A 37 -16.20 11.31 -9.09
C ARG A 37 -15.56 11.68 -7.77
N LEU A 38 -14.70 10.78 -7.30
CA LEU A 38 -13.91 10.94 -6.08
C LEU A 38 -13.06 12.21 -6.12
N GLY A 39 -12.75 12.73 -4.93
CA GLY A 39 -11.88 13.89 -4.74
C GLY A 39 -11.64 14.10 -3.25
N ASN A 40 -10.40 14.33 -2.85
CA ASN A 40 -10.01 14.44 -1.44
C ASN A 40 -10.28 15.83 -0.83
N SER A 41 -10.87 16.77 -1.56
CA SER A 41 -11.32 18.04 -0.99
C SER A 41 -12.59 17.84 -0.13
N PRO A 42 -12.56 18.20 1.17
CA PRO A 42 -13.64 17.91 2.11
C PRO A 42 -14.92 18.71 1.84
N ASP A 43 -14.81 19.90 1.24
CA ASP A 43 -15.95 20.81 1.04
C ASP A 43 -16.07 21.36 -0.40
N GLU A 44 -14.99 21.41 -1.19
CA GLU A 44 -15.06 21.95 -2.56
C GLU A 44 -15.42 20.88 -3.59
N PHE A 45 -16.21 21.27 -4.58
CA PHE A 45 -16.69 20.42 -5.66
C PHE A 45 -17.04 21.23 -6.92
N PHE A 46 -17.19 20.53 -8.04
CA PHE A 46 -17.77 21.07 -9.28
C PHE A 46 -18.87 20.13 -9.80
N ILE A 47 -19.73 20.62 -10.70
CA ILE A 47 -20.82 19.82 -11.26
C ILE A 47 -20.32 19.13 -12.53
N GLY A 48 -20.64 17.84 -12.68
CA GLY A 48 -20.34 17.09 -13.91
C GLY A 48 -21.02 17.67 -15.16
N PRO A 49 -20.71 17.15 -16.36
CA PRO A 49 -21.32 17.63 -17.60
C PRO A 49 -22.85 17.46 -17.61
N GLU A 50 -23.55 18.51 -18.02
CA GLU A 50 -25.02 18.50 -18.15
C GLU A 50 -25.50 18.78 -19.57
N SER A 51 -24.57 18.98 -20.51
CA SER A 51 -24.85 19.15 -21.93
C SER A 51 -23.90 18.25 -22.73
N PRO A 52 -24.40 17.43 -23.67
CA PRO A 52 -23.56 16.56 -24.50
C PRO A 52 -22.45 17.33 -25.20
N GLY A 53 -21.25 16.78 -25.31
CA GLY A 53 -20.09 17.46 -25.91
C GLY A 53 -19.52 18.66 -25.13
N HIS A 54 -20.04 18.97 -23.94
CA HIS A 54 -19.46 19.99 -23.06
C HIS A 54 -18.62 19.36 -21.94
N ILE A 55 -17.53 20.04 -21.58
CA ILE A 55 -16.73 19.68 -20.41
C ILE A 55 -17.40 20.18 -19.13
N ALA A 56 -17.10 19.53 -18.00
CA ALA A 56 -17.59 19.97 -16.70
C ALA A 56 -17.14 21.41 -16.42
N LYS A 57 -18.07 22.26 -15.98
CA LYS A 57 -17.76 23.67 -15.68
C LYS A 57 -17.12 23.78 -14.31
N VAL A 58 -15.86 24.21 -14.29
CA VAL A 58 -15.11 24.46 -13.06
C VAL A 58 -15.04 25.97 -12.81
N THR A 59 -15.61 26.43 -11.71
CA THR A 59 -15.90 27.86 -11.46
C THR A 59 -14.66 28.76 -11.50
N ASP A 60 -13.52 28.28 -11.01
CA ASP A 60 -12.22 28.97 -10.98
C ASP A 60 -11.21 28.41 -12.00
N GLY A 61 -11.65 27.50 -12.87
CA GLY A 61 -10.81 26.81 -13.84
C GLY A 61 -9.84 25.79 -13.25
N LYS A 62 -9.95 25.43 -11.96
CA LYS A 62 -9.04 24.52 -11.26
C LYS A 62 -9.74 23.30 -10.69
N PHE A 63 -9.23 22.11 -11.02
CA PHE A 63 -9.74 20.84 -10.54
C PHE A 63 -9.29 20.54 -9.10
N LYS A 64 -8.30 21.27 -8.58
CA LYS A 64 -7.84 21.19 -7.20
C LYS A 64 -8.15 22.45 -6.41
N ASP A 65 -8.36 22.29 -5.11
CA ASP A 65 -8.55 23.41 -4.18
C ASP A 65 -7.22 24.11 -3.86
N SER A 66 -7.29 25.15 -3.03
CA SER A 66 -6.12 25.96 -2.66
C SER A 66 -5.02 25.19 -1.90
N GLU A 67 -5.34 24.03 -1.34
CA GLU A 67 -4.39 23.12 -0.65
C GLU A 67 -3.87 22.02 -1.58
N GLY A 68 -4.26 22.02 -2.87
CA GLY A 68 -3.87 21.02 -3.84
C GLY A 68 -4.65 19.70 -3.72
N ARG A 69 -5.82 19.69 -3.06
CA ARG A 69 -6.70 18.51 -3.00
C ARG A 69 -7.67 18.52 -4.18
N ILE A 70 -7.94 17.36 -4.77
CA ILE A 70 -8.88 17.22 -5.90
C ILE A 70 -10.30 17.52 -5.42
N LYS A 71 -10.97 18.46 -6.10
CA LYS A 71 -12.39 18.77 -5.90
C LYS A 71 -13.24 17.60 -6.39
N ARG A 72 -14.27 17.23 -5.63
CA ARG A 72 -15.21 16.18 -6.06
C ARG A 72 -16.01 16.62 -7.28
N GLN A 73 -16.32 15.70 -8.18
CA GLN A 73 -17.34 15.92 -9.20
C GLN A 73 -18.70 15.48 -8.66
N ALA A 74 -19.64 16.40 -8.54
CA ALA A 74 -21.00 16.12 -8.12
C ALA A 74 -21.88 15.73 -9.32
N ALA A 75 -22.70 14.70 -9.15
CA ALA A 75 -23.79 14.38 -10.07
C ALA A 75 -25.02 15.22 -9.72
N ARG A 76 -25.49 16.08 -10.64
CA ARG A 76 -26.71 16.87 -10.45
C ARG A 76 -27.93 16.15 -11.03
N PHE A 77 -28.96 15.96 -10.21
CA PHE A 77 -30.23 15.38 -10.61
C PHE A 77 -31.36 16.41 -10.60
N ARG A 78 -32.24 16.31 -11.59
CA ARG A 78 -33.38 17.19 -11.86
C ARG A 78 -34.65 16.35 -11.99
N ILE A 79 -35.81 16.95 -11.75
CA ILE A 79 -37.12 16.29 -11.92
C ILE A 79 -37.87 16.94 -13.06
N TYR A 80 -38.41 16.14 -13.97
CA TYR A 80 -39.27 16.62 -15.06
C TYR A 80 -40.68 16.08 -14.90
N ALA A 81 -41.68 16.94 -15.11
CA ALA A 81 -43.10 16.60 -15.11
C ALA A 81 -43.56 16.18 -16.51
N PHE A 82 -44.39 15.15 -16.58
CA PHE A 82 -44.93 14.59 -17.82
C PHE A 82 -46.46 14.59 -17.79
N ASN A 83 -47.08 14.76 -18.95
CA ASN A 83 -48.52 14.58 -19.12
C ASN A 83 -48.89 13.10 -19.35
N ALA A 84 -50.19 12.83 -19.51
CA ALA A 84 -50.70 11.46 -19.70
C ALA A 84 -50.25 10.81 -21.03
N ASP A 85 -49.78 11.61 -21.98
CA ASP A 85 -49.30 11.19 -23.30
C ASP A 85 -47.76 10.97 -23.32
N ASN A 86 -47.11 11.05 -22.14
CA ASN A 86 -45.65 10.97 -21.93
C ASN A 86 -44.86 12.12 -22.56
N GLU A 87 -45.49 13.29 -22.72
CA GLU A 87 -44.81 14.50 -23.17
C GLU A 87 -44.28 15.28 -21.97
N VAL A 88 -43.06 15.80 -22.07
CA VAL A 88 -42.46 16.64 -21.02
C VAL A 88 -43.17 17.99 -21.00
N ILE A 89 -43.65 18.37 -19.81
CA ILE A 89 -44.27 19.68 -19.57
C ILE A 89 -43.18 20.69 -19.22
N ARG A 90 -42.37 20.40 -18.18
CA ARG A 90 -41.31 21.27 -17.64
C ARG A 90 -40.45 20.56 -16.60
N GLU A 91 -39.33 21.17 -16.23
CA GLU A 91 -38.61 20.86 -14.99
C GLU A 91 -39.42 21.31 -13.76
N LEU A 92 -39.40 20.51 -12.69
CA LEU A 92 -39.88 20.89 -11.36
C LEU A 92 -38.69 21.22 -10.45
N THR A 93 -38.80 22.35 -9.76
CA THR A 93 -37.84 22.87 -8.78
C THR A 93 -38.54 23.14 -7.46
N ALA A 94 -37.79 23.57 -6.44
CA ALA A 94 -38.36 24.02 -5.16
C ALA A 94 -39.39 25.17 -5.30
N ASP A 95 -39.38 25.91 -6.42
CA ASP A 95 -40.37 26.96 -6.70
C ASP A 95 -41.74 26.38 -7.11
N HIS A 96 -41.76 25.12 -7.54
CA HIS A 96 -42.93 24.47 -8.12
C HIS A 96 -43.55 23.43 -7.20
N ALA A 97 -42.74 22.75 -6.36
CA ALA A 97 -43.15 21.64 -5.51
C ALA A 97 -42.18 21.46 -4.34
N THR A 98 -42.66 20.84 -3.26
CA THR A 98 -41.75 20.28 -2.25
C THR A 98 -41.14 19.00 -2.82
N ILE A 99 -39.82 18.96 -2.92
CA ILE A 99 -39.06 17.82 -3.43
C ILE A 99 -38.22 17.26 -2.28
N GLN A 100 -38.47 16.02 -1.89
CA GLN A 100 -37.63 15.28 -0.96
C GLN A 100 -36.86 14.22 -1.75
N TRP A 101 -35.55 14.41 -1.83
CA TRP A 101 -34.64 13.44 -2.45
C TRP A 101 -34.25 12.37 -1.44
N THR A 102 -34.04 11.15 -1.90
CA THR A 102 -33.45 10.06 -1.11
C THR A 102 -32.39 9.34 -1.92
N VAL A 103 -31.22 9.13 -1.33
CA VAL A 103 -30.09 8.42 -1.95
C VAL A 103 -29.62 7.31 -1.02
N GLN A 104 -29.37 6.14 -1.59
CA GLN A 104 -28.79 4.99 -0.89
C GLN A 104 -27.60 4.46 -1.69
N LEU A 105 -26.38 4.65 -1.14
CA LEU A 105 -25.13 4.18 -1.71
C LEU A 105 -24.67 2.87 -1.04
N ALA A 106 -23.95 2.04 -1.76
CA ALA A 106 -23.15 0.97 -1.15
C ALA A 106 -21.90 0.65 -1.97
N ASN A 107 -20.90 0.07 -1.30
CA ASN A 107 -19.76 -0.60 -1.92
C ASN A 107 -19.77 -2.07 -1.53
N LYS A 108 -19.80 -2.96 -2.53
CA LYS A 108 -19.82 -4.42 -2.35
C LYS A 108 -18.61 -5.12 -2.96
N LYS A 109 -17.57 -4.38 -3.33
CA LYS A 109 -16.38 -4.95 -4.00
C LYS A 109 -15.72 -6.06 -3.19
N ALA A 110 -15.63 -5.87 -1.87
CA ALA A 110 -14.92 -6.79 -0.98
C ALA A 110 -15.68 -8.10 -0.73
N SER A 111 -17.01 -8.09 -0.79
CA SER A 111 -17.83 -9.30 -0.62
C SER A 111 -18.05 -10.07 -1.92
N TYR A 112 -17.86 -9.41 -3.07
CA TYR A 112 -18.13 -9.93 -4.40
C TYR A 112 -17.02 -10.85 -4.93
N ASP A 113 -17.27 -11.40 -6.11
CA ASP A 113 -16.36 -12.30 -6.82
C ASP A 113 -15.12 -11.57 -7.33
N MET A 114 -14.01 -12.32 -7.38
CA MET A 114 -12.76 -11.88 -7.96
C MET A 114 -12.95 -11.53 -9.44
N PHE A 115 -12.35 -10.42 -9.87
CA PHE A 115 -12.29 -10.07 -11.27
C PHE A 115 -11.20 -10.88 -11.98
N LEU A 116 -11.59 -11.77 -12.89
CA LEU A 116 -10.67 -12.61 -13.67
C LEU A 116 -10.65 -12.26 -15.16
N GLY A 117 -11.40 -11.23 -15.56
CA GLY A 117 -11.68 -10.92 -16.96
C GLY A 117 -12.96 -11.57 -17.48
N ARG A 118 -13.55 -10.97 -18.51
CA ARG A 118 -14.78 -11.46 -19.16
C ARG A 118 -14.62 -12.85 -19.79
N TYR A 119 -13.43 -13.11 -20.33
CA TYR A 119 -13.08 -14.30 -21.11
C TYR A 119 -12.05 -15.18 -20.39
N TRP A 120 -12.09 -15.17 -19.05
CA TRP A 120 -11.16 -15.89 -18.19
C TRP A 120 -11.18 -17.41 -18.42
N ASP A 121 -12.32 -17.96 -18.84
CA ASP A 121 -12.53 -19.38 -19.13
C ASP A 121 -11.63 -19.91 -20.25
N LEU A 122 -11.12 -19.01 -21.10
CA LEU A 122 -10.14 -19.32 -22.14
C LEU A 122 -8.69 -19.17 -21.68
N GLN A 123 -8.48 -18.31 -20.69
CA GLN A 123 -7.15 -17.99 -20.16
C GLN A 123 -6.74 -19.03 -19.11
N TYR A 124 -7.72 -19.58 -18.38
CA TYR A 124 -7.51 -20.50 -17.28
C TYR A 124 -8.33 -21.78 -17.49
N SER A 125 -7.71 -22.95 -17.30
CA SER A 125 -8.40 -24.24 -17.46
C SER A 125 -9.57 -24.38 -16.48
N THR A 126 -10.80 -24.28 -16.97
CA THR A 126 -12.05 -24.26 -16.17
C THR A 126 -12.42 -25.58 -15.50
N SER A 127 -11.76 -26.68 -15.88
CA SER A 127 -12.04 -28.03 -15.35
C SER A 127 -11.90 -28.13 -13.84
N ASN A 128 -11.09 -27.26 -13.22
CA ASN A 128 -10.87 -27.26 -11.78
C ASN A 128 -11.76 -26.28 -11.01
N LEU A 129 -12.39 -25.27 -11.65
CA LEU A 129 -13.07 -24.16 -10.95
C LEU A 129 -14.61 -24.27 -10.91
N GLY A 130 -15.18 -25.35 -11.46
CA GLY A 130 -16.64 -25.56 -11.47
C GLY A 130 -17.44 -24.48 -12.23
N GLY A 131 -16.77 -23.65 -13.04
CA GLY A 131 -17.38 -22.60 -13.86
C GLY A 131 -17.77 -21.31 -13.12
N LYS A 132 -17.35 -21.10 -11.86
CA LYS A 132 -17.65 -19.87 -11.10
C LYS A 132 -16.38 -19.13 -10.67
N HIS A 133 -16.46 -17.81 -10.59
CA HIS A 133 -15.40 -17.00 -10.00
C HIS A 133 -15.39 -17.21 -8.48
N PRO A 134 -14.22 -17.31 -7.84
CA PRO A 134 -14.15 -17.33 -6.38
C PRO A 134 -14.52 -15.97 -5.80
N PRO A 135 -15.09 -15.91 -4.59
CA PRO A 135 -15.27 -14.65 -3.87
C PRO A 135 -13.91 -14.00 -3.54
N ARG A 136 -13.87 -12.67 -3.42
CA ARG A 136 -12.81 -11.98 -2.66
C ARG A 136 -13.00 -12.25 -1.16
N ASN A 137 -12.00 -11.98 -0.33
CA ASN A 137 -12.05 -12.16 1.13
C ASN A 137 -12.60 -13.54 1.51
N GLN A 138 -12.00 -14.59 0.94
CA GLN A 138 -12.51 -15.96 1.08
C GLN A 138 -12.45 -16.46 2.52
N ILE A 139 -11.67 -15.78 3.36
CA ILE A 139 -11.58 -15.96 4.81
C ILE A 139 -12.94 -15.86 5.53
N VAL A 140 -13.87 -15.07 4.97
CA VAL A 140 -15.24 -14.99 5.48
C VAL A 140 -16.08 -16.06 4.78
N SER A 141 -15.97 -17.30 5.25
CA SER A 141 -16.63 -18.45 4.62
C SER A 141 -18.14 -18.53 4.90
N ASP A 142 -18.62 -17.93 6.00
CA ASP A 142 -20.04 -17.88 6.33
C ASP A 142 -20.78 -16.86 5.45
N SER A 143 -21.45 -17.37 4.42
CA SER A 143 -22.28 -16.60 3.49
C SER A 143 -23.31 -15.69 4.18
N ALA A 144 -23.80 -16.03 5.38
CA ALA A 144 -24.75 -15.21 6.11
C ALA A 144 -24.11 -13.96 6.74
N GLN A 145 -22.81 -13.98 7.00
CA GLN A 145 -22.06 -12.88 7.63
C GLN A 145 -21.30 -12.02 6.63
N ARG A 146 -21.01 -12.53 5.43
CA ARG A 146 -20.19 -11.84 4.41
C ARG A 146 -20.62 -10.40 4.17
N ALA A 147 -21.90 -10.17 3.86
CA ALA A 147 -22.40 -8.82 3.58
C ALA A 147 -22.23 -7.89 4.79
N GLY A 148 -22.50 -8.36 6.02
CA GLY A 148 -22.41 -7.55 7.23
C GLY A 148 -20.98 -7.16 7.63
N LEU A 149 -19.97 -7.90 7.16
CA LEU A 149 -18.55 -7.63 7.43
C LEU A 149 -17.84 -6.93 6.26
N LEU A 150 -18.28 -7.17 5.03
CA LEU A 150 -17.55 -6.77 3.82
C LEU A 150 -18.27 -5.72 2.97
N ASP A 151 -19.59 -5.55 3.09
CA ASP A 151 -20.33 -4.52 2.35
C ASP A 151 -20.37 -3.21 3.15
N ILE A 152 -19.89 -2.13 2.54
CA ILE A 152 -20.03 -0.79 3.12
C ILE A 152 -21.40 -0.25 2.72
N THR A 153 -22.32 -0.22 3.68
CA THR A 153 -23.74 0.09 3.45
C THR A 153 -24.24 1.17 4.41
N PRO A 154 -23.96 2.46 4.14
CA PRO A 154 -24.57 3.56 4.91
C PRO A 154 -26.10 3.51 4.82
N ALA A 155 -26.76 4.05 5.85
CA ALA A 155 -28.20 4.23 5.81
C ALA A 155 -28.61 5.17 4.66
N PRO A 156 -29.78 4.96 4.03
CA PRO A 156 -30.31 5.93 3.07
C PRO A 156 -30.42 7.32 3.69
N GLN A 157 -30.04 8.35 2.94
CA GLN A 157 -30.17 9.73 3.37
C GLN A 157 -31.18 10.48 2.52
N SER A 158 -31.96 11.33 3.17
CA SER A 158 -32.91 12.22 2.51
C SER A 158 -32.54 13.68 2.71
N ILE A 159 -32.82 14.51 1.70
CA ILE A 159 -32.57 15.95 1.73
C ILE A 159 -33.67 16.70 1.00
N THR A 160 -34.01 17.90 1.49
CA THR A 160 -35.04 18.77 0.91
C THR A 160 -34.67 20.24 1.09
N GLY A 161 -35.32 21.13 0.35
CA GLY A 161 -35.08 22.57 0.38
C GLY A 161 -33.95 23.04 -0.55
N GLN A 162 -33.68 24.34 -0.52
CA GLN A 162 -32.65 25.00 -1.32
C GLN A 162 -31.35 25.11 -0.53
N ASN A 163 -30.20 24.93 -1.17
CA ASN A 163 -28.87 25.05 -0.55
C ASN A 163 -28.65 24.21 0.72
N ALA A 164 -29.31 23.05 0.82
CA ALA A 164 -29.19 22.17 1.96
C ALA A 164 -27.89 21.34 1.90
N LYS A 165 -27.41 20.89 3.07
CA LYS A 165 -26.28 19.97 3.25
C LYS A 165 -26.73 18.83 4.17
N SER A 166 -26.49 17.58 3.76
CA SER A 166 -26.69 16.42 4.64
C SER A 166 -25.42 16.08 5.43
N ASP A 167 -25.56 15.26 6.47
CA ASP A 167 -24.43 14.60 7.12
C ASP A 167 -23.74 13.64 6.14
N PRO A 168 -22.44 13.30 6.33
CA PRO A 168 -21.77 12.28 5.53
C PRO A 168 -22.48 10.91 5.60
N MET A 169 -22.48 10.18 4.49
CA MET A 169 -23.03 8.83 4.39
C MET A 169 -21.97 7.81 4.82
N ILE A 170 -21.99 7.42 6.10
CA ILE A 170 -20.96 6.55 6.72
C ILE A 170 -21.48 5.11 6.83
N GLY A 171 -20.73 4.16 6.26
CA GLY A 171 -20.91 2.71 6.44
C GLY A 171 -19.74 2.10 7.22
N THR A 172 -19.74 0.78 7.42
CA THR A 172 -18.67 0.10 8.16
C THR A 172 -18.05 -1.06 7.40
N PHE A 173 -16.77 -1.33 7.62
CA PHE A 173 -16.03 -2.47 7.06
C PHE A 173 -15.26 -3.21 8.18
N GLY A 174 -15.30 -4.54 8.17
CA GLY A 174 -14.74 -5.38 9.24
C GLY A 174 -15.60 -5.44 10.52
N PRO A 175 -15.06 -6.01 11.62
CA PRO A 175 -13.71 -6.56 11.74
C PRO A 175 -13.57 -7.90 11.03
N LEU A 176 -12.36 -8.23 10.55
CA LEU A 176 -12.03 -9.48 9.87
C LEU A 176 -11.00 -10.27 10.69
N LYS A 177 -11.13 -11.60 10.67
CA LYS A 177 -10.15 -12.47 11.30
C LYS A 177 -8.89 -12.59 10.44
N TYR A 178 -7.74 -12.53 11.08
CA TYR A 178 -6.43 -12.80 10.48
C TYR A 178 -5.50 -13.47 11.51
N THR A 179 -4.41 -14.10 11.09
CA THR A 179 -3.43 -14.69 12.02
C THR A 179 -2.27 -13.72 12.19
N VAL A 180 -1.72 -13.53 13.38
CA VAL A 180 -0.47 -12.77 13.55
C VAL A 180 0.70 -13.73 13.44
N VAL A 181 1.74 -13.34 12.70
CA VAL A 181 2.95 -14.15 12.49
C VAL A 181 4.00 -13.69 13.48
N ASP A 182 4.43 -14.59 14.36
CA ASP A 182 5.58 -14.40 15.26
C ASP A 182 6.86 -14.19 14.44
N ASP A 183 7.64 -13.24 14.93
CA ASP A 183 8.91 -12.62 14.55
C ASP A 183 10.03 -13.57 14.07
N ARG A 184 9.82 -14.89 14.04
CA ARG A 184 10.86 -15.90 13.70
C ARG A 184 10.65 -16.73 12.43
N MET A 185 9.92 -16.26 11.41
CA MET A 185 10.02 -16.83 10.06
C MET A 185 9.74 -15.78 8.97
N SER A 186 10.72 -15.60 8.08
CA SER A 186 10.67 -14.74 6.89
C SER A 186 9.43 -15.00 6.02
N LYS A 187 8.57 -13.97 5.90
CA LYS A 187 7.44 -13.80 4.95
C LYS A 187 6.54 -15.02 4.74
N VAL A 188 5.58 -15.27 5.63
CA VAL A 188 4.22 -15.78 5.28
C VAL A 188 3.26 -15.43 6.41
N LEU A 189 2.04 -14.95 6.12
CA LEU A 189 0.83 -15.26 6.91
C LEU A 189 0.44 -16.70 6.55
N PRO A 190 0.99 -17.75 7.20
CA PRO A 190 0.83 -19.11 6.74
C PRO A 190 -0.62 -19.52 7.05
N GLY A 191 -1.48 -19.48 6.03
CA GLY A 191 -2.89 -19.82 6.13
C GLY A 191 -3.81 -19.02 5.20
N ILE A 192 -3.36 -17.91 4.60
CA ILE A 192 -4.25 -17.00 3.89
C ILE A 192 -3.88 -16.97 2.40
N ARG A 193 -4.85 -17.39 1.59
CA ARG A 193 -4.73 -17.86 0.21
C ARG A 193 -4.05 -16.87 -0.74
N SER A 194 -3.39 -17.40 -1.78
CA SER A 194 -3.08 -16.63 -2.99
C SER A 194 -4.39 -16.16 -3.62
N GLY A 195 -4.50 -14.86 -3.92
CA GLY A 195 -5.54 -14.31 -4.80
C GLY A 195 -5.43 -14.79 -6.26
N PHE A 196 -4.74 -15.90 -6.52
CA PHE A 196 -4.88 -16.64 -7.75
C PHE A 196 -4.52 -18.10 -7.53
N ILE A 197 -5.51 -18.99 -7.65
CA ILE A 197 -5.36 -20.45 -7.64
C ILE A 197 -4.68 -20.97 -6.37
N GLY A 198 -5.49 -21.48 -5.43
CA GLY A 198 -5.04 -22.00 -4.15
C GLY A 198 -3.96 -23.08 -4.24
N LYS A 199 -2.69 -22.68 -4.37
CA LYS A 199 -1.55 -23.51 -4.01
C LYS A 199 -0.93 -22.94 -2.75
N PRO A 200 -0.83 -23.73 -1.67
CA PRO A 200 0.07 -23.37 -0.59
C PRO A 200 1.49 -23.24 -1.14
N LEU A 201 2.30 -22.34 -0.58
CA LEU A 201 3.75 -22.45 -0.64
C LEU A 201 4.15 -23.69 0.19
N TYR A 202 3.94 -24.85 -0.44
CA TYR A 202 4.25 -26.24 -0.12
C TYR A 202 3.39 -27.04 0.90
N PRO A 203 3.28 -28.38 0.68
CA PRO A 203 2.27 -29.25 1.28
C PRO A 203 2.75 -30.06 2.50
N SER A 204 1.76 -30.65 3.17
CA SER A 204 1.71 -31.31 4.48
C SER A 204 2.59 -32.54 4.75
N SER A 205 3.50 -32.96 3.87
CA SER A 205 4.48 -34.03 4.19
C SER A 205 5.58 -34.19 3.12
N GLN A 206 6.76 -33.61 3.36
CA GLN A 206 8.05 -33.88 2.70
C GLN A 206 8.18 -33.72 1.16
N GLY A 207 8.83 -32.62 0.74
CA GLY A 207 9.83 -32.58 -0.33
C GLY A 207 9.39 -32.49 -1.80
N ALA A 208 9.62 -31.33 -2.43
CA ALA A 208 10.28 -31.27 -3.74
C ALA A 208 10.91 -29.88 -4.03
N PRO A 209 12.23 -29.83 -4.27
CA PRO A 209 12.93 -28.73 -4.92
C PRO A 209 12.70 -28.84 -6.45
N TRP A 210 12.31 -27.74 -7.10
CA TRP A 210 11.78 -27.65 -8.48
C TRP A 210 12.51 -28.51 -9.54
N PRO A 211 11.77 -29.15 -10.49
CA PRO A 211 11.82 -28.64 -11.87
C PRO A 211 10.53 -28.78 -12.72
N GLU A 212 9.38 -29.21 -12.19
CA GLU A 212 8.16 -29.31 -13.00
C GLU A 212 6.89 -28.94 -12.22
N ILE A 213 6.41 -27.71 -12.41
CA ILE A 213 4.99 -27.29 -12.23
C ILE A 213 4.05 -28.11 -13.16
N ASN A 214 4.58 -29.07 -13.93
CA ASN A 214 3.85 -29.96 -14.80
C ASN A 214 2.93 -30.88 -14.00
N LYS A 215 1.69 -30.38 -13.87
CA LYS A 215 0.38 -31.05 -13.66
C LYS A 215 -0.41 -30.17 -12.68
N MET A 216 -0.85 -28.99 -13.14
CA MET A 216 -1.72 -28.05 -12.42
C MET A 216 -3.15 -28.61 -12.21
N SER A 217 -3.25 -29.76 -11.54
CA SER A 217 -4.50 -30.36 -11.08
C SER A 217 -4.35 -30.72 -9.61
N ALA A 218 -4.77 -29.82 -8.71
CA ALA A 218 -5.02 -30.18 -7.31
C ALA A 218 -5.84 -29.09 -6.59
N PHE A 219 -7.16 -29.31 -6.59
CA PHE A 219 -8.20 -28.98 -5.61
C PHE A 219 -8.13 -27.73 -4.71
N TRP A 220 -9.23 -26.98 -4.73
CA TRP A 220 -9.66 -26.04 -3.70
C TRP A 220 -9.76 -26.71 -2.32
N VAL A 221 -9.15 -26.10 -1.31
CA VAL A 221 -9.34 -26.47 0.11
C VAL A 221 -9.75 -25.21 0.85
N ASP A 222 -10.85 -25.24 1.62
CA ASP A 222 -11.38 -24.13 2.43
C ASP A 222 -10.27 -23.33 3.14
N PRO A 223 -10.32 -21.98 3.15
CA PRO A 223 -9.27 -21.20 3.78
C PRO A 223 -9.39 -21.43 5.28
N GLU A 224 -8.38 -22.06 5.88
CA GLU A 224 -8.31 -22.20 7.33
C GLU A 224 -7.45 -21.06 7.87
N ILE A 225 -8.06 -20.20 8.69
CA ILE A 225 -7.30 -19.22 9.49
C ILE A 225 -6.42 -20.00 10.44
N ALA A 226 -5.10 -19.81 10.37
CA ALA A 226 -4.17 -20.43 11.30
C ALA A 226 -4.42 -19.90 12.73
N SER A 227 -4.38 -20.80 13.71
CA SER A 227 -4.61 -20.43 15.11
C SER A 227 -3.32 -20.01 15.81
N PRO A 228 -3.35 -19.00 16.71
CA PRO A 228 -4.53 -18.24 17.13
C PRO A 228 -4.90 -17.11 16.16
N PRO A 229 -6.19 -16.90 15.87
CA PRO A 229 -6.66 -15.76 15.09
C PRO A 229 -6.80 -14.49 15.93
N THR A 230 -6.55 -13.35 15.31
CA THR A 230 -6.74 -11.98 15.79
C THR A 230 -7.85 -11.28 15.00
N ASP A 231 -8.52 -10.30 15.60
CA ASP A 231 -9.49 -9.42 14.92
C ASP A 231 -8.79 -8.18 14.37
N SER A 232 -9.05 -7.83 13.11
CA SER A 232 -8.72 -6.51 12.59
C SER A 232 -9.59 -5.44 13.27
N PRO A 233 -9.22 -4.15 13.18
CA PRO A 233 -10.13 -3.07 13.50
C PRO A 233 -11.42 -3.13 12.69
N LYS A 234 -12.47 -2.47 13.20
CA LYS A 234 -13.67 -2.13 12.44
C LYS A 234 -13.57 -0.67 12.01
N LEU A 235 -13.68 -0.40 10.72
CA LEU A 235 -13.54 0.96 10.18
C LEU A 235 -14.89 1.57 9.78
N GLU A 236 -14.99 2.88 9.95
CA GLU A 236 -16.05 3.71 9.38
C GLU A 236 -15.57 4.29 8.04
N VAL A 237 -16.39 4.16 6.99
CA VAL A 237 -16.04 4.58 5.63
C VAL A 237 -17.13 5.50 5.08
N THR A 238 -16.74 6.69 4.62
CA THR A 238 -17.66 7.68 4.03
C THR A 238 -17.81 7.43 2.53
N LEU A 239 -19.00 7.09 2.06
CA LEU A 239 -19.27 6.87 0.63
C LEU A 239 -19.77 8.10 -0.13
N GLY A 240 -20.20 9.14 0.58
CA GLY A 240 -20.69 10.37 -0.05
C GLY A 240 -21.36 11.37 0.87
N GLN A 241 -21.88 12.44 0.28
CA GLN A 241 -22.68 13.48 0.94
C GLN A 241 -23.68 14.07 -0.06
N LEU A 242 -24.86 14.48 0.43
CA LEU A 242 -25.88 15.12 -0.38
C LEU A 242 -25.87 16.63 -0.18
N ARG A 243 -26.11 17.36 -1.27
CA ARG A 243 -26.41 18.80 -1.26
C ARG A 243 -27.65 19.06 -2.10
N THR A 244 -28.28 20.20 -1.90
CA THR A 244 -29.17 20.77 -2.91
C THR A 244 -28.64 22.10 -3.42
N ASP A 245 -28.91 22.41 -4.69
CA ASP A 245 -28.57 23.71 -5.26
C ASP A 245 -29.64 24.78 -4.91
N PRO A 246 -29.48 26.04 -5.35
CA PRO A 246 -30.47 27.10 -5.07
C PRO A 246 -31.88 26.82 -5.60
N HIS A 247 -32.05 25.88 -6.53
CA HIS A 247 -33.35 25.48 -7.08
C HIS A 247 -33.90 24.20 -6.44
N GLY A 248 -33.22 23.64 -5.43
CA GLY A 248 -33.60 22.39 -4.80
C GLY A 248 -33.28 21.15 -5.63
N ARG A 249 -32.41 21.27 -6.66
CA ARG A 249 -31.91 20.12 -7.42
C ARG A 249 -30.92 19.34 -6.56
N LEU A 250 -30.93 18.02 -6.65
CA LEU A 250 -30.02 17.17 -5.87
C LEU A 250 -28.62 17.22 -6.47
N LEU A 251 -27.62 17.30 -5.60
CA LEU A 251 -26.21 17.07 -5.90
C LEU A 251 -25.74 15.88 -5.06
N VAL A 252 -25.26 14.83 -5.71
CA VAL A 252 -24.61 13.70 -5.04
C VAL A 252 -23.11 13.84 -5.18
N LEU A 253 -22.41 13.99 -4.04
CA LEU A 253 -20.96 13.96 -3.96
C LEU A 253 -20.52 12.57 -3.50
N GLY A 254 -19.50 12.02 -4.15
CA GLY A 254 -18.91 10.73 -3.78
C GLY A 254 -17.98 10.78 -2.56
N GLY A 255 -17.28 9.66 -2.35
CA GLY A 255 -16.22 9.51 -1.36
C GLY A 255 -15.01 10.43 -1.60
N LEU A 256 -14.03 10.33 -0.70
CA LEU A 256 -12.83 11.16 -0.65
C LEU A 256 -11.61 10.50 -1.34
N GLY A 257 -11.77 9.28 -1.86
CA GLY A 257 -10.71 8.47 -2.46
C GLY A 257 -9.85 7.74 -1.44
N ASP A 258 -10.42 7.39 -0.28
CA ASP A 258 -9.75 6.62 0.77
C ASP A 258 -9.76 5.12 0.44
N SER A 259 -8.60 4.47 0.55
CA SER A 259 -8.43 3.03 0.28
C SER A 259 -7.27 2.48 1.10
N ARG A 260 -7.51 1.42 1.87
CA ARG A 260 -6.53 0.85 2.80
C ARG A 260 -6.80 -0.62 3.05
N SER A 261 -5.80 -1.31 3.59
CA SER A 261 -5.95 -2.64 4.17
C SER A 261 -6.42 -2.57 5.62
N LEU A 262 -7.21 -3.54 6.07
CA LEU A 262 -7.61 -3.70 7.48
C LEU A 262 -6.53 -4.29 8.37
N ILE A 263 -5.51 -4.92 7.80
CA ILE A 263 -4.46 -5.62 8.56
C ILE A 263 -3.09 -4.98 8.30
N PRO A 264 -2.17 -5.00 9.27
CA PRO A 264 -0.83 -4.45 9.11
C PRO A 264 -0.04 -5.19 8.03
N ASP A 265 0.93 -4.51 7.43
CA ASP A 265 1.90 -5.06 6.45
C ASP A 265 1.27 -5.77 5.23
N ASN A 266 0.03 -5.44 4.86
CA ASN A 266 -0.68 -6.04 3.72
C ASN A 266 -0.80 -5.08 2.54
N GLU A 267 0.37 -4.70 2.01
CA GLU A 267 0.49 -3.97 0.75
C GLU A 267 -0.15 -4.74 -0.42
N ILE A 268 -0.56 -4.02 -1.47
CA ILE A 268 -1.04 -4.63 -2.72
C ILE A 268 0.03 -5.58 -3.24
N GLY A 269 -0.39 -6.78 -3.67
CA GLY A 269 0.51 -7.83 -4.15
C GLY A 269 1.04 -8.77 -3.06
N PHE A 270 1.08 -8.37 -1.78
CA PHE A 270 1.67 -9.17 -0.70
C PHE A 270 1.03 -10.56 -0.56
N LEU A 271 -0.29 -10.62 -0.40
CA LEU A 271 -1.03 -11.90 -0.33
C LEU A 271 -1.19 -12.58 -1.70
N ASN A 272 -0.87 -11.88 -2.79
CA ASN A 272 -1.16 -12.29 -4.17
C ASN A 272 0.09 -12.65 -4.97
N GLN A 273 1.27 -12.78 -4.34
CA GLN A 273 2.56 -13.01 -5.01
C GLN A 273 2.78 -12.06 -6.19
N ASP A 274 2.52 -10.77 -5.98
CA ASP A 274 2.74 -9.70 -6.95
C ASP A 274 1.90 -9.79 -8.25
N SER A 275 0.86 -10.65 -8.30
CA SER A 275 0.26 -11.07 -9.58
C SER A 275 -1.13 -10.50 -9.92
N TYR A 276 -1.83 -9.74 -9.06
CA TYR A 276 -3.19 -9.26 -9.37
C TYR A 276 -3.55 -7.91 -8.76
N TYR A 277 -3.57 -6.84 -9.58
CA TYR A 277 -4.08 -5.52 -9.20
C TYR A 277 -5.54 -5.52 -8.72
N ALA A 278 -6.39 -6.35 -9.33
CA ALA A 278 -7.84 -6.22 -9.15
C ALA A 278 -8.40 -6.82 -7.85
N ASN A 279 -7.67 -7.73 -7.20
CA ASN A 279 -8.25 -8.63 -6.19
C ASN A 279 -7.44 -8.69 -4.91
N ASN A 280 -7.52 -7.66 -4.07
CA ASN A 280 -6.75 -7.60 -2.82
C ASN A 280 -7.65 -7.87 -1.61
N ASP A 281 -7.40 -8.99 -0.90
CA ASP A 281 -8.12 -9.35 0.32
C ASP A 281 -7.75 -8.41 1.48
N TYR A 282 -8.68 -8.18 2.41
CA TYR A 282 -8.65 -7.22 3.52
C TYR A 282 -8.67 -5.73 3.12
N TRP A 283 -8.71 -5.42 1.83
CA TRP A 283 -8.78 -4.04 1.35
C TRP A 283 -10.22 -3.54 1.23
N TYR A 284 -10.40 -2.23 1.42
CA TYR A 284 -11.60 -1.49 1.03
C TYR A 284 -11.23 -0.28 0.15
N ASP A 285 -12.22 0.27 -0.54
CA ASP A 285 -12.18 1.62 -1.09
C ASP A 285 -13.54 2.32 -0.89
N ASP A 286 -13.62 3.62 -1.20
CA ASP A 286 -14.82 4.43 -1.02
C ASP A 286 -15.52 4.81 -2.35
N THR A 287 -15.24 4.05 -3.43
CA THR A 287 -16.14 4.05 -4.59
C THR A 287 -17.49 3.45 -4.20
N SER A 288 -18.55 3.75 -4.95
CA SER A 288 -19.87 3.20 -4.65
C SER A 288 -20.83 3.38 -5.81
N ASP A 289 -21.99 2.74 -5.71
CA ASP A 289 -23.14 3.07 -6.54
C ASP A 289 -24.44 2.87 -5.80
N GLY A 290 -25.50 3.49 -6.29
CA GLY A 290 -26.73 3.52 -5.53
C GLY A 290 -27.95 4.12 -6.20
N ARG A 291 -29.07 3.90 -5.54
CA ARG A 291 -30.41 4.34 -5.97
C ARG A 291 -30.62 5.81 -5.61
N VAL A 292 -31.24 6.53 -6.54
CA VAL A 292 -31.70 7.91 -6.38
C VAL A 292 -33.20 7.95 -6.63
N SER A 293 -33.95 8.34 -5.60
CA SER A 293 -35.40 8.49 -5.65
C SER A 293 -35.83 9.85 -5.12
N ALA A 294 -37.10 10.22 -5.38
CA ALA A 294 -37.67 11.45 -4.88
C ALA A 294 -39.16 11.28 -4.58
N GLU A 295 -39.64 12.05 -3.61
CA GLU A 295 -41.05 12.31 -3.38
C GLU A 295 -41.36 13.76 -3.75
N VAL A 296 -42.43 13.97 -4.53
CA VAL A 296 -42.81 15.29 -5.04
C VAL A 296 -44.23 15.60 -4.61
N THR A 297 -44.40 16.72 -3.89
CA THR A 297 -45.71 17.19 -3.44
C THR A 297 -45.96 18.59 -3.99
N LEU A 298 -47.06 18.75 -4.74
CA LEU A 298 -47.45 20.06 -5.27
C LEU A 298 -47.96 20.99 -4.15
N PRO A 299 -48.02 22.32 -4.37
CA PRO A 299 -48.56 23.27 -3.40
C PRO A 299 -50.01 22.99 -2.97
N SER A 300 -50.77 22.24 -3.78
CA SER A 300 -52.12 21.76 -3.44
C SER A 300 -52.14 20.69 -2.34
N GLY A 301 -50.97 20.16 -1.94
CA GLY A 301 -50.82 19.02 -1.04
C GLY A 301 -50.95 17.66 -1.73
N GLU A 302 -51.13 17.62 -3.06
CA GLU A 302 -51.23 16.38 -3.84
C GLU A 302 -49.84 15.78 -4.11
N PRO A 303 -49.58 14.52 -3.73
CA PRO A 303 -48.35 13.82 -4.11
C PRO A 303 -48.41 13.40 -5.59
N ILE A 304 -47.29 13.54 -6.29
CA ILE A 304 -47.14 13.12 -7.68
C ILE A 304 -46.29 11.85 -7.74
N GLU A 305 -46.73 10.87 -8.54
CA GLU A 305 -45.96 9.67 -8.83
C GLU A 305 -44.63 10.05 -9.50
N VAL A 306 -43.50 9.66 -8.89
CA VAL A 306 -42.18 9.72 -9.53
C VAL A 306 -41.90 8.34 -10.15
N ARG A 307 -41.99 8.24 -11.47
CA ARG A 307 -41.76 7.02 -12.23
C ARG A 307 -40.29 6.84 -12.56
N GLY A 308 -39.80 5.63 -12.40
CA GLY A 308 -38.45 5.24 -12.84
C GLY A 308 -37.40 5.91 -11.97
N GLU A 309 -36.74 5.12 -11.15
CA GLU A 309 -35.69 5.63 -10.29
C GLU A 309 -34.42 5.86 -11.07
N SER A 310 -33.62 6.79 -10.61
CA SER A 310 -32.29 7.02 -11.16
C SER A 310 -31.25 6.24 -10.36
N TRP A 311 -30.06 6.17 -10.92
CA TRP A 311 -28.89 5.60 -10.28
C TRP A 311 -27.77 6.62 -10.24
N VAL A 312 -26.83 6.46 -9.32
CA VAL A 312 -25.58 7.22 -9.28
C VAL A 312 -24.40 6.26 -9.20
N LEU A 313 -23.36 6.54 -9.99
CA LEU A 313 -22.06 5.88 -9.90
C LEU A 313 -21.06 6.86 -9.30
N VAL A 314 -20.35 6.44 -8.25
CA VAL A 314 -19.21 7.14 -7.65
C VAL A 314 -17.95 6.43 -8.12
N THR A 315 -17.17 7.12 -8.95
CA THR A 315 -16.10 6.51 -9.76
C THR A 315 -14.78 7.28 -9.61
N PRO A 316 -13.64 6.72 -10.08
CA PRO A 316 -12.36 7.43 -10.09
C PRO A 316 -12.41 8.82 -10.78
N PRO A 317 -11.49 9.74 -10.43
CA PRO A 317 -11.34 10.99 -11.16
C PRO A 317 -11.02 10.78 -12.65
N LYS A 318 -11.45 11.71 -13.50
CA LYS A 318 -11.10 11.74 -14.93
C LYS A 318 -10.05 12.81 -15.16
N PHE A 319 -8.80 12.40 -15.37
CA PHE A 319 -7.67 13.33 -15.46
C PHE A 319 -7.53 14.03 -16.82
N ALA A 320 -8.22 13.56 -17.86
CA ALA A 320 -8.34 14.26 -19.15
C ALA A 320 -9.82 14.58 -19.45
N PRO A 321 -10.43 15.57 -18.75
CA PRO A 321 -11.87 15.82 -18.79
C PRO A 321 -12.42 16.16 -20.19
N HIS A 322 -11.58 16.68 -21.08
CA HIS A 322 -11.92 17.04 -22.45
C HIS A 322 -11.98 15.85 -23.42
N ALA A 323 -11.27 14.77 -23.12
CA ALA A 323 -11.09 13.65 -24.04
C ALA A 323 -12.18 12.60 -23.85
N GLU A 324 -12.56 11.95 -24.95
CA GLU A 324 -13.50 10.83 -24.94
C GLU A 324 -12.82 9.53 -25.36
N VAL A 325 -13.29 8.42 -24.79
CA VAL A 325 -12.94 7.09 -25.28
C VAL A 325 -13.61 6.81 -26.63
N LEU A 326 -13.01 5.93 -27.42
CA LEU A 326 -13.57 5.50 -28.72
C LEU A 326 -15.02 4.99 -28.60
N THR A 327 -15.29 4.15 -27.61
CA THR A 327 -16.62 3.66 -27.25
C THR A 327 -16.96 4.18 -25.87
N THR A 328 -17.94 5.08 -25.79
CA THR A 328 -18.44 5.66 -24.53
C THR A 328 -19.53 4.79 -23.91
N LEU A 329 -19.83 5.00 -22.63
CA LEU A 329 -20.96 4.31 -21.98
C LEU A 329 -22.31 4.70 -22.62
N TRP A 330 -22.41 5.89 -23.20
CA TRP A 330 -23.56 6.29 -24.02
C TRP A 330 -23.70 5.41 -25.28
N ASP A 331 -22.59 5.15 -25.98
CA ASP A 331 -22.57 4.30 -27.18
C ASP A 331 -23.05 2.87 -26.84
N CYS A 332 -22.65 2.34 -25.67
CA CYS A 332 -23.13 1.07 -25.14
C CYS A 332 -24.63 1.07 -24.87
N ALA A 333 -25.12 2.10 -24.18
CA ALA A 333 -26.53 2.23 -23.84
C ALA A 333 -27.38 2.30 -25.12
N GLU A 334 -26.99 3.12 -26.10
CA GLU A 334 -27.70 3.30 -27.37
C GLU A 334 -27.75 2.00 -28.17
N TYR A 335 -26.63 1.29 -28.24
CA TYR A 335 -26.55 -0.01 -28.90
C TYR A 335 -27.48 -1.05 -28.25
N ALA A 336 -27.46 -1.17 -26.91
CA ALA A 336 -28.32 -2.09 -26.18
C ALA A 336 -29.82 -1.73 -26.36
N ALA A 337 -30.15 -0.44 -26.29
CA ALA A 337 -31.52 0.03 -26.45
C ALA A 337 -32.05 -0.19 -27.88
N GLY A 338 -31.24 0.05 -28.90
CA GLY A 338 -31.64 -0.14 -30.31
C GLY A 338 -31.84 -1.59 -30.70
N ARG A 339 -31.16 -2.53 -30.01
CA ARG A 339 -31.41 -3.97 -30.16
C ARG A 339 -32.66 -4.43 -29.44
N ARG A 340 -32.88 -3.94 -28.22
CA ARG A 340 -33.97 -4.38 -27.36
C ARG A 340 -35.33 -3.78 -27.73
N TRP A 341 -35.35 -2.49 -28.05
CA TRP A 341 -36.55 -1.73 -28.40
C TRP A 341 -36.39 -1.05 -29.76
N PRO A 342 -36.19 -1.80 -30.85
CA PRO A 342 -35.92 -1.24 -32.19
C PRO A 342 -37.07 -0.36 -32.72
N GLU A 343 -38.30 -0.57 -32.24
CA GLU A 343 -39.43 0.29 -32.59
C GLU A 343 -39.36 1.67 -31.92
N LYS A 344 -38.79 1.75 -30.71
CA LYS A 344 -38.63 3.00 -29.93
C LYS A 344 -37.31 3.71 -30.23
N TYR A 345 -36.24 2.93 -30.47
CA TYR A 345 -34.89 3.41 -30.75
C TYR A 345 -34.37 2.73 -32.03
N PRO A 346 -34.92 3.05 -33.21
CA PRO A 346 -34.50 2.39 -34.44
C PRO A 346 -33.04 2.69 -34.76
N PRO A 347 -32.29 1.72 -35.33
CA PRO A 347 -30.97 1.98 -35.87
C PRO A 347 -30.99 3.12 -36.88
N HIS A 348 -29.87 3.85 -37.00
CA HIS A 348 -29.76 4.97 -37.92
C HIS A 348 -30.00 4.53 -39.38
N ALA A 349 -31.14 4.92 -39.94
CA ALA A 349 -31.50 4.59 -41.31
C ALA A 349 -30.50 5.17 -42.32
N THR A 350 -30.09 6.41 -42.08
CA THR A 350 -29.05 7.12 -42.84
C THR A 350 -27.87 7.42 -41.94
N ILE A 351 -26.67 7.01 -42.35
CA ILE A 351 -25.43 7.33 -41.65
C ILE A 351 -25.06 8.78 -41.93
N SER A 352 -24.77 9.56 -40.90
CA SER A 352 -24.31 10.95 -40.98
C SER A 352 -22.81 11.01 -40.72
N PHE A 353 -22.07 11.80 -41.50
CA PHE A 353 -20.64 11.95 -41.28
C PHE A 353 -20.36 12.62 -39.93
N THR A 354 -21.02 13.75 -39.64
CA THR A 354 -20.84 14.51 -38.39
C THR A 354 -21.32 13.78 -37.14
N ARG A 355 -22.40 12.99 -37.23
CA ARG A 355 -22.97 12.27 -36.09
C ARG A 355 -22.29 10.91 -35.84
N ASP A 356 -22.04 10.12 -36.88
CA ASP A 356 -21.68 8.71 -36.72
C ASP A 356 -20.21 8.40 -36.99
N ILE A 357 -19.49 9.25 -37.75
CA ILE A 357 -18.12 8.96 -38.22
C ILE A 357 -17.10 9.92 -37.60
N TYR A 358 -17.35 11.22 -37.67
CA TYR A 358 -16.46 12.26 -37.17
C TYR A 358 -16.11 12.10 -35.68
N PRO A 359 -17.03 11.73 -34.76
CA PRO A 359 -16.66 11.54 -33.36
C PRO A 359 -15.56 10.50 -33.15
N LEU A 360 -15.57 9.41 -33.91
CA LEU A 360 -14.51 8.38 -33.84
C LEU A 360 -13.16 8.94 -34.32
N MET A 361 -13.15 9.71 -35.40
CA MET A 361 -11.93 10.35 -35.91
C MET A 361 -11.37 11.38 -34.91
N ARG A 362 -12.24 12.20 -34.32
CA ARG A 362 -11.88 13.18 -33.29
C ARG A 362 -11.26 12.50 -32.07
N ARG A 363 -11.91 11.46 -31.53
CA ARG A 363 -11.41 10.70 -30.37
C ARG A 363 -10.02 10.11 -30.62
N ILE A 364 -9.77 9.57 -31.82
CA ILE A 364 -8.43 9.07 -32.22
C ILE A 364 -7.40 10.21 -32.27
N SER A 365 -7.78 11.37 -32.82
CA SER A 365 -6.91 12.55 -32.87
C SER A 365 -6.57 13.06 -31.47
N GLU A 366 -7.53 13.08 -30.53
CA GLU A 366 -7.32 13.54 -29.15
C GLU A 366 -6.31 12.68 -28.39
N TYR A 367 -6.23 11.38 -28.69
CA TYR A 367 -5.26 10.49 -28.04
C TYR A 367 -3.80 10.91 -28.29
N GLN A 368 -3.49 11.77 -29.28
CA GLN A 368 -2.14 12.32 -29.48
C GLN A 368 -1.59 13.08 -28.26
N TRP A 369 -2.50 13.57 -27.40
CA TRP A 369 -2.16 14.33 -26.20
C TRP A 369 -1.99 13.46 -24.95
N LEU A 370 -2.40 12.19 -25.05
CA LEU A 370 -2.57 11.30 -23.91
C LEU A 370 -1.79 9.99 -24.06
N ASN A 371 -1.26 9.72 -25.26
CA ASN A 371 -0.52 8.50 -25.58
C ASN A 371 0.49 8.75 -26.72
N GLN A 372 1.76 8.47 -26.47
CA GLN A 372 2.86 8.75 -27.40
C GLN A 372 2.81 7.89 -28.66
N TYR A 373 2.28 6.66 -28.56
CA TYR A 373 2.11 5.80 -29.71
C TYR A 373 1.04 6.36 -30.66
N ALA A 374 -0.10 6.79 -30.12
CA ALA A 374 -1.13 7.49 -30.89
C ALA A 374 -0.58 8.78 -31.53
N ASN A 375 0.19 9.57 -30.76
CA ASN A 375 0.87 10.77 -31.26
C ASN A 375 1.74 10.47 -32.49
N SER A 376 2.60 9.44 -32.42
CA SER A 376 3.53 9.11 -33.51
C SER A 376 2.89 8.69 -34.84
N ARG A 377 1.59 8.36 -34.84
CA ARG A 377 0.85 7.88 -36.02
C ARG A 377 -0.26 8.83 -36.45
N HIS A 378 -1.05 9.30 -35.49
CA HIS A 378 -2.27 10.08 -35.70
C HIS A 378 -2.14 11.55 -35.29
N GLY A 379 -1.02 11.94 -34.67
CA GLY A 379 -0.77 13.31 -34.27
C GLY A 379 -0.65 14.28 -35.45
N THR A 380 -0.69 15.57 -35.13
CA THR A 380 -0.63 16.64 -36.13
C THR A 380 0.65 16.53 -36.98
N GLY A 381 0.49 16.45 -38.30
CA GLY A 381 1.59 16.32 -39.26
C GLY A 381 2.18 14.91 -39.41
N MET A 382 1.61 13.91 -38.73
CA MET A 382 2.09 12.52 -38.77
C MET A 382 1.49 11.74 -39.95
N PRO A 383 2.07 10.57 -40.33
CA PRO A 383 1.67 9.85 -41.55
C PRO A 383 0.17 9.54 -41.68
N PHE A 384 -0.55 9.39 -40.56
CA PHE A 384 -1.99 9.14 -40.52
C PHE A 384 -2.77 10.21 -39.71
N ASP A 385 -2.36 11.49 -39.81
CA ASP A 385 -3.15 12.64 -39.40
C ASP A 385 -4.47 12.71 -40.20
N LEU A 386 -5.59 12.32 -39.60
CA LEU A 386 -6.90 12.31 -40.28
C LEU A 386 -7.46 13.70 -40.57
N PHE A 387 -6.88 14.74 -39.98
CA PHE A 387 -7.35 16.13 -40.06
C PHE A 387 -6.44 17.02 -40.92
N ASP A 388 -5.42 16.44 -41.56
CA ASP A 388 -4.78 17.06 -42.72
C ASP A 388 -5.83 17.39 -43.80
N SER A 389 -5.73 18.56 -44.45
CA SER A 389 -6.80 19.10 -45.29
C SER A 389 -7.19 18.16 -46.44
N ASP A 390 -6.20 17.58 -47.13
CA ASP A 390 -6.44 16.72 -48.29
C ASP A 390 -6.99 15.37 -47.84
N ARG A 391 -6.45 14.83 -46.73
CA ARG A 391 -6.91 13.56 -46.18
C ARG A 391 -8.33 13.69 -45.64
N PHE A 392 -8.63 14.73 -44.87
CA PHE A 392 -9.96 14.94 -44.30
C PHE A 392 -11.01 15.09 -45.39
N ALA A 393 -10.72 15.85 -46.46
CA ALA A 393 -11.61 15.97 -47.62
C ALA A 393 -11.97 14.59 -48.20
N SER A 394 -11.00 13.68 -48.36
CA SER A 394 -11.26 12.32 -48.85
C SER A 394 -12.09 11.45 -47.88
N MET A 395 -12.14 11.82 -46.59
CA MET A 395 -12.93 11.12 -45.58
C MET A 395 -14.41 11.53 -45.59
N HIS A 396 -14.72 12.82 -45.72
CA HIS A 396 -16.12 13.29 -45.63
C HIS A 396 -16.82 13.41 -46.99
N MET A 397 -16.08 13.70 -48.08
CA MET A 397 -16.70 13.94 -49.39
C MET A 397 -17.19 12.64 -50.06
N GLN A 398 -18.35 12.73 -50.71
CA GLN A 398 -18.92 11.63 -51.50
C GLN A 398 -18.34 11.49 -52.92
N ARG A 399 -17.46 12.40 -53.41
CA ARG A 399 -17.21 12.58 -54.85
C ARG A 399 -15.84 12.11 -55.38
N GLY A 400 -15.76 10.81 -55.70
CA GLY A 400 -14.79 10.28 -56.67
C GLY A 400 -14.33 8.84 -56.37
N PRO A 401 -13.84 8.06 -57.35
CA PRO A 401 -13.29 6.72 -57.11
C PRO A 401 -12.12 6.71 -56.10
N GLY A 402 -11.33 7.80 -56.04
CA GLY A 402 -10.21 7.97 -55.12
C GLY A 402 -10.62 8.09 -53.65
N ASP A 403 -11.70 8.83 -53.36
CA ASP A 403 -12.19 9.03 -51.99
C ASP A 403 -12.77 7.73 -51.41
N LYS A 404 -13.52 6.99 -52.23
CA LYS A 404 -14.03 5.68 -51.82
C LYS A 404 -12.88 4.73 -51.47
N ALA A 405 -11.83 4.69 -52.29
CA ALA A 405 -10.66 3.85 -52.02
C ALA A 405 -9.94 4.26 -50.72
N ALA A 406 -9.87 5.56 -50.41
CA ALA A 406 -9.30 6.06 -49.16
C ALA A 406 -10.12 5.60 -47.94
N ARG A 407 -11.46 5.70 -47.99
CA ARG A 407 -12.32 5.21 -46.91
C ARG A 407 -12.29 3.68 -46.77
N GLU A 408 -12.28 2.95 -47.87
CA GLU A 408 -12.13 1.48 -47.87
C GLU A 408 -10.78 1.04 -47.29
N TYR A 409 -9.71 1.81 -47.52
CA TYR A 409 -8.41 1.56 -46.91
C TYR A 409 -8.47 1.71 -45.38
N VAL A 410 -9.11 2.78 -44.87
CA VAL A 410 -9.30 3.00 -43.42
C VAL A 410 -10.17 1.89 -42.82
N PHE A 411 -11.32 1.58 -43.42
CA PHE A 411 -12.20 0.52 -42.92
C PHE A 411 -11.56 -0.87 -42.99
N GLY A 412 -10.75 -1.15 -44.02
CA GLY A 412 -10.04 -2.43 -44.16
C GLY A 412 -9.05 -2.75 -43.03
N ARG A 413 -8.70 -1.74 -42.22
CA ARG A 413 -7.91 -1.89 -40.99
C ARG A 413 -8.77 -2.16 -39.76
N MET A 414 -10.08 -1.93 -39.80
CA MET A 414 -10.94 -2.09 -38.63
C MET A 414 -11.13 -3.57 -38.29
N ARG A 415 -10.97 -3.89 -37.00
CA ARG A 415 -11.30 -5.20 -36.46
C ARG A 415 -12.83 -5.34 -36.41
N PRO A 416 -13.43 -6.36 -37.06
CA PRO A 416 -14.84 -6.67 -36.85
C PRO A 416 -15.05 -6.95 -35.36
N PRO A 417 -16.17 -6.57 -34.70
CA PRO A 417 -16.47 -6.98 -33.33
C PRO A 417 -16.92 -8.44 -33.23
N LEU A 418 -16.88 -9.01 -32.02
CA LEU A 418 -17.15 -10.43 -31.78
C LEU A 418 -18.51 -10.86 -32.33
N GLN A 419 -19.56 -10.06 -32.16
CA GLN A 419 -20.92 -10.38 -32.65
C GLN A 419 -20.99 -10.39 -34.19
N VAL A 420 -20.20 -9.54 -34.85
CA VAL A 420 -20.05 -9.56 -36.31
C VAL A 420 -19.26 -10.80 -36.72
N MET A 421 -18.22 -11.16 -35.98
CA MET A 421 -17.45 -12.38 -36.20
C MET A 421 -18.27 -13.66 -36.05
N GLU A 422 -19.16 -13.74 -35.06
CA GLU A 422 -20.09 -14.87 -34.92
C GLU A 422 -20.97 -15.02 -36.18
N THR A 423 -21.43 -13.90 -36.72
CA THR A 423 -22.26 -13.87 -37.93
C THR A 423 -21.47 -14.27 -39.18
N LEU A 424 -20.26 -13.72 -39.37
CA LEU A 424 -19.38 -14.02 -40.49
C LEU A 424 -18.91 -15.49 -40.48
N THR A 425 -18.66 -16.03 -39.29
CA THR A 425 -18.14 -17.38 -39.13
C THR A 425 -19.22 -18.46 -39.06
N ARG A 426 -20.47 -18.07 -38.73
CA ARG A 426 -21.56 -18.97 -38.34
C ARG A 426 -21.19 -19.86 -37.15
N LYS A 427 -20.33 -19.34 -36.27
CA LYS A 427 -19.93 -19.97 -35.00
C LYS A 427 -20.30 -19.04 -33.86
N LYS A 428 -20.46 -19.60 -32.66
CA LYS A 428 -20.66 -18.83 -31.44
C LYS A 428 -19.38 -18.81 -30.63
N TYR A 429 -19.26 -17.87 -29.69
CA TYR A 429 -18.25 -17.99 -28.65
C TYR A 429 -18.39 -19.35 -27.92
N PRO A 430 -17.29 -20.07 -27.61
CA PRO A 430 -15.88 -19.73 -27.87
C PRO A 430 -15.33 -20.17 -29.24
N ASP A 431 -16.08 -20.97 -30.02
CA ASP A 431 -15.64 -21.57 -31.30
C ASP A 431 -15.17 -20.56 -32.36
N VAL A 432 -15.64 -19.31 -32.27
CA VAL A 432 -15.17 -18.21 -33.13
C VAL A 432 -13.67 -17.96 -32.99
N LEU A 433 -13.11 -18.12 -31.79
CA LEU A 433 -11.74 -17.70 -31.48
C LEU A 433 -10.67 -18.59 -32.11
N THR A 434 -11.01 -19.84 -32.39
CA THR A 434 -10.16 -20.80 -33.09
C THR A 434 -10.39 -20.79 -34.61
N ASP A 435 -11.31 -19.95 -35.11
CA ASP A 435 -11.52 -19.81 -36.54
C ASP A 435 -10.32 -19.09 -37.18
N PRO A 436 -9.74 -19.62 -38.28
CA PRO A 436 -8.60 -18.98 -38.96
C PRO A 436 -8.87 -17.53 -39.37
N ARG A 437 -10.15 -17.17 -39.60
CA ARG A 437 -10.54 -15.78 -39.87
C ARG A 437 -10.33 -14.91 -38.63
N ALA A 438 -10.75 -15.34 -37.43
CA ALA A 438 -10.52 -14.58 -36.19
C ALA A 438 -9.03 -14.38 -35.90
N THR A 439 -8.21 -15.42 -36.16
CA THR A 439 -6.74 -15.34 -36.01
C THR A 439 -6.12 -14.24 -36.88
N LYS A 440 -6.65 -14.00 -38.08
CA LYS A 440 -6.17 -12.93 -38.97
C LYS A 440 -6.22 -11.54 -38.32
N TRP A 441 -7.24 -11.28 -37.48
CA TRP A 441 -7.43 -9.97 -36.85
C TRP A 441 -6.82 -9.87 -35.44
N ALA A 442 -6.20 -10.95 -34.95
CA ALA A 442 -5.55 -11.02 -33.65
C ALA A 442 -4.10 -10.48 -33.69
N SER A 443 -3.92 -9.27 -34.21
CA SER A 443 -2.64 -8.56 -34.22
C SER A 443 -2.84 -7.05 -34.10
N MET A 444 -1.77 -6.33 -33.75
CA MET A 444 -1.74 -4.86 -33.78
C MET A 444 -1.76 -4.26 -35.20
N ASP A 445 -1.82 -5.04 -36.28
CA ASP A 445 -1.97 -4.48 -37.63
C ASP A 445 -3.37 -3.89 -37.89
N TYR A 446 -4.32 -4.22 -37.01
CA TYR A 446 -5.72 -3.81 -37.10
C TYR A 446 -6.12 -2.88 -35.96
N MET A 447 -7.10 -2.04 -36.25
CA MET A 447 -7.61 -0.98 -35.39
C MET A 447 -8.88 -1.39 -34.64
N PRO A 448 -9.08 -0.89 -33.41
CA PRO A 448 -8.15 -0.06 -32.65
C PRO A 448 -6.90 -0.85 -32.18
N GLN A 449 -5.74 -0.18 -32.16
CA GLN A 449 -4.49 -0.72 -31.62
C GLN A 449 -4.44 -0.58 -30.09
N MET A 450 -5.46 -1.13 -29.43
CA MET A 450 -5.68 -1.04 -27.99
C MET A 450 -5.94 -2.42 -27.40
N ASN A 451 -5.71 -2.58 -26.10
CA ASN A 451 -6.01 -3.82 -25.39
C ASN A 451 -7.51 -4.05 -25.31
N GLY A 452 -7.93 -5.31 -25.42
CA GLY A 452 -9.33 -5.73 -25.49
C GLY A 452 -9.89 -6.29 -24.18
N ASP A 453 -11.16 -6.70 -24.22
CA ASP A 453 -11.88 -7.38 -23.12
C ASP A 453 -11.21 -8.69 -22.65
N GLY A 454 -10.26 -9.22 -23.43
CA GLY A 454 -9.45 -10.39 -23.11
C GLY A 454 -8.15 -10.08 -22.36
N GLY A 455 -7.90 -8.84 -21.94
CA GLY A 455 -6.64 -8.47 -21.27
C GLY A 455 -5.53 -8.06 -22.25
N ALA A 456 -4.35 -7.72 -21.70
CA ALA A 456 -3.20 -7.29 -22.49
C ALA A 456 -2.44 -8.47 -23.12
N THR A 457 -1.78 -8.25 -24.25
CA THR A 457 -0.83 -9.22 -24.81
C THR A 457 0.41 -9.28 -23.92
N GLN A 458 0.67 -10.41 -23.25
CA GLN A 458 1.93 -10.63 -22.54
C GLN A 458 3.11 -10.47 -23.54
N PRO A 459 4.07 -9.56 -23.33
CA PRO A 459 5.38 -9.75 -23.95
C PRO A 459 5.93 -11.05 -23.38
N ASN A 460 6.30 -11.98 -24.26
CA ASN A 460 6.97 -13.20 -23.87
C ASN A 460 8.10 -12.83 -22.88
N THR A 461 8.11 -13.44 -21.70
CA THR A 461 8.89 -13.04 -20.51
C THR A 461 10.41 -13.17 -20.64
N ASN A 462 10.98 -12.97 -21.83
CA ASN A 462 12.40 -13.16 -22.10
C ASN A 462 13.01 -12.28 -23.20
N GLU A 463 12.38 -11.21 -23.71
CA GLU A 463 13.08 -10.35 -24.69
C GLU A 463 12.84 -8.86 -24.48
N ASN A 464 13.96 -8.14 -24.57
CA ASN A 464 14.07 -6.69 -24.52
C ASN A 464 13.05 -5.98 -25.41
N VAL A 465 12.57 -4.86 -24.87
CA VAL A 465 11.92 -3.76 -25.57
C VAL A 465 12.64 -3.50 -26.90
N GLU A 466 11.99 -3.78 -28.04
CA GLU A 466 12.13 -3.12 -29.35
C GLU A 466 11.57 -3.92 -30.57
N SER A 467 10.93 -5.08 -30.41
CA SER A 467 10.37 -5.78 -31.59
C SER A 467 8.91 -5.40 -31.90
N ASN A 468 8.72 -4.75 -33.05
CA ASN A 468 7.45 -4.34 -33.66
C ASN A 468 6.57 -5.53 -34.16
N ALA A 469 6.58 -6.69 -33.49
CA ALA A 469 5.83 -7.88 -33.91
C ALA A 469 5.10 -8.53 -32.72
N THR A 470 3.87 -8.08 -32.44
CA THR A 470 2.96 -8.73 -31.48
C THR A 470 2.19 -9.87 -32.16
N THR A 471 2.85 -11.02 -32.35
CA THR A 471 2.18 -12.30 -32.63
C THR A 471 2.09 -13.09 -31.33
N GLY A 472 0.94 -13.11 -30.65
CA GLY A 472 0.82 -13.88 -29.40
C GLY A 472 -0.51 -13.86 -28.62
N GLY A 473 -1.56 -13.14 -29.06
CA GLY A 473 -2.85 -13.07 -28.34
C GLY A 473 -4.01 -13.74 -29.11
N VAL A 474 -5.08 -14.14 -28.40
CA VAL A 474 -6.36 -14.51 -29.04
C VAL A 474 -7.13 -13.26 -29.45
N TYR A 475 -8.05 -13.36 -30.41
CA TYR A 475 -8.77 -12.23 -31.00
C TYR A 475 -9.36 -11.21 -30.00
N VAL A 476 -9.84 -11.66 -28.83
CA VAL A 476 -10.42 -10.80 -27.78
C VAL A 476 -9.40 -10.00 -26.95
N THR A 477 -8.10 -10.29 -27.06
CA THR A 477 -7.03 -9.50 -26.42
C THR A 477 -6.83 -8.12 -27.07
N PHE A 478 -7.43 -7.90 -28.23
CA PHE A 478 -7.39 -6.63 -28.93
C PHE A 478 -8.78 -5.99 -28.97
N ASN A 479 -8.84 -4.68 -28.78
CA ASN A 479 -10.10 -3.95 -28.77
C ASN A 479 -10.79 -3.99 -30.14
N ALA A 480 -12.12 -3.89 -30.14
CA ALA A 480 -12.93 -3.68 -31.35
C ALA A 480 -14.03 -2.67 -31.05
N LEU A 481 -14.42 -1.87 -32.05
CA LEU A 481 -15.57 -0.99 -31.93
C LEU A 481 -16.85 -1.81 -31.72
N ILE A 482 -17.88 -1.21 -31.10
CA ILE A 482 -19.16 -1.90 -30.96
C ILE A 482 -19.84 -2.11 -32.32
N PRO A 483 -20.76 -3.08 -32.47
CA PRO A 483 -21.31 -3.43 -33.77
C PRO A 483 -22.02 -2.28 -34.51
N SER A 484 -22.68 -1.36 -33.82
CA SER A 484 -23.30 -0.17 -34.44
C SER A 484 -22.26 0.76 -35.06
N GLN A 485 -21.18 1.08 -34.34
CA GLN A 485 -20.07 1.90 -34.82
C GLN A 485 -19.35 1.24 -36.00
N TYR A 486 -19.09 -0.07 -35.91
CA TYR A 486 -18.47 -0.84 -37.00
C TYR A 486 -19.34 -0.83 -38.27
N GLU A 487 -20.66 -1.01 -38.14
CA GLU A 487 -21.58 -0.94 -39.27
C GLU A 487 -21.68 0.46 -39.88
N ALA A 488 -21.66 1.52 -39.05
CA ALA A 488 -21.59 2.89 -39.53
C ALA A 488 -20.33 3.13 -40.39
N LEU A 489 -19.16 2.69 -39.92
CA LEU A 489 -17.91 2.77 -40.69
C LEU A 489 -17.95 1.94 -41.96
N ARG A 490 -18.57 0.76 -41.94
CA ARG A 490 -18.73 -0.08 -43.15
C ARG A 490 -19.56 0.62 -44.22
N ARG A 491 -20.68 1.24 -43.83
CA ARG A 491 -21.56 2.00 -44.73
C ARG A 491 -20.89 3.27 -45.23
N TRP A 492 -20.20 4.01 -44.36
CA TRP A 492 -19.37 5.16 -44.72
C TRP A 492 -18.30 4.81 -45.76
N ALA A 493 -17.56 3.72 -45.55
CA ALA A 493 -16.56 3.24 -46.51
C ALA A 493 -17.17 2.87 -47.86
N ALA A 494 -18.37 2.28 -47.86
CA ALA A 494 -19.11 1.97 -49.07
C ALA A 494 -19.66 3.23 -49.80
N GLY A 495 -19.69 4.38 -49.15
CA GLY A 495 -20.30 5.63 -49.66
C GLY A 495 -21.79 5.77 -49.33
N ASP A 496 -22.33 4.95 -48.43
CA ASP A 496 -23.73 4.99 -47.97
C ASP A 496 -23.85 5.79 -46.67
N PHE A 497 -23.60 7.10 -46.77
CA PHE A 497 -23.70 8.08 -45.68
C PHE A 497 -24.02 9.45 -46.27
N ILE A 498 -24.47 10.43 -45.49
CA ILE A 498 -24.60 11.83 -45.90
C ILE A 498 -23.36 12.62 -45.48
N ASP A 499 -22.81 13.39 -46.43
CA ASP A 499 -21.79 14.40 -46.15
C ASP A 499 -22.49 15.66 -45.64
N ASP A 500 -22.58 15.77 -44.32
CA ASP A 500 -23.18 16.89 -43.60
C ASP A 500 -22.14 17.75 -42.87
N TRP A 501 -20.87 17.72 -43.33
CA TRP A 501 -19.83 18.58 -42.79
C TRP A 501 -20.15 20.06 -43.06
N PRO A 502 -20.19 20.92 -42.02
CA PRO A 502 -20.57 22.32 -42.19
C PRO A 502 -19.46 23.17 -42.83
N ASN A 503 -19.88 24.29 -43.41
CA ASN A 503 -18.99 25.36 -43.87
C ASN A 503 -18.95 26.52 -42.85
N ASP A 504 -17.85 27.27 -42.83
CA ASP A 504 -17.69 28.55 -42.18
C ASP A 504 -18.55 29.66 -42.83
N LEU A 505 -18.49 30.86 -42.27
CA LEU A 505 -19.25 32.03 -42.74
C LEU A 505 -18.85 32.48 -44.15
N ASP A 506 -17.65 32.12 -44.62
CA ASP A 506 -17.13 32.43 -45.95
C ASP A 506 -17.43 31.31 -46.97
N GLY A 507 -18.14 30.25 -46.56
CA GLY A 507 -18.52 29.12 -47.39
C GLY A 507 -17.42 28.07 -47.60
N LYS A 508 -16.35 28.09 -46.80
CA LYS A 508 -15.30 27.06 -46.79
C LYS A 508 -15.62 25.98 -45.76
N PRO A 509 -15.23 24.71 -45.95
CA PRO A 509 -15.41 23.68 -44.91
C PRO A 509 -14.82 24.11 -43.57
N LEU A 510 -15.53 23.86 -42.45
CA LEU A 510 -14.99 24.10 -41.12
C LEU A 510 -13.68 23.33 -40.91
N ASP A 511 -12.74 23.91 -40.16
CA ASP A 511 -11.52 23.23 -39.74
C ASP A 511 -11.86 22.03 -38.85
N PRO A 512 -11.53 20.79 -39.25
CA PRO A 512 -11.81 19.59 -38.47
C PRO A 512 -11.05 19.53 -37.14
N ARG A 513 -9.97 20.30 -36.96
CA ARG A 513 -9.27 20.39 -35.66
C ARG A 513 -9.97 21.33 -34.69
N ALA A 514 -10.58 22.41 -35.20
CA ALA A 514 -11.43 23.29 -34.40
C ALA A 514 -12.75 22.61 -34.01
N GLY A 515 -13.19 21.67 -34.85
CA GLY A 515 -14.34 20.82 -34.61
C GLY A 515 -15.69 21.45 -34.91
N LEU A 516 -16.75 20.73 -34.57
CA LEU A 516 -18.12 21.22 -34.75
C LEU A 516 -18.42 22.32 -33.71
N PRO A 517 -19.29 23.29 -34.03
CA PRO A 517 -19.80 24.22 -33.04
C PRO A 517 -20.35 23.47 -31.84
N ALA A 518 -20.06 23.97 -30.63
CA ALA A 518 -20.58 23.38 -29.42
C ALA A 518 -22.11 23.27 -29.51
N PRO A 519 -22.70 22.11 -29.18
CA PRO A 519 -24.15 21.96 -29.20
C PRO A 519 -24.80 22.92 -28.18
N PRO A 520 -26.10 23.24 -28.33
CA PRO A 520 -26.81 24.09 -27.38
C PRO A 520 -26.68 23.55 -25.95
N LEU A 521 -26.64 24.44 -24.97
CA LEU A 521 -26.73 24.03 -23.58
C LEU A 521 -28.09 23.37 -23.36
N THR A 522 -28.15 22.38 -22.48
CA THR A 522 -29.40 21.69 -22.17
C THR A 522 -30.51 22.64 -21.73
N ASP A 523 -30.17 23.68 -20.97
CA ASP A 523 -31.14 24.68 -20.50
C ASP A 523 -31.72 25.53 -21.66
N ASP A 524 -31.04 25.61 -22.81
CA ASP A 524 -31.49 26.31 -24.01
C ASP A 524 -32.33 25.42 -24.95
N LEU A 525 -32.38 24.11 -24.71
CA LEU A 525 -33.19 23.17 -25.49
C LEU A 525 -34.67 23.26 -25.11
N PRO A 526 -35.60 22.94 -26.04
CA PRO A 526 -37.01 22.74 -25.69
C PRO A 526 -37.15 21.70 -24.57
N ALA A 527 -38.08 21.91 -23.63
CA ALA A 527 -38.28 21.05 -22.46
C ALA A 527 -38.36 19.54 -22.80
N ALA A 528 -38.97 19.19 -23.92
CA ALA A 528 -39.07 17.81 -24.41
C ALA A 528 -37.72 17.13 -24.73
N GLN A 529 -36.66 17.90 -24.98
CA GLN A 529 -35.33 17.40 -25.33
C GLN A 529 -34.36 17.39 -24.16
N GLN A 530 -34.63 18.17 -23.11
CA GLN A 530 -33.71 18.33 -21.98
C GLN A 530 -33.42 17.03 -21.21
N PRO A 531 -34.41 16.17 -20.88
CA PRO A 531 -34.15 14.91 -20.17
C PRO A 531 -33.13 14.02 -20.91
N ARG A 532 -33.33 13.88 -22.22
CA ARG A 532 -32.47 13.09 -23.10
C ARG A 532 -31.05 13.64 -23.19
N SER A 533 -30.95 14.96 -23.21
CA SER A 533 -29.68 15.69 -23.21
C SER A 533 -28.88 15.41 -21.93
N LEU A 534 -29.54 15.43 -20.76
CA LEU A 534 -28.91 15.11 -19.48
C LEU A 534 -28.43 13.66 -19.41
N ASP A 535 -29.25 12.70 -19.86
CA ASP A 535 -28.87 11.29 -19.88
C ASP A 535 -27.61 11.05 -20.72
N ARG A 536 -27.50 11.70 -21.89
CA ARG A 536 -26.32 11.62 -22.74
C ARG A 536 -25.10 12.29 -22.11
N ALA A 537 -25.27 13.51 -21.60
CA ALA A 537 -24.19 14.30 -21.02
C ALA A 537 -23.49 13.56 -19.86
N ALA A 538 -24.25 12.81 -19.06
CA ALA A 538 -23.70 12.03 -17.96
C ALA A 538 -22.87 10.83 -18.44
N LEU A 539 -23.29 10.15 -19.51
CA LEU A 539 -22.70 8.86 -19.94
C LEU A 539 -21.60 8.99 -21.00
N GLU A 540 -21.64 10.04 -21.83
CA GLU A 540 -20.66 10.29 -22.90
C GLU A 540 -19.20 10.42 -22.39
N PRO A 541 -18.91 10.99 -21.20
CA PRO A 541 -17.55 11.05 -20.68
C PRO A 541 -16.98 9.72 -20.15
N CYS A 542 -17.80 8.67 -20.02
CA CYS A 542 -17.43 7.42 -19.33
C CYS A 542 -16.96 6.33 -20.30
N ALA A 543 -16.09 5.43 -19.81
CA ALA A 543 -15.59 4.30 -20.58
C ALA A 543 -16.71 3.30 -20.93
N GLY A 544 -16.90 3.01 -22.22
CA GLY A 544 -17.80 1.97 -22.73
C GLY A 544 -17.07 0.76 -23.31
N GLY A 545 -15.76 0.68 -23.12
CA GLY A 545 -14.93 -0.43 -23.58
C GLY A 545 -13.47 -0.01 -23.75
N SER A 546 -12.51 -0.93 -23.69
CA SER A 546 -12.68 -2.35 -23.34
C SER A 546 -13.01 -2.56 -21.85
N PHE A 547 -13.26 -3.80 -21.43
CA PHE A 547 -13.65 -4.14 -20.05
C PHE A 547 -12.75 -5.19 -19.42
N TYR A 548 -11.64 -4.74 -18.82
CA TYR A 548 -10.72 -5.57 -18.05
C TYR A 548 -10.13 -4.83 -16.83
N PRO A 549 -10.93 -4.45 -15.81
CA PRO A 549 -12.39 -4.46 -15.77
C PRO A 549 -13.05 -3.27 -16.48
N GLY A 550 -12.33 -2.17 -16.69
CA GLY A 550 -12.89 -0.87 -17.10
C GLY A 550 -12.59 0.21 -16.06
N ILE A 551 -13.14 1.42 -16.20
CA ILE A 551 -12.92 2.51 -15.21
C ILE A 551 -14.17 2.75 -14.36
N GLU A 552 -15.29 3.15 -14.97
CA GLU A 552 -16.52 3.45 -14.22
C GLU A 552 -17.44 2.23 -14.01
N ILE A 553 -17.49 1.34 -15.01
CA ILE A 553 -18.34 0.15 -15.07
C ILE A 553 -17.64 -0.91 -15.94
N THR A 554 -18.10 -2.16 -15.86
CA THR A 554 -17.57 -3.27 -16.66
C THR A 554 -18.56 -3.79 -17.72
N TYR A 555 -18.23 -4.92 -18.35
CA TYR A 555 -18.93 -5.57 -19.46
C TYR A 555 -20.43 -5.87 -19.24
N ILE A 556 -20.93 -5.75 -18.01
CA ILE A 556 -22.35 -5.90 -17.65
C ILE A 556 -23.26 -4.92 -18.41
N CYS A 557 -22.74 -3.75 -18.82
CA CYS A 557 -23.49 -2.79 -19.63
C CYS A 557 -23.80 -3.28 -21.06
N MET A 558 -23.11 -4.33 -21.51
CA MET A 558 -23.22 -4.94 -22.85
C MET A 558 -23.82 -6.36 -22.82
N GLN A 559 -24.17 -6.91 -21.64
CA GLN A 559 -24.76 -8.24 -21.52
C GLN A 559 -26.23 -8.24 -21.95
N GLU A 560 -26.60 -9.18 -22.82
CA GLU A 560 -27.96 -9.34 -23.36
C GLU A 560 -28.46 -10.80 -23.30
N ASP A 561 -27.68 -11.72 -22.74
CA ASP A 561 -27.95 -13.14 -22.90
C ASP A 561 -28.89 -13.66 -21.81
N GLY A 562 -30.04 -14.18 -22.25
CA GLY A 562 -30.93 -15.03 -21.44
C GLY A 562 -30.31 -16.39 -21.08
N THR A 563 -29.01 -16.41 -20.77
CA THR A 563 -28.19 -17.54 -20.31
C THR A 563 -27.88 -17.45 -18.81
N THR A 564 -28.03 -16.26 -18.20
CA THR A 564 -28.00 -16.04 -16.75
C THR A 564 -29.39 -15.65 -16.24
N GLU A 565 -29.71 -15.97 -14.98
CA GLU A 565 -31.00 -15.62 -14.35
C GLU A 565 -31.23 -14.09 -14.22
N GLU A 566 -30.22 -13.25 -14.52
CA GLU A 566 -30.17 -11.82 -14.18
C GLU A 566 -30.74 -10.88 -15.28
N GLY A 567 -30.62 -11.23 -16.57
CA GLY A 567 -31.14 -10.43 -17.69
C GLY A 567 -30.46 -9.06 -17.90
N THR A 568 -31.01 -8.22 -18.78
CA THR A 568 -30.41 -6.95 -19.25
C THR A 568 -30.32 -5.86 -18.17
N LEU A 569 -29.22 -5.09 -18.13
CA LEU A 569 -29.01 -3.96 -17.20
C LEU A 569 -29.94 -2.75 -17.43
N TRP A 570 -30.26 -2.44 -18.69
CA TRP A 570 -30.98 -1.22 -19.06
C TRP A 570 -32.51 -1.43 -19.05
N SER A 571 -33.28 -0.52 -18.42
CA SER A 571 -34.76 -0.51 -18.46
C SER A 571 -35.33 0.43 -19.52
N GLU A 572 -34.55 1.45 -19.87
CA GLU A 572 -34.70 2.33 -21.02
C GLU A 572 -33.32 2.91 -21.38
N LEU A 573 -33.25 3.69 -22.45
CA LEU A 573 -31.99 4.22 -22.91
C LEU A 573 -31.44 5.28 -21.95
N GLY A 574 -30.33 4.96 -21.27
CA GLY A 574 -29.72 5.84 -20.26
C GLY A 574 -30.23 5.61 -18.83
N ARG A 575 -31.04 4.57 -18.59
CA ARG A 575 -31.53 4.21 -17.24
C ARG A 575 -31.40 2.72 -16.97
N PHE A 576 -30.91 2.39 -15.77
CA PHE A 576 -30.83 1.02 -15.30
C PHE A 576 -32.19 0.45 -14.87
N ASP A 577 -32.33 -0.87 -14.89
CA ASP A 577 -33.48 -1.58 -14.31
C ASP A 577 -33.31 -1.70 -12.80
N THR A 578 -33.65 -0.63 -12.06
CA THR A 578 -33.45 -0.54 -10.61
C THR A 578 -34.22 -1.59 -9.81
N LYS A 579 -35.22 -2.24 -10.41
CA LYS A 579 -35.97 -3.34 -9.77
C LYS A 579 -35.14 -4.61 -9.61
N LYS A 580 -34.07 -4.74 -10.38
CA LYS A 580 -33.14 -5.88 -10.37
C LYS A 580 -31.82 -5.58 -9.67
N LEU A 581 -31.63 -4.33 -9.24
CA LEU A 581 -30.38 -3.85 -8.67
C LEU A 581 -30.58 -3.46 -7.22
N SER A 582 -29.61 -3.84 -6.40
CA SER A 582 -29.38 -3.28 -5.09
C SER A 582 -28.20 -2.30 -5.16
N PRO A 583 -28.13 -1.30 -4.27
CA PRO A 583 -26.94 -0.44 -4.17
C PRO A 583 -25.64 -1.25 -4.12
N GLY A 584 -24.60 -0.78 -4.81
CA GLY A 584 -23.31 -1.46 -4.95
C GLY A 584 -23.24 -2.52 -6.05
N ASP A 585 -24.34 -2.84 -6.73
CA ASP A 585 -24.35 -3.92 -7.73
C ASP A 585 -23.63 -3.57 -9.03
N ILE A 586 -23.36 -2.30 -9.30
CA ILE A 586 -22.66 -1.89 -10.52
C ILE A 586 -21.14 -1.90 -10.34
N THR A 587 -20.65 -1.34 -9.24
CA THR A 587 -19.22 -1.13 -8.98
C THR A 587 -18.53 -2.32 -8.33
N LYS A 588 -19.27 -3.29 -7.78
CA LYS A 588 -18.71 -4.49 -7.14
C LYS A 588 -17.79 -5.33 -8.03
N HIS A 589 -17.98 -5.23 -9.34
CA HIS A 589 -17.18 -5.95 -10.34
C HIS A 589 -15.79 -5.34 -10.57
N MET A 590 -15.58 -4.08 -10.17
CA MET A 590 -14.35 -3.35 -10.43
C MET A 590 -13.24 -3.79 -9.48
N ALA A 591 -12.00 -3.40 -9.78
CA ALA A 591 -10.84 -3.67 -8.94
C ALA A 591 -11.00 -3.13 -7.51
N LEU A 592 -10.33 -3.81 -6.58
CA LEU A 592 -10.27 -3.46 -5.17
C LEU A 592 -8.80 -3.47 -4.71
N PRO A 593 -8.21 -2.30 -4.39
CA PRO A 593 -8.78 -0.96 -4.55
C PRO A 593 -8.71 -0.47 -6.01
N TRP A 594 -9.50 0.56 -6.36
CA TRP A 594 -9.52 1.12 -7.72
C TRP A 594 -8.18 1.74 -8.17
N GLN A 595 -7.34 2.20 -7.25
CA GLN A 595 -6.03 2.79 -7.56
C GLN A 595 -5.07 1.80 -8.22
N ALA A 596 -5.14 0.52 -7.84
CA ALA A 596 -4.34 -0.54 -8.45
C ALA A 596 -4.72 -0.77 -9.92
N ASP A 597 -6.01 -0.68 -10.23
CA ASP A 597 -6.47 -0.66 -11.63
C ASP A 597 -5.94 0.58 -12.34
N PHE A 598 -6.06 1.74 -11.71
CA PHE A 598 -5.65 3.01 -12.29
C PHE A 598 -4.14 3.10 -12.62
N SER A 599 -3.28 2.45 -11.83
CA SER A 599 -1.85 2.29 -12.14
C SER A 599 -1.60 1.32 -13.29
N GLU A 600 -2.26 0.16 -13.28
CA GLU A 600 -2.13 -0.89 -14.32
C GLU A 600 -2.85 -0.56 -15.64
N CYS A 601 -3.80 0.39 -15.63
CA CYS A 601 -4.50 0.99 -16.78
C CYS A 601 -3.56 1.78 -17.73
N ARG A 602 -2.26 1.44 -17.78
CA ARG A 602 -1.24 2.03 -18.62
C ARG A 602 -1.00 1.21 -19.88
N TYR A 603 -0.48 1.86 -20.91
CA TYR A 603 -0.15 1.23 -22.20
C TYR A 603 -1.38 0.80 -23.00
N ARG A 604 -2.08 1.78 -23.60
CA ARG A 604 -3.13 1.55 -24.63
C ARG A 604 -4.43 0.93 -24.10
N TRP A 605 -4.79 1.25 -22.85
CA TRP A 605 -6.08 0.90 -22.24
C TRP A 605 -7.10 2.06 -22.31
N TRP A 606 -7.05 3.02 -21.38
CA TRP A 606 -8.04 4.12 -21.29
C TRP A 606 -7.37 5.50 -21.13
N PRO A 607 -6.56 5.95 -22.12
CA PRO A 607 -5.80 7.21 -22.02
C PRO A 607 -6.69 8.45 -21.78
N ALA A 608 -7.96 8.42 -22.20
CA ALA A 608 -8.93 9.49 -21.98
C ALA A 608 -9.46 9.61 -20.54
N GLN A 609 -9.38 8.55 -19.74
CA GLN A 609 -9.71 8.61 -18.31
C GLN A 609 -8.44 8.87 -17.51
N ARG A 610 -7.37 8.16 -17.86
CA ARG A 610 -6.07 8.11 -17.20
C ARG A 610 -4.97 8.23 -18.27
N PRO A 611 -4.32 9.39 -18.44
CA PRO A 611 -3.30 9.58 -19.47
C PRO A 611 -2.11 8.61 -19.34
N ASP A 612 -1.52 8.20 -20.46
CA ASP A 612 -0.25 7.46 -20.49
C ASP A 612 0.94 8.45 -20.56
N ASP A 613 0.90 9.31 -21.58
CA ASP A 613 1.97 10.23 -21.97
C ASP A 613 1.39 11.64 -22.13
N ILE A 614 2.09 12.65 -21.63
CA ILE A 614 1.56 14.02 -21.52
C ILE A 614 2.59 15.06 -21.96
N VAL A 615 2.14 16.29 -22.16
CA VAL A 615 3.01 17.48 -22.23
C VAL A 615 2.98 18.14 -20.86
N SER A 616 4.11 18.22 -20.16
CA SER A 616 4.16 18.87 -18.84
C SER A 616 4.17 20.40 -18.98
N GLU A 617 3.74 21.15 -17.94
CA GLU A 617 3.84 22.63 -17.98
C GLU A 617 5.27 23.10 -18.22
N ALA A 618 6.25 22.41 -17.64
CA ALA A 618 7.67 22.72 -17.82
C ALA A 618 8.08 22.58 -19.29
N GLN A 619 7.71 21.47 -19.94
CA GLN A 619 7.94 21.27 -21.37
C GLN A 619 7.23 22.31 -22.23
N TYR A 620 5.94 22.55 -21.95
CA TYR A 620 5.16 23.55 -22.68
C TYR A 620 5.81 24.94 -22.61
N ASN A 621 6.18 25.40 -21.42
CA ASN A 621 6.81 26.70 -21.21
C ASN A 621 8.20 26.77 -21.87
N ALA A 622 8.99 25.69 -21.79
CA ALA A 622 10.30 25.62 -22.43
C ALA A 622 10.21 25.72 -23.96
N VAL A 623 9.26 25.03 -24.59
CA VAL A 623 9.02 25.11 -26.03
C VAL A 623 8.54 26.51 -26.42
N LEU A 624 7.58 27.08 -25.67
CA LEU A 624 7.07 28.43 -25.96
C LEU A 624 8.13 29.53 -25.87
N ALA A 625 9.16 29.37 -25.04
CA ALA A 625 10.21 30.36 -24.88
C ALA A 625 10.99 30.65 -26.18
N SER A 626 11.02 29.69 -27.12
CA SER A 626 11.71 29.81 -28.41
C SER A 626 10.85 29.49 -29.63
N TYR A 627 9.54 29.26 -29.45
CA TYR A 627 8.65 28.84 -30.53
C TYR A 627 8.46 29.94 -31.59
N ASP A 628 8.80 29.62 -32.83
CA ASP A 628 8.46 30.42 -34.01
C ASP A 628 7.61 29.56 -34.98
N PRO A 629 6.31 29.86 -35.16
CA PRO A 629 5.43 29.06 -36.02
C PRO A 629 5.89 29.00 -37.48
N LYS A 630 6.76 29.91 -37.93
CA LYS A 630 7.32 29.87 -39.29
C LYS A 630 8.47 28.87 -39.45
N LEU A 631 9.21 28.61 -38.37
CA LEU A 631 10.37 27.72 -38.37
C LEU A 631 10.00 26.32 -37.87
N ASP A 632 9.18 26.27 -36.82
CA ASP A 632 8.88 25.04 -36.08
C ASP A 632 7.60 24.34 -36.59
N GLY A 633 6.81 25.00 -37.43
CA GLY A 633 5.52 24.49 -37.90
C GLY A 633 4.44 24.56 -36.80
N PRO A 634 3.41 23.69 -36.83
CA PRO A 634 2.35 23.69 -35.83
C PRO A 634 2.87 23.42 -34.41
N LEU A 635 2.32 24.10 -33.41
CA LEU A 635 2.75 23.97 -32.02
C LEU A 635 2.67 22.52 -31.51
N ALA A 636 1.67 21.76 -31.95
CA ALA A 636 1.53 20.33 -31.63
C ALA A 636 2.76 19.50 -32.06
N THR A 637 3.39 19.84 -33.18
CA THR A 637 4.60 19.19 -33.69
C THR A 637 5.82 19.62 -32.89
N ALA A 638 5.95 20.90 -32.56
CA ALA A 638 7.03 21.41 -31.69
C ALA A 638 6.97 20.77 -30.28
N LEU A 639 5.76 20.44 -29.82
CA LEU A 639 5.54 19.76 -28.57
C LEU A 639 5.73 18.24 -28.66
N ALA A 640 6.19 17.61 -29.75
CA ALA A 640 6.11 16.15 -29.95
C ALA A 640 6.73 15.24 -28.87
N ASN A 641 7.63 15.75 -28.03
CA ASN A 641 8.15 15.02 -26.87
C ASN A 641 7.07 14.88 -25.79
N ARG A 642 7.10 13.78 -25.04
CA ARG A 642 6.13 13.52 -23.96
C ARG A 642 6.84 13.04 -22.71
N ASP A 643 6.32 13.44 -21.57
CA ASP A 643 6.66 12.85 -20.27
C ASP A 643 5.64 11.75 -19.94
N LEU A 644 6.06 10.72 -19.20
CA LEU A 644 5.11 9.80 -18.57
C LEU A 644 4.23 10.57 -17.58
N TRP A 645 2.92 10.33 -17.62
CA TRP A 645 2.01 10.95 -16.65
C TRP A 645 2.34 10.52 -15.21
N THR A 646 2.87 9.31 -15.02
CA THR A 646 3.30 8.75 -13.73
C THR A 646 4.81 8.83 -13.48
N ARG A 647 5.55 9.70 -14.18
CA ARG A 647 7.03 9.76 -14.17
C ARG A 647 7.72 9.80 -12.80
N ASP A 648 7.07 10.36 -11.79
CA ASP A 648 7.66 10.52 -10.45
C ASP A 648 7.35 9.33 -9.52
N LEU A 649 6.59 8.32 -10.00
CA LEU A 649 6.29 7.11 -9.25
C LEU A 649 7.25 5.98 -9.63
N PRO A 650 7.42 4.93 -8.79
CA PRO A 650 7.99 3.67 -9.22
C PRO A 650 7.26 3.14 -10.46
N GLN A 651 7.97 2.50 -11.38
CA GLN A 651 7.37 2.00 -12.62
C GLN A 651 7.14 0.48 -12.60
N ASP A 652 7.61 -0.22 -11.57
CA ASP A 652 7.45 -1.64 -11.36
C ASP A 652 6.23 -1.95 -10.49
N VAL A 653 5.63 -3.12 -10.73
CA VAL A 653 4.47 -3.65 -10.00
C VAL A 653 5.00 -4.61 -8.92
N PRO A 654 4.46 -4.59 -7.69
CA PRO A 654 3.30 -3.81 -7.23
C PRO A 654 3.65 -2.43 -6.64
N HIS A 655 4.90 -1.96 -6.72
CA HIS A 655 5.30 -0.69 -6.09
C HIS A 655 4.53 0.51 -6.64
N ILE A 656 4.26 0.57 -7.95
CA ILE A 656 3.43 1.61 -8.55
C ILE A 656 1.99 1.58 -8.04
N ASP A 657 1.42 0.41 -7.74
CA ASP A 657 0.04 0.27 -7.27
C ASP A 657 -0.09 0.79 -5.85
N ASN A 658 0.84 0.40 -4.98
CA ASN A 658 0.93 0.91 -3.61
C ASN A 658 1.17 2.43 -3.60
N GLN A 659 2.01 2.95 -4.49
CA GLN A 659 2.22 4.39 -4.60
C GLN A 659 1.01 5.11 -5.18
N MET A 660 0.24 4.51 -6.09
CA MET A 660 -0.97 5.12 -6.64
C MET A 660 -2.06 5.31 -5.57
N VAL A 661 -2.15 4.41 -4.59
CA VAL A 661 -3.04 4.58 -3.41
C VAL A 661 -2.79 5.91 -2.70
N LEU A 662 -1.53 6.34 -2.63
CA LEU A 662 -1.12 7.57 -1.93
C LEU A 662 -1.10 8.80 -2.85
N ALA A 663 -0.59 8.64 -4.07
CA ALA A 663 -0.18 9.74 -4.94
C ALA A 663 -1.22 10.16 -5.99
N TRP A 664 -2.32 9.42 -6.17
CA TRP A 664 -3.32 9.73 -7.20
C TRP A 664 -3.80 11.19 -7.15
N ARG A 665 -3.97 11.74 -5.93
CA ARG A 665 -4.42 13.12 -5.66
C ARG A 665 -3.40 14.18 -6.07
N ASP A 666 -2.13 13.81 -6.20
CA ASP A 666 -1.02 14.72 -6.48
C ASP A 666 -0.71 14.79 -8.00
N LEU A 667 -1.20 13.84 -8.81
CA LEU A 667 -1.05 13.83 -10.27
C LEU A 667 -1.80 14.99 -10.95
N GLY A 668 -1.34 15.43 -12.13
CA GLY A 668 -1.89 16.59 -12.83
C GLY A 668 -3.06 16.25 -13.78
N PHE A 669 -3.91 17.25 -14.04
CA PHE A 669 -5.01 17.18 -15.01
C PHE A 669 -4.57 17.69 -16.38
N ILE A 670 -5.08 17.09 -17.46
CA ILE A 670 -4.77 17.47 -18.84
C ILE A 670 -5.86 18.40 -19.36
N VAL A 671 -5.50 19.67 -19.54
CA VAL A 671 -6.43 20.75 -19.88
C VAL A 671 -6.01 21.47 -21.17
N PRO A 672 -6.97 22.01 -21.94
CA PRO A 672 -6.65 22.79 -23.13
C PRO A 672 -5.93 24.09 -22.77
N LYS A 673 -4.89 24.44 -23.55
CA LYS A 673 -4.21 25.74 -23.55
C LYS A 673 -4.16 26.28 -24.98
N THR A 674 -4.40 27.59 -25.12
CA THR A 674 -4.29 28.28 -26.41
C THR A 674 -2.84 28.72 -26.61
N GLY A 675 -2.23 28.27 -27.70
CA GLY A 675 -0.89 28.65 -28.13
C GLY A 675 -0.83 30.05 -28.75
N PRO A 676 0.37 30.62 -28.95
CA PRO A 676 0.54 31.94 -29.57
C PRO A 676 0.03 32.04 -31.02
N ASP A 677 -0.06 30.91 -31.72
CA ASP A 677 -0.59 30.78 -33.07
C ASP A 677 -2.12 30.58 -33.12
N GLY A 678 -2.78 30.60 -31.96
CA GLY A 678 -4.22 30.35 -31.82
C GLY A 678 -4.61 28.88 -31.78
N SER A 679 -3.66 27.95 -31.91
CA SER A 679 -3.93 26.51 -31.80
C SER A 679 -4.31 26.13 -30.36
N ILE A 680 -5.15 25.09 -30.22
CA ILE A 680 -5.45 24.49 -28.92
C ILE A 680 -4.56 23.25 -28.78
N VAL A 681 -3.75 23.25 -27.71
CA VAL A 681 -2.93 22.11 -27.30
C VAL A 681 -3.34 21.69 -25.90
N TYR A 682 -2.90 20.52 -25.45
CA TYR A 682 -3.30 19.99 -24.15
C TYR A 682 -2.08 19.74 -23.27
N VAL A 683 -2.13 20.27 -22.06
CA VAL A 683 -0.98 20.35 -21.15
C VAL A 683 -1.41 19.88 -19.78
N GLU A 684 -0.54 19.13 -19.10
CA GLU A 684 -0.70 18.77 -17.70
C GLU A 684 -0.62 20.02 -16.83
N THR A 685 -1.58 20.23 -15.93
CA THR A 685 -1.61 21.33 -14.95
C THR A 685 -1.94 20.78 -13.56
N GLU A 686 -1.72 21.59 -12.52
CA GLU A 686 -2.12 21.27 -11.14
C GLU A 686 -1.46 20.00 -10.55
N ARG A 687 -0.40 19.48 -11.18
CA ARG A 687 0.47 18.47 -10.58
C ARG A 687 1.18 19.06 -9.36
N ALA A 688 1.20 18.32 -8.25
CA ALA A 688 1.94 18.76 -7.08
C ALA A 688 3.46 18.70 -7.33
N PRO A 689 4.24 19.67 -6.82
CA PRO A 689 5.67 19.78 -7.14
C PRO A 689 6.58 18.65 -6.62
N PHE A 690 6.07 17.78 -5.73
CA PHE A 690 6.85 16.74 -5.03
C PHE A 690 6.18 15.36 -5.04
N VAL A 691 5.45 15.04 -6.11
CA VAL A 691 4.77 13.74 -6.21
C VAL A 691 5.80 12.62 -6.19
N GLY A 692 5.52 11.54 -5.46
CA GLY A 692 6.39 10.37 -5.41
C GLY A 692 7.70 10.57 -4.64
N GLU A 693 7.91 11.75 -4.04
CA GLU A 693 9.02 11.94 -3.11
C GLU A 693 8.83 11.09 -1.86
N ASN A 694 9.89 10.36 -1.49
CA ASN A 694 9.91 9.57 -0.27
C ASN A 694 10.37 10.44 0.93
N LEU A 695 10.32 9.86 2.13
CA LEU A 695 10.70 10.58 3.36
C LEU A 695 12.19 10.94 3.42
N ARG A 696 13.07 10.27 2.65
CA ARG A 696 14.49 10.62 2.57
C ARG A 696 14.71 11.90 1.78
N ASP A 697 14.02 12.05 0.64
CA ASP A 697 14.04 13.31 -0.12
C ASP A 697 13.41 14.44 0.72
N ALA A 698 12.30 14.18 1.41
CA ALA A 698 11.68 15.14 2.32
C ALA A 698 12.62 15.57 3.45
N PHE A 699 13.34 14.62 4.07
CA PHE A 699 14.35 14.88 5.08
C PHE A 699 15.46 15.78 4.53
N TYR A 700 16.04 15.42 3.38
CA TYR A 700 17.09 16.21 2.74
C TYR A 700 16.63 17.65 2.45
N ARG A 701 15.41 17.82 1.93
CA ARG A 701 14.84 19.16 1.67
C ARG A 701 14.61 19.95 2.94
N LEU A 702 14.06 19.33 3.98
CA LEU A 702 13.82 19.96 5.28
C LEU A 702 15.11 20.38 5.98
N MET A 703 16.15 19.56 5.90
CA MET A 703 17.49 19.91 6.39
C MET A 703 18.09 21.11 5.65
N ASN A 704 17.66 21.34 4.41
CA ASN A 704 18.13 22.41 3.54
C ASN A 704 17.02 23.39 3.17
N ILE A 705 16.03 23.61 4.06
CA ILE A 705 14.78 24.29 3.70
C ILE A 705 14.96 25.70 3.12
N ASN A 706 16.03 26.39 3.48
CA ASN A 706 16.38 27.72 2.95
C ASN A 706 16.66 27.69 1.44
N SER A 707 17.13 26.55 0.92
CA SER A 707 17.36 26.31 -0.51
C SER A 707 16.12 25.75 -1.22
N TYR A 708 15.11 25.30 -0.46
CA TYR A 708 13.89 24.68 -0.95
C TYR A 708 12.63 25.27 -0.29
N PRO A 709 12.45 26.61 -0.24
CA PRO A 709 11.30 27.23 0.42
C PRO A 709 9.96 26.78 -0.18
N GLU A 710 9.95 26.36 -1.44
CA GLU A 710 8.80 25.77 -2.13
C GLU A 710 8.31 24.45 -1.51
N PHE A 711 9.13 23.78 -0.68
CA PHE A 711 8.77 22.53 -0.01
C PHE A 711 7.92 22.76 1.26
N LEU A 712 7.85 23.99 1.79
CA LEU A 712 7.11 24.29 3.02
C LEU A 712 5.64 23.86 2.97
N PRO A 713 4.85 24.10 1.90
CA PRO A 713 3.49 23.57 1.82
C PRO A 713 3.42 22.05 1.92
N GLN A 714 4.39 21.33 1.32
CA GLN A 714 4.46 19.86 1.42
C GLN A 714 4.81 19.41 2.84
N ALA A 715 5.78 20.07 3.47
CA ALA A 715 6.15 19.79 4.85
C ALA A 715 4.95 19.93 5.81
N ARG A 716 4.13 20.97 5.62
CA ARG A 716 2.88 21.16 6.37
C ARG A 716 1.90 20.01 6.14
N ARG A 717 1.67 19.64 4.88
CA ARG A 717 0.77 18.51 4.54
C ARG A 717 1.20 17.23 5.24
N LEU A 718 2.51 16.92 5.24
CA LEU A 718 3.06 15.75 5.95
C LEU A 718 2.78 15.84 7.47
N VAL A 719 2.98 16.99 8.09
CA VAL A 719 2.67 17.21 9.52
C VAL A 719 1.19 16.97 9.81
N ASP A 720 0.30 17.53 9.00
CA ASP A 720 -1.15 17.35 9.17
C ASP A 720 -1.56 15.88 9.01
N GLU A 721 -0.92 15.13 8.10
CA GLU A 721 -1.15 13.69 7.93
C GLU A 721 -0.71 12.87 9.15
N PHE A 722 0.47 13.15 9.70
CA PHE A 722 0.95 12.50 10.92
C PHE A 722 0.04 12.80 12.12
N LEU A 723 -0.36 14.05 12.29
CA LEU A 723 -1.30 14.45 13.34
C LEU A 723 -2.68 13.80 13.14
N LYS A 724 -3.13 13.64 11.89
CA LYS A 724 -4.41 12.99 11.59
C LYS A 724 -4.37 11.51 11.92
N GLN A 725 -3.26 10.83 11.62
CA GLN A 725 -3.08 9.43 11.97
C GLN A 725 -3.09 9.23 13.49
N ALA A 726 -2.51 10.16 14.25
CA ALA A 726 -2.56 10.15 15.71
C ALA A 726 -3.99 10.25 16.26
N GLU A 727 -4.85 11.08 15.66
CA GLU A 727 -6.27 11.16 16.03
C GLU A 727 -6.99 9.83 15.81
N ILE A 728 -6.69 9.14 14.71
CA ILE A 728 -7.26 7.82 14.38
C ILE A 728 -6.80 6.79 15.42
N ASN A 729 -5.50 6.73 15.70
CA ASN A 729 -4.90 5.80 16.65
C ASN A 729 -5.55 5.91 18.03
N GLN A 730 -5.86 7.12 18.49
CA GLN A 730 -6.50 7.35 19.80
C GLN A 730 -7.89 6.73 19.95
N THR A 731 -8.54 6.39 18.84
CA THR A 731 -9.86 5.75 18.84
C THR A 731 -9.79 4.22 18.76
N ASP A 732 -8.60 3.66 18.57
CA ASP A 732 -8.38 2.22 18.54
C ASP A 732 -8.58 1.63 19.96
N PRO A 733 -9.51 0.68 20.16
CA PRO A 733 -9.75 0.06 21.46
C PRO A 733 -8.54 -0.72 22.01
N GLU A 734 -7.60 -1.13 21.15
CA GLU A 734 -6.39 -1.86 21.53
C GLU A 734 -5.18 -0.94 21.76
N ILE A 735 -5.31 0.38 21.57
CA ILE A 735 -4.19 1.29 21.84
C ILE A 735 -3.80 1.20 23.32
N PRO A 736 -2.49 1.16 23.64
CA PRO A 736 -2.04 1.17 25.03
C PRO A 736 -2.71 2.30 25.80
N GLN A 737 -3.25 1.99 26.99
CA GLN A 737 -4.07 2.92 27.75
C GLN A 737 -3.39 4.29 27.94
N GLY A 738 -2.05 4.35 27.95
CA GLY A 738 -1.26 5.58 28.03
C GLY A 738 -1.49 6.60 26.90
N TYR A 739 -2.08 6.19 25.78
CA TYR A 739 -2.32 7.05 24.61
C TYR A 739 -3.80 7.42 24.38
N SER A 740 -4.72 6.78 25.10
CA SER A 740 -6.16 7.09 24.96
C SER A 740 -6.49 8.51 25.44
N PHE A 741 -7.35 9.19 24.69
CA PHE A 741 -7.78 10.55 24.99
C PHE A 741 -8.52 10.63 26.35
N PHE A 742 -8.30 11.72 27.08
CA PHE A 742 -9.01 12.04 28.32
C PHE A 742 -9.21 13.55 28.46
N PRO A 743 -10.31 14.03 29.08
CA PRO A 743 -10.50 15.44 29.36
C PRO A 743 -9.44 15.99 30.33
N TYR A 744 -8.98 17.22 30.10
CA TYR A 744 -7.95 17.81 30.94
C TYR A 744 -8.48 18.23 32.30
N SER A 745 -7.77 17.81 33.33
CA SER A 745 -7.62 18.54 34.59
C SER A 745 -6.16 18.38 35.05
N PRO A 746 -5.62 19.26 35.90
CA PRO A 746 -4.28 19.08 36.47
C PRO A 746 -4.09 17.71 37.13
N GLU A 747 -5.11 17.21 37.83
CA GLU A 747 -5.13 15.91 38.49
C GLU A 747 -5.14 14.76 37.47
N ALA A 748 -5.95 14.86 36.42
CA ALA A 748 -6.03 13.85 35.37
C ALA A 748 -4.71 13.74 34.59
N LEU A 749 -4.11 14.88 34.24
CA LEU A 749 -2.79 14.93 33.60
C LEU A 749 -1.73 14.29 34.51
N ASN A 750 -1.70 14.66 35.79
CA ASN A 750 -0.77 14.08 36.77
C ASN A 750 -0.93 12.56 36.88
N ALA A 751 -2.17 12.07 36.98
CA ALA A 751 -2.45 10.64 37.08
C ALA A 751 -1.96 9.89 35.83
N ARG A 752 -2.22 10.44 34.64
CA ARG A 752 -1.76 9.86 33.38
C ARG A 752 -0.23 9.79 33.30
N LEU A 753 0.44 10.90 33.58
CA LEU A 753 1.90 11.01 33.52
C LEU A 753 2.58 10.07 34.53
N MET A 754 2.04 9.94 35.75
CA MET A 754 2.56 9.00 36.75
C MET A 754 2.31 7.53 36.36
N GLN A 755 1.18 7.23 35.71
CA GLN A 755 0.92 5.90 35.16
C GLN A 755 1.99 5.54 34.12
N THR A 756 2.28 6.44 33.17
CA THR A 756 3.32 6.26 32.16
C THR A 756 4.70 6.08 32.80
N TYR A 757 5.07 6.96 33.74
CA TYR A 757 6.35 6.91 34.44
C TYR A 757 6.58 5.55 35.14
N ASN A 758 5.57 5.08 35.89
CA ASN A 758 5.66 3.80 36.59
C ASN A 758 5.75 2.61 35.63
N GLY A 759 5.05 2.67 34.48
CA GLY A 759 5.15 1.66 33.42
C GLY A 759 6.56 1.56 32.86
N LEU A 760 7.17 2.71 32.53
CA LEU A 760 8.54 2.78 32.01
C LEU A 760 9.57 2.26 33.02
N VAL A 761 9.49 2.68 34.29
CA VAL A 761 10.35 2.17 35.36
C VAL A 761 10.23 0.65 35.52
N THR A 762 9.02 0.11 35.41
CA THR A 762 8.81 -1.34 35.50
C THR A 762 9.46 -2.05 34.32
N SER A 763 9.32 -1.53 33.09
CA SER A 763 9.91 -2.12 31.89
C SER A 763 11.45 -2.17 31.92
N ASN A 764 12.10 -1.18 32.54
CA ASN A 764 13.56 -1.16 32.68
C ASN A 764 14.12 -2.35 33.48
N THR A 765 13.31 -2.94 34.38
CA THR A 765 13.79 -4.02 35.26
C THR A 765 14.15 -5.31 34.53
N THR A 766 13.61 -5.53 33.33
CA THR A 766 13.89 -6.72 32.51
C THR A 766 14.68 -6.41 31.23
N ALA A 767 14.71 -5.15 30.78
CA ALA A 767 15.30 -4.73 29.51
C ALA A 767 16.72 -5.28 29.27
N LEU A 768 17.63 -5.12 30.24
CA LEU A 768 19.00 -5.64 30.13
C LEU A 768 19.04 -7.16 30.00
N ALA A 769 18.23 -7.88 30.78
CA ALA A 769 18.20 -9.34 30.73
C ALA A 769 17.70 -9.84 29.37
N ASP A 770 16.67 -9.19 28.82
CA ASP A 770 16.12 -9.52 27.51
C ASP A 770 17.13 -9.22 26.40
N ALA A 771 17.80 -8.06 26.43
CA ALA A 771 18.81 -7.69 25.45
C ALA A 771 20.03 -8.63 25.47
N LEU A 772 20.51 -9.03 26.66
CA LEU A 772 21.64 -9.96 26.78
C LEU A 772 21.35 -11.36 26.21
N VAL A 773 20.09 -11.77 26.12
CA VAL A 773 19.67 -13.06 25.56
C VAL A 773 19.38 -12.94 24.07
N ASN A 774 18.68 -11.87 23.66
CA ASN A 774 18.07 -11.76 22.34
C ASN A 774 18.83 -10.85 21.36
N SER A 775 19.78 -10.04 21.83
CA SER A 775 20.51 -9.06 21.02
C SER A 775 22.02 -9.34 20.98
N THR A 776 22.73 -8.60 20.12
CA THR A 776 24.19 -8.60 20.01
C THR A 776 24.71 -7.17 19.95
N ARG A 777 26.01 -6.98 20.21
CA ARG A 777 26.65 -5.67 20.10
C ARG A 777 26.45 -5.05 18.71
N GLU A 778 26.53 -5.85 17.66
CA GLU A 778 26.37 -5.42 16.27
C GLU A 778 24.91 -5.03 15.98
N HIS A 779 23.94 -5.73 16.56
CA HIS A 779 22.52 -5.39 16.45
C HIS A 779 22.20 -4.08 17.19
N GLU A 780 22.76 -3.88 18.38
CA GLU A 780 22.65 -2.60 19.10
C GLU A 780 23.26 -1.45 18.30
N ILE A 781 24.46 -1.62 17.72
CA ILE A 781 25.07 -0.61 16.83
C ILE A 781 24.17 -0.35 15.61
N PHE A 782 23.60 -1.39 15.01
CA PHE A 782 22.65 -1.23 13.91
C PHE A 782 21.44 -0.37 14.33
N GLY A 783 20.84 -0.65 15.49
CA GLY A 783 19.75 0.15 16.05
C GLY A 783 20.16 1.61 16.27
N GLN A 784 21.37 1.85 16.80
CA GLN A 784 21.91 3.20 16.95
C GLN A 784 22.16 3.91 15.60
N VAL A 785 22.59 3.19 14.57
CA VAL A 785 22.63 3.76 13.21
C VAL A 785 21.23 4.20 12.80
N GLN A 786 20.20 3.38 13.01
CA GLN A 786 18.83 3.73 12.63
C GLN A 786 18.27 4.94 13.37
N MET A 787 18.67 5.16 14.63
CA MET A 787 18.23 6.32 15.42
C MET A 787 18.97 7.62 15.05
N ALA A 788 20.07 7.55 14.29
CA ALA A 788 20.90 8.72 13.99
C ALA A 788 20.17 9.88 13.29
N PRO A 789 19.29 9.65 12.28
CA PRO A 789 18.54 10.74 11.65
C PRO A 789 17.70 11.56 12.64
N PHE A 790 17.22 10.95 13.72
CA PHE A 790 16.46 11.62 14.78
C PHE A 790 17.39 12.23 15.84
N ASN A 791 18.27 11.43 16.47
CA ASN A 791 19.10 11.89 17.60
C ASN A 791 20.15 12.95 17.21
N GLN A 792 20.57 13.01 15.93
CA GLN A 792 21.43 14.10 15.45
C GLN A 792 20.65 15.41 15.20
N LEU A 793 19.33 15.44 15.44
CA LEU A 793 18.45 16.60 15.37
C LEU A 793 17.84 16.98 16.72
N ASP A 794 18.41 16.48 17.81
CA ASP A 794 17.88 16.72 19.14
C ASP A 794 17.69 18.20 19.46
N GLY A 795 16.63 18.53 20.18
CA GLY A 795 16.12 19.89 20.42
C GLY A 795 15.53 20.63 19.21
N THR A 796 15.64 20.13 17.98
CA THR A 796 15.24 20.90 16.78
C THR A 796 13.73 21.16 16.69
N TRP A 797 12.88 20.32 17.30
CA TRP A 797 11.41 20.52 17.27
C TRP A 797 10.97 21.83 17.96
N ILE A 798 11.73 22.28 18.97
CA ILE A 798 11.47 23.48 19.78
C ILE A 798 12.33 24.69 19.38
N ARG A 799 13.04 24.64 18.25
CA ARG A 799 13.85 25.79 17.76
C ARG A 799 13.07 27.10 17.59
N GLY A 800 11.74 27.02 17.44
CA GLY A 800 10.83 28.16 17.34
C GLY A 800 10.25 28.64 18.68
N ALA A 801 10.73 28.13 19.83
CA ALA A 801 10.19 28.45 21.15
C ALA A 801 10.24 29.94 21.49
N ALA A 802 11.23 30.67 20.98
CA ALA A 802 11.39 32.11 21.17
C ALA A 802 11.07 32.90 19.88
N PRO A 803 9.81 33.34 19.68
CA PRO A 803 9.47 34.20 18.55
C PRO A 803 10.07 35.61 18.71
N PRO A 804 10.20 36.40 17.63
CA PRO A 804 10.61 37.80 17.74
C PRO A 804 9.65 38.62 18.61
N GLY A 805 10.05 38.98 19.82
CA GLY A 805 9.24 39.81 20.74
C GLY A 805 9.32 39.39 22.20
N THR A 806 8.33 39.81 23.00
CA THR A 806 8.18 39.36 24.39
C THR A 806 7.64 37.94 24.42
N VAL A 807 8.26 37.09 25.23
CA VAL A 807 7.91 35.66 25.36
C VAL A 807 7.24 35.40 26.70
N ASP A 808 6.15 34.63 26.69
CA ASP A 808 5.43 34.25 27.91
C ASP A 808 6.17 33.17 28.73
N GLN A 809 5.67 32.89 29.93
CA GLN A 809 6.31 31.94 30.83
C GLN A 809 6.32 30.50 30.29
N ALA A 810 5.29 30.06 29.56
CA ALA A 810 5.22 28.70 29.03
C ALA A 810 6.27 28.51 27.92
N ARG A 811 6.41 29.49 27.01
CA ARG A 811 7.43 29.47 25.96
C ARG A 811 8.85 29.66 26.50
N ASN A 812 9.04 30.45 27.57
CA ASN A 812 10.34 30.55 28.22
C ASN A 812 10.82 29.19 28.76
N LEU A 813 9.92 28.34 29.24
CA LEU A 813 10.28 26.98 29.67
C LEU A 813 10.74 26.12 28.49
N LEU A 814 10.06 26.18 27.33
CA LEU A 814 10.52 25.51 26.11
C LEU A 814 11.86 26.05 25.62
N PHE A 815 12.08 27.36 25.71
CA PHE A 815 13.35 27.98 25.33
C PHE A 815 14.50 27.53 26.24
N SER A 816 14.26 27.37 27.55
CA SER A 816 15.24 26.80 28.47
C SER A 816 15.63 25.37 28.08
N ILE A 817 14.65 24.52 27.76
CA ILE A 817 14.91 23.16 27.27
C ILE A 817 15.76 23.22 25.99
N TYR A 818 15.36 24.05 25.02
CA TYR A 818 16.10 24.21 23.76
C TYR A 818 17.56 24.65 23.97
N MET A 819 17.83 25.56 24.91
CA MET A 819 19.18 26.01 25.22
C MET A 819 20.06 24.89 25.76
N ASP A 820 19.50 24.05 26.65
CA ASP A 820 20.21 22.89 27.20
C ASP A 820 20.51 21.85 26.10
N GLU A 821 19.53 21.54 25.24
CA GLU A 821 19.70 20.64 24.08
C GLU A 821 20.83 21.10 23.13
N MET A 822 20.94 22.42 22.95
CA MET A 822 22.00 23.03 22.15
C MET A 822 23.37 23.07 22.85
N GLY A 823 23.44 22.67 24.13
CA GLY A 823 24.65 22.62 24.96
C GLY A 823 25.02 23.95 25.64
N ASP A 824 24.08 24.90 25.75
CA ASP A 824 24.28 26.26 26.31
C ASP A 824 25.54 26.98 25.76
N GLY A 825 25.80 26.78 24.45
CA GLY A 825 26.96 27.35 23.76
C GLY A 825 28.28 26.58 23.92
N VAL A 826 28.26 25.41 24.57
CA VAL A 826 29.39 24.49 24.72
C VAL A 826 29.23 23.31 23.75
N ASP A 827 30.13 23.22 22.78
CA ASP A 827 30.06 22.31 21.63
C ASP A 827 29.93 20.82 21.98
N HIS A 828 30.73 20.33 22.94
CA HIS A 828 30.74 18.93 23.39
C HIS A 828 29.65 18.61 24.41
N GLN A 829 28.82 19.60 24.78
CA GLN A 829 27.59 19.41 25.55
C GLN A 829 26.35 19.40 24.66
N ASN A 830 26.46 19.81 23.39
CA ASN A 830 25.37 19.73 22.43
C ASN A 830 24.95 18.26 22.23
N HIS A 831 23.66 17.97 22.44
CA HIS A 831 23.16 16.59 22.49
C HIS A 831 23.41 15.82 21.18
N ALA A 832 23.18 16.47 20.04
CA ALA A 832 23.46 15.88 18.72
C ALA A 832 24.96 15.57 18.51
N ASN A 833 25.86 16.42 19.03
CA ASN A 833 27.30 16.15 18.98
C ASN A 833 27.70 14.98 19.88
N VAL A 834 27.14 14.90 21.09
CA VAL A 834 27.35 13.76 22.01
C VAL A 834 26.92 12.46 21.35
N TYR A 835 25.77 12.44 20.67
CA TYR A 835 25.32 11.27 19.91
C TYR A 835 26.27 10.93 18.74
N THR A 836 26.71 11.95 18.00
CA THR A 836 27.64 11.79 16.88
C THR A 836 28.98 11.20 17.34
N ASP A 837 29.48 11.62 18.50
CA ASP A 837 30.73 11.10 19.07
C ASP A 837 30.56 9.66 19.60
N MET A 838 29.38 9.31 20.12
CA MET A 838 29.03 7.91 20.45
C MET A 838 29.14 7.02 19.20
N LEU A 839 28.56 7.42 18.06
CA LEU A 839 28.67 6.65 16.81
C LEU A 839 30.13 6.48 16.37
N LYS A 840 30.94 7.53 16.45
CA LYS A 840 32.38 7.46 16.14
C LYS A 840 33.13 6.49 17.08
N SER A 841 32.74 6.43 18.36
CA SER A 841 33.35 5.53 19.35
C SER A 841 33.20 4.04 18.98
N VAL A 842 32.17 3.72 18.19
CA VAL A 842 31.91 2.37 17.65
C VAL A 842 32.28 2.23 16.17
N ASN A 843 33.12 3.13 15.65
CA ASN A 843 33.63 3.15 14.28
C ASN A 843 32.55 3.38 13.20
N VAL A 844 31.46 4.07 13.56
CA VAL A 844 30.42 4.50 12.61
C VAL A 844 30.67 5.96 12.24
N TYR A 845 30.99 6.19 10.97
CA TYR A 845 31.08 7.52 10.38
C TYR A 845 29.97 7.67 9.34
N LEU A 846 29.08 8.63 9.57
CA LEU A 846 28.00 8.99 8.67
C LEU A 846 28.42 10.21 7.83
N TYR A 847 27.76 10.41 6.69
CA TYR A 847 27.95 11.61 5.87
C TYR A 847 27.48 12.87 6.62
N ASP A 848 27.71 14.06 6.04
CA ASP A 848 27.10 15.28 6.57
C ASP A 848 25.57 15.15 6.52
N ILE A 849 24.89 15.39 7.64
CA ILE A 849 23.43 15.22 7.78
C ILE A 849 22.61 16.05 6.78
N ARG A 850 23.18 17.13 6.23
CA ARG A 850 22.54 17.97 5.21
C ARG A 850 22.77 17.45 3.79
N SER A 851 23.59 16.43 3.61
CA SER A 851 23.90 15.87 2.28
C SER A 851 22.87 14.83 1.84
N ARG A 852 22.72 14.68 0.51
CA ARG A 852 21.90 13.61 -0.06
C ARG A 852 22.49 12.22 0.19
N ASP A 853 23.82 12.12 0.29
CA ASP A 853 24.53 10.87 0.61
C ASP A 853 24.19 10.37 2.02
N TYR A 854 23.91 11.27 2.97
CA TYR A 854 23.36 10.87 4.28
C TYR A 854 21.96 10.29 4.14
N ALA A 855 21.05 11.03 3.51
CA ALA A 855 19.66 10.60 3.37
C ALA A 855 19.53 9.26 2.63
N TYR A 856 20.44 8.97 1.70
CA TYR A 856 20.48 7.73 0.90
C TYR A 856 21.59 6.76 1.32
N ASP A 857 22.14 6.90 2.53
CA ASP A 857 23.09 5.91 3.03
C ASP A 857 22.39 4.53 3.11
N PRO A 858 22.93 3.50 2.46
CA PRO A 858 22.28 2.18 2.37
C PRO A 858 22.20 1.46 3.72
N ARG A 859 22.83 2.00 4.78
CA ARG A 859 22.73 1.47 6.14
C ARG A 859 21.42 1.85 6.83
N PHE A 860 20.71 2.89 6.36
CA PHE A 860 19.43 3.29 6.96
C PHE A 860 18.25 2.48 6.41
N LEU A 861 17.29 2.18 7.26
CA LEU A 861 15.94 1.78 6.90
C LEU A 861 15.12 2.99 6.46
N ASP A 862 14.11 2.80 5.62
CA ASP A 862 13.22 3.90 5.19
C ASP A 862 12.40 4.45 6.37
N SER A 863 12.01 3.58 7.32
CA SER A 863 11.28 3.97 8.52
C SER A 863 12.10 4.86 9.47
N ALA A 864 13.43 4.91 9.32
CA ALA A 864 14.30 5.80 10.11
C ALA A 864 14.05 7.29 9.85
N PHE A 865 13.38 7.63 8.75
CA PHE A 865 13.14 9.02 8.34
C PHE A 865 11.76 9.56 8.74
N VAL A 866 10.88 8.74 9.32
CA VAL A 866 9.51 9.18 9.67
C VAL A 866 9.53 10.23 10.79
N GLU A 867 10.12 9.87 11.94
CA GLU A 867 10.24 10.76 13.10
C GLU A 867 10.99 12.06 12.82
N PRO A 868 12.20 12.06 12.20
CA PRO A 868 12.91 13.29 11.93
C PRO A 868 12.22 14.19 10.91
N VAL A 869 11.51 13.64 9.92
CA VAL A 869 10.71 14.45 8.98
C VAL A 869 9.57 15.14 9.70
N PHE A 870 8.84 14.45 10.58
CA PHE A 870 7.80 15.06 11.40
C PHE A 870 8.36 16.18 12.27
N LEU A 871 9.45 15.91 12.99
CA LEU A 871 10.16 16.87 13.85
C LEU A 871 10.63 18.12 13.09
N LEU A 872 11.26 17.94 11.93
CA LEU A 872 11.74 19.06 11.12
C LEU A 872 10.59 19.84 10.48
N GLY A 873 9.53 19.14 10.08
CA GLY A 873 8.34 19.71 9.45
C GLY A 873 7.52 20.54 10.44
N ILE A 874 7.18 19.99 11.60
CA ILE A 874 6.34 20.67 12.60
C ILE A 874 7.02 21.95 13.13
N SER A 875 8.35 21.90 13.27
CA SER A 875 9.17 23.05 13.68
C SER A 875 9.32 24.15 12.62
N GLN A 876 8.89 23.94 11.37
CA GLN A 876 8.76 25.05 10.40
C GLN A 876 7.55 25.94 10.69
N PHE A 877 6.60 25.44 11.48
CA PHE A 877 5.29 26.04 11.68
C PHE A 877 4.93 26.17 13.17
N THR A 878 5.93 26.48 14.00
CA THR A 878 5.80 26.51 15.47
C THR A 878 4.61 27.32 15.96
N GLU A 879 4.34 28.49 15.39
CA GLU A 879 3.19 29.32 15.82
C GLU A 879 1.84 28.64 15.61
N GLN A 880 1.75 27.77 14.60
CA GLN A 880 0.49 27.13 14.23
C GLN A 880 0.30 25.81 14.95
N TYR A 881 1.39 25.07 15.19
CA TYR A 881 1.39 23.80 15.91
C TYR A 881 1.93 23.90 17.34
N LEU A 882 1.92 25.10 17.94
CA LEU A 882 2.44 25.29 19.30
C LEU A 882 1.80 24.32 20.33
N PRO A 883 0.47 24.10 20.34
CA PRO A 883 -0.13 23.11 21.22
C PRO A 883 0.44 21.69 21.00
N GLU A 884 0.54 21.24 19.75
CA GLU A 884 1.08 19.92 19.41
C GLU A 884 2.56 19.81 19.82
N ILE A 885 3.35 20.88 19.67
CA ILE A 885 4.76 20.93 20.11
C ILE A 885 4.88 20.81 21.63
N PHE A 886 3.99 21.43 22.42
CA PHE A 886 3.94 21.19 23.87
C PHE A 886 3.69 19.72 24.19
N GLY A 887 2.79 19.07 23.46
CA GLY A 887 2.49 17.65 23.59
C GLY A 887 3.66 16.75 23.26
N MET A 888 4.29 17.00 22.11
CA MET A 888 5.49 16.26 21.65
C MET A 888 6.65 16.43 22.63
N THR A 889 6.88 17.66 23.11
CA THR A 889 7.92 17.93 24.14
C THR A 889 7.59 17.18 25.41
N LEU A 890 6.34 17.22 25.89
CA LEU A 890 5.94 16.46 27.08
C LEU A 890 6.19 14.95 26.92
N PHE A 891 5.98 14.37 25.74
CA PHE A 891 6.29 12.97 25.48
C PHE A 891 7.80 12.67 25.61
N LEU A 892 8.62 13.43 24.89
CA LEU A 892 10.08 13.24 24.82
C LEU A 892 10.70 13.37 26.21
N GLU A 893 10.41 14.48 26.89
CA GLU A 893 11.05 14.81 28.17
C GLU A 893 10.54 13.92 29.32
N TRP A 894 9.24 13.65 29.39
CA TRP A 894 8.67 12.85 30.47
C TRP A 894 9.00 11.35 30.33
N GLY A 895 9.16 10.88 29.09
CA GLY A 895 9.45 9.48 28.76
C GLY A 895 10.90 9.04 29.00
N SER A 896 11.82 10.00 29.20
CA SER A 896 13.27 9.80 29.37
C SER A 896 13.66 8.72 30.40
N VAL A 897 12.87 8.52 31.47
CA VAL A 897 13.14 7.48 32.47
C VAL A 897 13.19 6.07 31.87
N GLY A 898 12.49 5.82 30.75
CA GLY A 898 12.54 4.56 30.01
C GLY A 898 13.89 4.30 29.33
N LEU A 899 14.73 5.32 29.16
CA LEU A 899 16.04 5.20 28.53
C LEU A 899 17.06 4.52 29.46
N GLN A 900 16.79 4.36 30.75
CA GLN A 900 17.70 3.65 31.66
C GLN A 900 17.95 2.21 31.21
N GLY A 901 16.94 1.51 30.68
CA GLY A 901 17.13 0.17 30.10
C GLY A 901 18.07 0.18 28.89
N VAL A 902 18.03 1.24 28.07
CA VAL A 902 18.95 1.43 26.93
C VAL A 902 20.36 1.70 27.44
N VAL A 903 20.52 2.56 28.46
CA VAL A 903 21.81 2.84 29.10
C VAL A 903 22.47 1.55 29.59
N ASP A 904 21.73 0.75 30.37
CA ASP A 904 22.23 -0.50 30.93
C ASP A 904 22.64 -1.48 29.82
N THR A 905 21.84 -1.55 28.75
CA THR A 905 22.10 -2.41 27.59
C THR A 905 23.37 -2.00 26.84
N LEU A 906 23.50 -0.72 26.48
CA LEU A 906 24.66 -0.21 25.75
C LEU A 906 25.95 -0.37 26.58
N ASP A 907 25.91 -0.07 27.88
CA ASP A 907 27.04 -0.28 28.79
C ASP A 907 27.46 -1.76 28.82
N ALA A 908 26.49 -2.67 28.88
CA ALA A 908 26.75 -4.11 28.89
C ALA A 908 27.34 -4.63 27.57
N PHE A 909 27.02 -3.99 26.43
CA PHE A 909 27.65 -4.28 25.14
C PHE A 909 28.93 -3.47 24.87
N GLY A 910 29.34 -2.62 25.81
CA GLY A 910 30.54 -1.80 25.71
C GLY A 910 30.43 -0.74 24.61
N ILE A 911 29.24 -0.15 24.48
CA ILE A 911 28.92 1.00 23.63
C ILE A 911 28.78 2.20 24.56
N ASP A 912 29.28 3.37 24.14
CA ASP A 912 29.14 4.58 24.94
C ASP A 912 27.66 4.96 25.08
N SER A 913 27.20 5.12 26.32
CA SER A 913 25.81 5.45 26.65
C SER A 913 25.64 6.89 27.15
N ALA A 914 26.68 7.73 27.03
CA ALA A 914 26.70 9.09 27.56
C ALA A 914 25.50 9.94 27.12
N TYR A 915 25.10 9.85 25.85
CA TYR A 915 23.91 10.54 25.31
C TYR A 915 22.64 10.18 26.09
N TYR A 916 22.35 8.89 26.27
CA TYR A 916 21.15 8.45 26.98
C TYR A 916 21.21 8.72 28.49
N LYS A 917 22.42 8.62 29.09
CA LYS A 917 22.64 8.98 30.50
C LYS A 917 22.34 10.46 30.77
N LEU A 918 22.65 11.32 29.80
CA LEU A 918 22.36 12.75 29.86
C LEU A 918 20.86 12.98 29.97
N HIS A 919 20.05 12.42 29.06
CA HIS A 919 18.58 12.53 29.07
C HIS A 919 17.94 11.96 30.33
N VAL A 920 18.37 10.79 30.81
CA VAL A 920 17.85 10.23 32.08
C VAL A 920 18.07 11.20 33.26
N ALA A 921 19.18 11.94 33.25
CA ALA A 921 19.51 12.89 34.32
C ALA A 921 18.81 14.25 34.15
N ILE A 922 18.92 14.85 32.96
CA ILE A 922 18.42 16.20 32.68
C ILE A 922 16.89 16.24 32.61
N ASP A 923 16.25 15.19 32.11
CA ASP A 923 14.83 15.25 31.77
C ASP A 923 13.93 14.78 32.93
N ASN A 924 14.52 14.56 34.11
CA ASN A 924 13.85 13.99 35.26
C ASN A 924 12.53 14.69 35.63
N ALA A 925 11.53 13.90 36.05
CA ALA A 925 10.18 14.36 36.34
C ALA A 925 10.05 15.28 37.59
N ALA A 926 11.12 15.48 38.37
CA ALA A 926 11.08 16.27 39.60
C ALA A 926 11.39 17.75 39.36
N SER A 927 12.48 18.04 38.65
CA SER A 927 12.93 19.40 38.35
C SER A 927 13.61 19.55 36.99
N GLY A 928 13.71 18.46 36.23
CA GLY A 928 14.32 18.42 34.90
C GLY A 928 13.37 18.85 33.79
N HIS A 929 13.78 18.63 32.54
CA HIS A 929 12.98 19.01 31.37
C HIS A 929 11.56 18.42 31.38
N GLY A 930 11.37 17.19 31.88
CA GLY A 930 10.03 16.61 32.03
C GLY A 930 9.12 17.43 32.97
N ALA A 931 9.67 17.96 34.06
CA ALA A 931 8.95 18.86 34.96
C ALA A 931 8.63 20.20 34.29
N LEU A 932 9.59 20.76 33.54
CA LEU A 932 9.43 22.02 32.81
C LEU A 932 8.38 21.90 31.69
N ALA A 933 8.42 20.82 30.90
CA ALA A 933 7.46 20.56 29.82
C ALA A 933 6.03 20.45 30.35
N LYS A 934 5.84 19.69 31.44
CA LYS A 934 4.56 19.59 32.14
C LYS A 934 4.10 20.95 32.66
N GLN A 935 4.99 21.72 33.30
CA GLN A 935 4.65 23.04 33.80
C GLN A 935 4.26 23.99 32.66
N ALA A 936 4.94 23.91 31.51
CA ALA A 936 4.65 24.72 30.34
C ALA A 936 3.25 24.43 29.79
N VAL A 937 2.87 23.15 29.70
CA VAL A 937 1.51 22.72 29.32
C VAL A 937 0.46 23.30 30.27
N GLN A 938 0.69 23.19 31.58
CA GLN A 938 -0.24 23.70 32.59
C GLN A 938 -0.41 25.22 32.49
N LEU A 939 0.70 25.97 32.40
CA LEU A 939 0.68 27.42 32.26
C LEU A 939 -0.02 27.87 30.97
N TYR A 940 0.24 27.18 29.85
CA TYR A 940 -0.39 27.51 28.58
C TYR A 940 -1.91 27.26 28.60
N LEU A 941 -2.36 26.14 29.19
CA LEU A 941 -3.78 25.85 29.34
C LEU A 941 -4.47 26.81 30.33
N ASP A 942 -3.78 27.21 31.40
CA ASP A 942 -4.29 28.23 32.33
C ASP A 942 -4.48 29.58 31.62
N GLN A 943 -3.53 30.01 30.80
CA GLN A 943 -3.65 31.23 29.98
C GLN A 943 -4.84 31.17 29.01
N VAL A 944 -5.03 30.03 28.31
CA VAL A 944 -6.17 29.85 27.39
C VAL A 944 -7.49 29.87 28.17
N ARG A 945 -7.55 29.21 29.33
CA ARG A 945 -8.74 29.21 30.19
C ARG A 945 -9.07 30.62 30.67
N GLU A 946 -8.08 31.37 31.13
CA GLU A 946 -8.26 32.75 31.61
C GLU A 946 -8.70 33.70 30.49
N GLY A 947 -8.23 33.50 29.26
CA GLY A 947 -8.56 34.35 28.11
C GLY A 947 -9.84 33.98 27.37
N ALA A 948 -10.18 32.69 27.27
CA ALA A 948 -11.21 32.17 26.36
C ALA A 948 -12.17 31.13 26.98
N GLY A 949 -11.99 30.77 28.26
CA GLY A 949 -12.87 29.85 28.99
C GLY A 949 -12.53 28.36 28.85
N ASP A 950 -13.29 27.52 29.55
CA ASP A 950 -12.99 26.09 29.70
C ASP A 950 -13.14 25.29 28.40
N ASP A 951 -14.14 25.59 27.57
CA ASP A 951 -14.37 24.89 26.30
C ASP A 951 -13.20 25.09 25.32
N ALA A 952 -12.67 26.33 25.25
CA ALA A 952 -11.50 26.64 24.44
C ALA A 952 -10.24 25.94 24.97
N MET A 953 -10.07 25.89 26.29
CA MET A 953 -8.96 25.17 26.94
C MET A 953 -9.01 23.67 26.63
N GLN A 954 -10.18 23.02 26.69
CA GLN A 954 -10.32 21.60 26.33
C GLN A 954 -10.05 21.34 24.84
N ALA A 955 -10.47 22.26 23.96
CA ALA A 955 -10.16 22.17 22.54
C ALA A 955 -8.65 22.26 22.28
N VAL A 956 -7.95 23.16 22.98
CA VAL A 956 -6.48 23.27 22.92
C VAL A 956 -5.81 22.04 23.53
N TRP A 957 -6.31 21.53 24.65
CA TRP A 957 -5.82 20.29 25.25
C TRP A 957 -5.87 19.12 24.29
N LYS A 958 -6.95 18.97 23.52
CA LYS A 958 -7.05 17.93 22.50
C LYS A 958 -5.90 18.00 21.49
N ARG A 959 -5.48 19.21 21.10
CA ARG A 959 -4.32 19.43 20.22
C ARG A 959 -3.00 19.08 20.91
N ILE A 960 -2.82 19.48 22.17
CA ILE A 960 -1.64 19.10 22.98
C ILE A 960 -1.54 17.57 23.07
N TRP A 961 -2.63 16.90 23.45
CA TRP A 961 -2.64 15.44 23.53
C TRP A 961 -2.41 14.77 22.18
N ASN A 962 -2.92 15.36 21.09
CA ASN A 962 -2.67 14.86 19.74
C ASN A 962 -1.17 14.90 19.38
N GLY A 963 -0.45 15.97 19.76
CA GLY A 963 1.00 16.02 19.60
C GLY A 963 1.77 14.98 20.42
N TYR A 964 1.33 14.73 21.66
CA TYR A 964 1.89 13.68 22.53
C TYR A 964 1.72 12.29 21.90
N VAL A 965 0.51 11.97 21.41
CA VAL A 965 0.21 10.67 20.80
C VAL A 965 0.84 10.53 19.41
N ALA A 966 0.90 11.61 18.64
CA ALA A 966 1.51 11.60 17.31
C ALA A 966 2.93 11.08 17.38
N PHE A 967 3.77 11.65 18.25
CA PHE A 967 5.14 11.18 18.40
C PHE A 967 5.21 9.77 19.01
N GLY A 968 4.39 9.47 20.04
CA GLY A 968 4.40 8.15 20.69
C GLY A 968 3.89 6.97 19.85
N THR A 969 3.28 7.24 18.68
CA THR A 969 2.75 6.20 17.77
C THR A 969 3.25 6.34 16.34
N LEU A 970 4.28 7.17 16.12
CA LEU A 970 4.77 7.49 14.79
C LEU A 970 5.65 6.38 14.23
N GLY A 971 5.38 5.98 12.98
CA GLY A 971 6.26 5.08 12.23
C GLY A 971 6.36 3.66 12.80
N THR A 972 7.28 2.88 12.22
CA THR A 972 7.48 1.45 12.51
C THR A 972 8.93 1.12 12.88
N LEU A 973 9.77 2.14 13.10
CA LEU A 973 11.22 1.98 13.19
C LEU A 973 11.65 0.91 14.20
N GLN A 974 11.09 0.93 15.40
CA GLN A 974 11.42 -0.05 16.44
C GLN A 974 11.03 -1.48 16.04
N ALA A 975 9.89 -1.66 15.38
CA ALA A 975 9.47 -2.96 14.87
C ALA A 975 10.38 -3.42 13.72
N ASP A 976 10.81 -2.51 12.85
CA ASP A 976 11.70 -2.84 11.73
C ASP A 976 13.13 -3.17 12.19
N ILE A 977 13.60 -2.48 13.25
CA ILE A 977 14.86 -2.84 13.93
C ILE A 977 14.75 -4.24 14.54
N ALA A 978 13.68 -4.54 15.28
CA ALA A 978 13.48 -5.86 15.88
C ALA A 978 13.37 -6.99 14.83
N LYS A 979 12.74 -6.70 13.68
CA LYS A 979 12.65 -7.62 12.53
C LYS A 979 13.98 -7.78 11.78
N TYR A 980 14.96 -6.90 12.00
CA TYR A 980 16.24 -6.97 11.30
C TYR A 980 17.07 -8.18 11.77
N ALA A 981 16.99 -9.26 11.00
CA ALA A 981 17.89 -10.39 11.13
C ALA A 981 19.23 -10.05 10.44
N ALA A 982 20.33 -10.07 11.20
CA ALA A 982 21.66 -9.91 10.64
C ALA A 982 21.85 -10.92 9.47
N PRO A 983 22.32 -10.49 8.28
CA PRO A 983 22.44 -11.38 7.14
C PRO A 983 23.31 -12.59 7.51
N SER A 984 22.93 -13.80 7.08
CA SER A 984 23.76 -14.99 7.30
C SER A 984 25.17 -14.77 6.74
N LEU A 985 26.18 -15.47 7.26
CA LEU A 985 27.55 -15.38 6.72
C LEU A 985 27.56 -15.60 5.20
N THR A 986 26.74 -16.52 4.69
CA THR A 986 26.54 -16.74 3.24
C THR A 986 25.98 -15.51 2.53
N ASN A 987 24.98 -14.83 3.08
CA ASN A 987 24.41 -13.61 2.48
C ASN A 987 25.40 -12.43 2.54
N GLN A 988 26.14 -12.28 3.64
CA GLN A 988 27.21 -11.29 3.76
C GLN A 988 28.32 -11.54 2.71
N MET A 989 28.66 -12.80 2.47
CA MET A 989 29.59 -13.22 1.41
C MET A 989 29.07 -12.88 0.02
N ILE A 990 27.79 -13.15 -0.26
CA ILE A 990 27.11 -12.80 -1.51
C ILE A 990 27.15 -11.29 -1.75
N ASP A 991 26.84 -10.48 -0.74
CA ASP A 991 26.80 -9.02 -0.87
C ASP A 991 28.20 -8.42 -1.00
N MET A 992 29.21 -8.97 -0.33
CA MET A 992 30.61 -8.62 -0.59
C MET A 992 31.00 -8.92 -2.04
N ILE A 993 30.62 -10.09 -2.58
CA ILE A 993 30.88 -10.46 -3.98
C ILE A 993 30.18 -9.47 -4.93
N LYS A 994 28.92 -9.09 -4.68
CA LYS A 994 28.19 -8.09 -5.49
C LYS A 994 28.90 -6.73 -5.48
N ARG A 995 29.30 -6.23 -4.31
CA ARG A 995 30.01 -4.94 -4.19
C ARG A 995 31.33 -4.92 -4.97
N LYS A 996 32.03 -6.05 -5.04
CA LYS A 996 33.27 -6.19 -5.81
C LYS A 996 33.04 -6.61 -7.26
N ALA A 997 31.82 -6.93 -7.69
CA ALA A 997 31.53 -7.54 -8.99
C ALA A 997 31.95 -6.66 -10.18
N GLN A 998 31.73 -5.34 -10.09
CA GLN A 998 32.05 -4.41 -11.17
C GLN A 998 33.52 -4.49 -11.61
N PHE A 999 34.45 -4.60 -10.65
CA PHE A 999 35.88 -4.72 -10.94
C PHE A 999 36.36 -6.18 -10.94
N GLY A 1000 35.80 -7.02 -10.08
CA GLY A 1000 36.14 -8.44 -9.97
C GLY A 1000 35.87 -9.21 -11.27
N SER A 1001 34.77 -8.90 -11.96
CA SER A 1001 34.38 -9.52 -13.24
C SER A 1001 35.33 -9.21 -14.41
N LEU A 1002 36.34 -8.36 -14.25
CA LEU A 1002 37.24 -7.96 -15.35
C LEU A 1002 38.68 -8.46 -15.16
N ASN A 1003 39.04 -8.99 -13.99
CA ASN A 1003 40.43 -9.13 -13.56
C ASN A 1003 40.99 -10.57 -13.58
N HIS A 1004 40.20 -11.57 -13.98
CA HIS A 1004 40.62 -12.98 -13.90
C HIS A 1004 41.06 -13.60 -15.24
N GLY A 1005 41.08 -12.85 -16.34
CA GLY A 1005 41.47 -13.34 -17.66
C GLY A 1005 40.69 -14.59 -18.09
N ASN A 1006 41.38 -15.65 -18.54
CA ASN A 1006 40.77 -16.93 -18.94
C ASN A 1006 40.69 -17.96 -17.80
N LYS A 1007 40.84 -17.55 -16.54
CA LYS A 1007 40.80 -18.49 -15.40
C LYS A 1007 39.36 -18.99 -15.17
N THR A 1008 39.23 -20.23 -14.72
CA THR A 1008 37.95 -20.88 -14.45
C THR A 1008 37.86 -21.39 -13.00
N VAL A 1009 36.62 -21.56 -12.53
CA VAL A 1009 36.29 -22.32 -11.31
C VAL A 1009 35.30 -23.42 -11.72
N GLY A 1010 35.71 -24.68 -11.58
CA GLY A 1010 35.04 -25.78 -12.26
C GLY A 1010 35.03 -25.59 -13.79
N SER A 1011 33.86 -25.74 -14.42
CA SER A 1011 33.66 -25.52 -15.86
C SER A 1011 33.33 -24.07 -16.24
N ASN A 1012 33.19 -23.17 -15.27
CA ASN A 1012 32.72 -21.80 -15.50
C ASN A 1012 33.87 -20.79 -15.50
N ASN A 1013 33.78 -19.75 -16.34
CA ASN A 1013 34.73 -18.65 -16.34
C ASN A 1013 34.55 -17.80 -15.07
N LEU A 1014 35.65 -17.47 -14.38
CA LEU A 1014 35.63 -16.71 -13.11
C LEU A 1014 35.01 -15.31 -13.25
N ASN A 1015 35.19 -14.65 -14.39
CA ASN A 1015 34.64 -13.31 -14.65
C ASN A 1015 33.10 -13.33 -14.74
N ASP A 1016 32.53 -14.34 -15.40
CA ASP A 1016 31.08 -14.47 -15.59
C ASP A 1016 30.36 -14.82 -14.27
N MET A 1017 31.05 -15.53 -13.37
CA MET A 1017 30.49 -15.98 -12.10
C MET A 1017 30.13 -14.83 -11.14
N PHE A 1018 30.70 -13.62 -11.32
CA PHE A 1018 30.32 -12.44 -10.53
C PHE A 1018 28.87 -12.00 -10.78
N SER A 1019 28.28 -12.34 -11.94
CA SER A 1019 26.85 -12.12 -12.21
C SER A 1019 25.94 -13.11 -11.45
N ARG A 1020 26.53 -14.17 -10.85
CA ARG A 1020 25.84 -15.22 -10.10
C ARG A 1020 26.52 -15.49 -8.75
N PRO A 1021 26.50 -14.54 -7.80
CA PRO A 1021 27.30 -14.58 -6.57
C PRO A 1021 27.11 -15.82 -5.69
N SER A 1022 25.88 -16.31 -5.54
CA SER A 1022 25.59 -17.53 -4.76
C SER A 1022 26.25 -18.75 -5.41
N MET A 1023 26.04 -18.95 -6.71
CA MET A 1023 26.66 -20.05 -7.46
C MET A 1023 28.17 -19.92 -7.50
N PHE A 1024 28.70 -18.70 -7.44
CA PHE A 1024 30.13 -18.46 -7.40
C PHE A 1024 30.74 -18.95 -6.08
N LEU A 1025 30.07 -18.66 -4.97
CA LEU A 1025 30.48 -19.11 -3.66
C LEU A 1025 30.43 -20.65 -3.56
N ASP A 1026 29.37 -21.28 -4.07
CA ASP A 1026 29.25 -22.74 -4.16
C ASP A 1026 30.37 -23.34 -5.03
N ALA A 1027 30.64 -22.76 -6.20
CA ALA A 1027 31.69 -23.23 -7.10
C ALA A 1027 33.09 -23.13 -6.47
N LEU A 1028 33.35 -22.11 -5.64
CA LEU A 1028 34.60 -21.98 -4.89
C LEU A 1028 34.74 -23.06 -3.82
N ASN A 1029 33.63 -23.42 -3.15
CA ASN A 1029 33.60 -24.51 -2.19
C ASN A 1029 33.83 -25.86 -2.89
N ASP A 1030 33.07 -26.16 -3.95
CA ASP A 1030 33.15 -27.40 -4.71
C ASP A 1030 34.52 -27.61 -5.37
N ALA A 1031 35.15 -26.52 -5.83
CA ALA A 1031 36.48 -26.55 -6.44
C ALA A 1031 37.63 -26.58 -5.41
N GLY A 1032 37.34 -26.65 -4.11
CA GLY A 1032 38.33 -26.74 -3.04
C GLY A 1032 39.14 -25.46 -2.80
N TYR A 1033 38.64 -24.30 -3.23
CA TYR A 1033 39.25 -23.01 -2.84
C TYR A 1033 38.97 -22.67 -1.38
N VAL A 1034 37.87 -23.21 -0.86
CA VAL A 1034 37.50 -23.21 0.56
C VAL A 1034 37.62 -24.64 1.07
N ILE A 1035 38.28 -24.82 2.20
CA ILE A 1035 38.30 -26.08 2.96
C ILE A 1035 37.38 -25.88 4.16
N PRO A 1036 36.18 -26.48 4.18
CA PRO A 1036 35.24 -26.33 5.29
C PRO A 1036 35.87 -26.55 6.67
N GLY A 1037 35.80 -25.54 7.54
CA GLY A 1037 36.37 -25.56 8.89
C GLY A 1037 37.85 -25.20 9.01
N ASP A 1038 38.57 -25.01 7.91
CA ASP A 1038 40.02 -24.80 7.94
C ASP A 1038 40.45 -23.58 7.11
N PRO A 1039 40.38 -22.38 7.69
CA PRO A 1039 40.79 -21.15 7.00
C PRO A 1039 42.28 -21.12 6.65
N GLU A 1040 43.15 -21.67 7.49
CA GLU A 1040 44.61 -21.61 7.29
C GLU A 1040 45.06 -22.37 6.05
N ASN A 1041 44.40 -23.50 5.77
CA ASN A 1041 44.70 -24.32 4.60
C ASN A 1041 43.80 -24.01 3.40
N SER A 1042 42.81 -23.13 3.54
CA SER A 1042 41.95 -22.70 2.43
C SER A 1042 42.70 -21.84 1.42
N LYS A 1043 42.68 -22.24 0.14
CA LYS A 1043 43.39 -21.55 -0.95
C LYS A 1043 42.96 -20.10 -1.11
N ILE A 1044 41.69 -19.78 -0.86
CA ILE A 1044 41.19 -18.39 -0.92
C ILE A 1044 41.93 -17.47 0.06
N MET A 1045 42.27 -17.95 1.26
CA MET A 1045 43.03 -17.18 2.26
C MET A 1045 44.49 -16.97 1.82
N GLN A 1046 45.09 -17.98 1.18
CA GLN A 1046 46.44 -17.89 0.63
C GLN A 1046 46.52 -16.88 -0.54
N LEU A 1047 45.48 -16.81 -1.38
CA LEU A 1047 45.41 -15.83 -2.47
C LEU A 1047 45.37 -14.39 -1.95
N MET A 1048 44.81 -14.17 -0.75
CA MET A 1048 44.74 -12.87 -0.08
C MET A 1048 46.00 -12.52 0.73
N SER A 1049 46.91 -13.47 0.94
CA SER A 1049 48.14 -13.26 1.71
C SER A 1049 49.11 -12.27 1.05
N PHE A 1050 50.12 -11.81 1.79
CA PHE A 1050 51.14 -10.85 1.31
C PHE A 1050 51.81 -11.24 -0.03
N THR A 1051 51.96 -12.53 -0.29
CA THR A 1051 52.57 -13.07 -1.51
C THR A 1051 51.54 -13.51 -2.56
N GLY A 1052 50.25 -13.38 -2.26
CA GLY A 1052 49.15 -13.80 -3.11
C GLY A 1052 48.70 -12.72 -4.11
N PRO A 1053 48.10 -13.11 -5.24
CA PRO A 1053 47.69 -12.17 -6.30
C PRO A 1053 46.47 -11.32 -5.92
N MET A 1054 45.80 -11.58 -4.78
CA MET A 1054 44.67 -10.82 -4.27
C MET A 1054 45.03 -10.01 -3.00
N PHE A 1055 46.33 -9.81 -2.75
CA PHE A 1055 46.79 -8.99 -1.63
C PHE A 1055 46.19 -7.57 -1.69
N HIS A 1056 45.64 -7.11 -0.56
CA HIS A 1056 44.88 -5.84 -0.41
C HIS A 1056 43.60 -5.69 -1.27
N VAL A 1057 43.14 -6.73 -1.96
CA VAL A 1057 41.83 -6.70 -2.66
C VAL A 1057 40.65 -6.74 -1.68
N PHE A 1058 40.85 -7.41 -0.54
CA PHE A 1058 39.89 -7.49 0.56
C PHE A 1058 40.39 -6.72 1.77
N THR A 1059 39.47 -6.01 2.43
CA THR A 1059 39.72 -5.34 3.71
C THR A 1059 39.90 -6.36 4.85
N ASP A 1060 40.40 -5.93 6.00
CA ASP A 1060 40.61 -6.81 7.16
C ASP A 1060 39.27 -7.42 7.67
N ASP A 1061 38.18 -6.65 7.60
CA ASP A 1061 36.83 -7.12 7.93
C ASP A 1061 36.32 -8.15 6.92
N GLU A 1062 36.58 -7.96 5.62
CA GLU A 1062 36.20 -8.92 4.58
C GLU A 1062 37.04 -10.21 4.66
N GLN A 1063 38.31 -10.13 5.04
CA GLN A 1063 39.15 -11.30 5.32
C GLN A 1063 38.65 -12.05 6.56
N THR A 1064 38.20 -11.33 7.58
CA THR A 1064 37.55 -11.90 8.78
C THR A 1064 36.23 -12.57 8.42
N LEU A 1065 35.43 -11.96 7.53
CA LEU A 1065 34.20 -12.55 7.00
C LEU A 1065 34.46 -13.87 6.25
N TRP A 1066 35.46 -13.89 5.36
CA TRP A 1066 35.91 -15.13 4.71
C TRP A 1066 36.29 -16.21 5.72
N ARG A 1067 37.09 -15.84 6.73
CA ARG A 1067 37.53 -16.76 7.78
C ARG A 1067 36.34 -17.34 8.55
N ASN A 1068 35.38 -16.50 8.92
CA ASN A 1068 34.17 -16.91 9.64
C ASN A 1068 33.26 -17.78 8.79
N TYR A 1069 33.06 -17.42 7.51
CA TYR A 1069 32.33 -18.24 6.55
C TYR A 1069 32.95 -19.63 6.42
N ILE A 1070 34.27 -19.72 6.23
CA ILE A 1070 34.98 -21.00 6.11
C ILE A 1070 34.81 -21.86 7.37
N LEU A 1071 34.97 -21.27 8.56
CA LEU A 1071 34.77 -21.96 9.83
C LEU A 1071 33.34 -22.48 10.00
N SER A 1072 32.34 -21.74 9.51
CA SER A 1072 30.94 -22.12 9.61
C SER A 1072 30.59 -23.38 8.79
N LEU A 1073 31.32 -23.65 7.69
CA LEU A 1073 31.03 -24.76 6.78
C LEU A 1073 31.39 -26.15 7.34
N ALA A 1074 32.15 -26.24 8.44
CA ALA A 1074 32.46 -27.54 9.08
C ALA A 1074 31.29 -28.10 9.91
N GLN A 1075 30.18 -27.39 10.04
CA GLN A 1075 29.00 -27.90 10.71
C GLN A 1075 28.16 -28.76 9.76
N PRO A 1076 27.78 -30.00 10.13
CA PRO A 1076 26.84 -30.76 9.34
C PRO A 1076 25.47 -30.06 9.39
N SER A 1077 25.02 -29.48 8.27
CA SER A 1077 23.63 -29.07 8.09
C SER A 1077 22.76 -30.33 8.10
N MET A 1078 22.10 -30.61 9.22
CA MET A 1078 21.05 -31.63 9.27
C MET A 1078 19.80 -31.09 8.59
N PRO A 1079 19.04 -31.92 7.83
CA PRO A 1079 17.79 -31.48 7.22
C PRO A 1079 16.79 -31.07 8.31
N GLU A 1080 16.13 -29.93 8.14
CA GLU A 1080 14.98 -29.51 8.96
C GLU A 1080 13.80 -30.46 8.71
N THR A 1081 13.79 -31.59 9.41
CA THR A 1081 12.60 -32.44 9.53
C THR A 1081 11.94 -32.17 10.86
N GLN A 1082 10.61 -31.97 10.85
CA GLN A 1082 9.69 -31.84 12.00
C GLN A 1082 10.24 -32.40 13.32
N GLU A 1083 10.97 -31.56 14.07
CA GLU A 1083 11.37 -31.88 15.44
C GLU A 1083 10.19 -31.63 16.38
N THR A 1084 9.92 -32.58 17.27
CA THR A 1084 8.96 -32.36 18.37
C THR A 1084 9.51 -31.33 19.36
N GLY A 1085 8.64 -30.66 20.14
CA GLY A 1085 9.08 -29.63 21.11
C GLY A 1085 10.19 -30.11 22.08
N ILE A 1086 10.15 -31.38 22.47
CA ILE A 1086 11.17 -32.02 23.33
C ILE A 1086 12.51 -32.20 22.58
N GLU A 1087 12.47 -32.53 21.28
CA GLU A 1087 13.69 -32.72 20.49
C GLU A 1087 14.43 -31.38 20.28
N ARG A 1088 13.68 -30.30 20.05
CA ARG A 1088 14.22 -28.94 19.97
C ARG A 1088 14.84 -28.49 21.30
N GLU A 1089 14.12 -28.70 22.41
CA GLU A 1089 14.60 -28.33 23.75
C GLU A 1089 15.90 -29.08 24.12
N LEU A 1090 15.97 -30.38 23.85
CA LEU A 1090 17.18 -31.18 24.06
C LEU A 1090 18.34 -30.72 23.18
N ARG A 1091 18.06 -30.31 21.94
CA ARG A 1091 19.08 -29.80 21.01
C ARG A 1091 19.63 -28.47 21.46
N GLU A 1092 18.76 -27.52 21.78
CA GLU A 1092 19.17 -26.21 22.30
C GLU A 1092 20.02 -26.34 23.56
N ARG A 1093 19.68 -27.30 24.42
CA ARG A 1093 20.43 -27.58 25.64
C ARG A 1093 21.79 -28.22 25.34
N TRP A 1094 21.84 -29.15 24.39
CA TRP A 1094 23.08 -29.74 23.91
C TRP A 1094 24.03 -28.70 23.28
N ASP A 1095 23.49 -27.81 22.45
CA ASP A 1095 24.26 -26.74 21.81
C ASP A 1095 24.76 -25.72 22.84
N LEU A 1096 23.93 -25.37 23.84
CA LEU A 1096 24.33 -24.50 24.95
C LEU A 1096 25.45 -25.10 25.80
N ASP A 1097 25.37 -26.38 26.14
CA ASP A 1097 26.43 -27.09 26.89
C ASP A 1097 27.74 -27.12 26.09
N ARG A 1098 27.66 -27.44 24.79
CA ARG A 1098 28.83 -27.46 23.90
C ARG A 1098 29.48 -26.08 23.83
N ASP A 1099 28.70 -25.03 23.73
CA ASP A 1099 29.22 -23.67 23.66
C ASP A 1099 29.78 -23.20 25.00
N MET A 1100 29.17 -23.52 26.13
CA MET A 1100 29.73 -23.28 27.47
C MET A 1100 31.10 -23.97 27.63
N ILE A 1101 31.22 -25.24 27.23
CA ILE A 1101 32.50 -25.97 27.22
C ILE A 1101 33.52 -25.26 26.32
N LYS A 1102 33.09 -24.80 25.14
CA LYS A 1102 33.97 -24.11 24.21
C LYS A 1102 34.48 -22.78 24.79
N VAL A 1103 33.60 -21.95 25.35
CA VAL A 1103 33.96 -20.69 26.01
C VAL A 1103 34.97 -20.92 27.13
N ILE A 1104 34.72 -21.89 28.02
CA ILE A 1104 35.62 -22.19 29.14
C ILE A 1104 36.97 -22.76 28.66
N SER A 1105 36.97 -23.60 27.62
CA SER A 1105 38.21 -24.14 27.05
C SER A 1105 39.10 -23.04 26.43
N VAL A 1106 38.49 -22.07 25.73
CA VAL A 1106 39.23 -20.94 25.16
C VAL A 1106 39.74 -20.01 26.27
N LEU A 1107 38.93 -19.77 27.31
CA LEU A 1107 39.37 -19.01 28.48
C LEU A 1107 40.59 -19.65 29.14
N ARG A 1108 40.56 -20.98 29.33
CA ARG A 1108 41.69 -21.74 29.88
C ARG A 1108 42.96 -21.56 29.04
N GLN A 1109 42.86 -21.68 27.71
CA GLN A 1109 44.01 -21.53 26.81
C GLN A 1109 44.58 -20.12 26.85
N ARG A 1110 43.72 -19.10 26.89
CA ARG A 1110 44.12 -17.69 26.79
C ARG A 1110 44.56 -17.06 28.12
N GLN A 1111 44.06 -17.54 29.25
CA GLN A 1111 44.22 -16.89 30.56
C GLN A 1111 44.96 -17.76 31.58
N ASN A 1112 45.69 -18.78 31.12
CA ASN A 1112 46.54 -19.59 31.98
C ASN A 1112 47.67 -18.75 32.59
N GLY A 1113 47.83 -18.79 33.92
CA GLY A 1113 48.90 -18.07 34.62
C GLY A 1113 48.66 -16.57 34.84
N VAL A 1114 47.45 -16.04 34.60
CA VAL A 1114 47.13 -14.62 34.81
C VAL A 1114 46.95 -14.30 36.31
N PRO A 1115 47.66 -13.29 36.87
CA PRO A 1115 47.63 -12.98 38.31
C PRO A 1115 46.25 -12.65 38.88
N ALA A 1116 45.34 -12.10 38.07
CA ALA A 1116 43.96 -11.79 38.45
C ALA A 1116 43.11 -13.05 38.79
N HIS A 1117 43.56 -14.25 38.43
CA HIS A 1117 42.90 -15.52 38.74
C HIS A 1117 43.34 -16.16 40.07
N ALA A 1118 43.87 -15.35 41.00
CA ALA A 1118 44.10 -15.73 42.40
C ALA A 1118 42.80 -15.78 43.24
N VAL A 1119 41.70 -15.21 42.74
CA VAL A 1119 40.38 -15.31 43.36
C VAL A 1119 39.99 -16.77 43.53
N ARG A 1120 39.42 -17.12 44.69
CA ARG A 1120 39.05 -18.49 45.05
C ARG A 1120 37.55 -18.68 44.86
N LEU A 1121 37.16 -19.78 44.22
CA LEU A 1121 35.78 -20.22 44.10
C LEU A 1121 35.57 -21.46 44.98
N VAL A 1122 34.41 -21.53 45.61
CA VAL A 1122 33.87 -22.72 46.27
C VAL A 1122 33.11 -23.55 45.25
N GLY A 1123 33.34 -24.85 45.19
CA GLY A 1123 32.58 -25.75 44.35
C GLY A 1123 32.89 -27.21 44.65
N PRO A 1124 32.10 -28.16 44.12
CA PRO A 1124 32.31 -29.58 44.37
C PRO A 1124 33.63 -30.04 43.74
N HIS A 1125 34.50 -30.65 44.54
CA HIS A 1125 35.77 -31.20 44.06
C HIS A 1125 35.50 -32.31 43.04
N PRO A 1126 36.14 -32.30 41.86
CA PRO A 1126 35.82 -33.20 40.75
C PRO A 1126 36.12 -34.69 41.03
N ASP A 1127 36.89 -35.01 42.07
CA ASP A 1127 37.19 -36.39 42.49
C ASP A 1127 36.42 -36.87 43.72
N THR A 1128 36.04 -35.96 44.63
CA THR A 1128 35.45 -36.33 45.93
C THR A 1128 34.00 -35.87 46.08
N GLY A 1129 33.55 -34.91 45.28
CA GLY A 1129 32.23 -34.29 45.37
C GLY A 1129 32.04 -33.35 46.58
N GLU A 1130 33.02 -33.26 47.47
CA GLU A 1130 33.01 -32.37 48.63
C GLU A 1130 33.36 -30.93 48.23
N ASP A 1131 32.87 -29.94 48.98
CA ASP A 1131 33.19 -28.54 48.73
C ASP A 1131 34.70 -28.27 48.85
N ALA A 1132 35.30 -27.83 47.75
CA ALA A 1132 36.67 -27.36 47.70
C ALA A 1132 36.69 -25.86 47.43
N THR A 1133 37.49 -25.12 48.19
CA THR A 1133 37.77 -23.70 47.92
C THR A 1133 39.13 -23.60 47.24
N MET A 1134 39.17 -23.35 45.93
CA MET A 1134 40.41 -23.33 45.13
C MET A 1134 40.51 -22.06 44.28
N PRO A 1135 41.72 -21.59 43.94
CA PRO A 1135 41.88 -20.44 43.05
C PRO A 1135 41.38 -20.77 41.63
N ILE A 1136 40.89 -19.78 40.88
CA ILE A 1136 40.39 -19.96 39.50
C ILE A 1136 41.42 -20.63 38.58
N THR A 1137 42.71 -20.30 38.75
CA THR A 1137 43.82 -20.96 38.03
C THR A 1137 43.85 -22.48 38.22
N TRP A 1138 43.48 -22.97 39.40
CA TRP A 1138 43.38 -24.39 39.68
C TRP A 1138 42.14 -24.99 39.02
N TRP A 1139 40.98 -24.32 39.12
CA TRP A 1139 39.74 -24.76 38.47
C TRP A 1139 39.89 -24.88 36.94
N LEU A 1140 40.65 -23.97 36.30
CA LEU A 1140 40.96 -24.03 34.87
C LEU A 1140 42.02 -25.07 34.50
N ASN A 1141 42.76 -25.66 35.46
CA ASN A 1141 43.85 -26.60 35.20
C ASN A 1141 43.87 -27.79 36.17
N ILE A 1142 42.71 -28.39 36.42
CA ILE A 1142 42.60 -29.53 37.33
C ILE A 1142 43.50 -30.68 36.82
N PRO A 1143 44.47 -31.16 37.62
CA PRO A 1143 45.39 -32.21 37.17
C PRO A 1143 44.68 -33.51 36.79
N GLY A 1144 45.05 -34.09 35.64
CA GLY A 1144 44.53 -35.39 35.21
C GLY A 1144 43.10 -35.40 34.66
N LYS A 1145 42.47 -34.24 34.45
CA LYS A 1145 41.12 -34.11 33.88
C LYS A 1145 41.14 -33.63 32.43
N SER A 1146 40.16 -34.07 31.64
CA SER A 1146 39.92 -33.60 30.27
C SER A 1146 39.32 -32.19 30.23
N ASP A 1147 39.41 -31.51 29.10
CA ASP A 1147 38.85 -30.15 28.88
C ASP A 1147 37.36 -30.07 29.22
N LYS A 1148 36.61 -31.14 28.91
CA LYS A 1148 35.19 -31.26 29.21
C LYS A 1148 34.93 -31.41 30.72
N GLU A 1149 35.70 -32.25 31.41
CA GLU A 1149 35.59 -32.42 32.87
C GLU A 1149 35.96 -31.13 33.62
N ILE A 1150 36.97 -30.42 33.13
CA ILE A 1150 37.38 -29.11 33.64
C ILE A 1150 36.25 -28.08 33.45
N ALA A 1151 35.64 -28.03 32.25
CA ALA A 1151 34.55 -27.11 31.99
C ALA A 1151 33.35 -27.32 32.93
N TYR A 1152 32.95 -28.57 33.17
CA TYR A 1152 31.88 -28.86 34.13
C TYR A 1152 32.24 -28.50 35.56
N ALA A 1153 33.47 -28.77 36.01
CA ALA A 1153 33.93 -28.36 37.34
C ALA A 1153 33.87 -26.83 37.51
N VAL A 1154 34.27 -26.08 36.48
CA VAL A 1154 34.16 -24.61 36.45
C VAL A 1154 32.70 -24.16 36.46
N MET A 1155 31.82 -24.76 35.66
CA MET A 1155 30.37 -24.45 35.66
C MET A 1155 29.73 -24.71 37.02
N SER A 1156 30.10 -25.80 37.69
CA SER A 1156 29.64 -26.13 39.05
C SER A 1156 30.11 -25.12 40.09
N ALA A 1157 31.37 -24.71 40.04
CA ALA A 1157 31.87 -23.65 40.91
C ALA A 1157 31.19 -22.30 40.61
N LEU A 1158 30.97 -21.96 39.34
CA LEU A 1158 30.31 -20.71 38.94
C LEU A 1158 28.85 -20.62 39.43
N ARG A 1159 28.11 -21.73 39.45
CA ARG A 1159 26.71 -21.79 39.92
C ARG A 1159 26.57 -21.67 41.44
N GLU A 1160 27.61 -21.96 42.21
CA GLU A 1160 27.51 -22.08 43.67
C GLU A 1160 27.13 -20.73 44.33
N PRO A 1161 25.97 -20.64 45.03
CA PRO A 1161 25.47 -19.36 45.56
C PRO A 1161 26.43 -18.67 46.51
N GLN A 1162 27.28 -19.42 47.22
CA GLN A 1162 28.28 -18.88 48.15
C GLN A 1162 29.32 -17.98 47.48
N ASN A 1163 29.56 -18.17 46.17
CA ASN A 1163 30.48 -17.33 45.41
C ASN A 1163 29.86 -15.96 45.07
N GLY A 1164 28.53 -15.84 45.04
CA GLY A 1164 27.81 -14.58 44.77
C GLY A 1164 27.96 -14.05 43.33
N TRP A 1165 28.44 -14.89 42.39
CA TRP A 1165 28.75 -14.49 41.02
C TRP A 1165 27.57 -14.69 40.07
N ILE A 1166 26.80 -15.73 40.29
CA ILE A 1166 25.61 -16.09 39.50
C ILE A 1166 24.45 -16.36 40.45
N THR A 1167 23.31 -15.79 40.13
CA THR A 1167 22.01 -16.12 40.69
C THR A 1167 21.25 -16.91 39.63
N PRO A 1168 21.11 -18.25 39.77
CA PRO A 1168 20.39 -19.06 38.80
C PRO A 1168 18.99 -18.51 38.50
N SER A 1169 18.58 -18.57 37.24
CA SER A 1169 17.31 -18.03 36.72
C SER A 1169 17.16 -16.50 36.80
N ASN A 1170 18.18 -15.76 37.25
CA ASN A 1170 18.12 -14.29 37.36
C ASN A 1170 19.39 -13.63 36.81
N ILE A 1171 19.34 -13.24 35.53
CA ILE A 1171 20.46 -12.58 34.83
C ILE A 1171 20.82 -11.25 35.54
N ALA A 1172 19.83 -10.42 35.86
CA ALA A 1172 20.04 -9.10 36.45
C ALA A 1172 20.78 -9.18 37.81
N ARG A 1173 20.59 -10.26 38.57
CA ARG A 1173 21.28 -10.53 39.85
C ARG A 1173 22.55 -11.38 39.70
N SER A 1174 23.09 -11.52 38.49
CA SER A 1174 24.29 -12.31 38.22
C SER A 1174 25.46 -11.40 37.79
N PRO A 1175 26.26 -10.84 38.73
CA PRO A 1175 27.38 -9.95 38.42
C PRO A 1175 28.39 -10.51 37.43
N PHE A 1176 28.52 -11.83 37.36
CA PHE A 1176 29.36 -12.49 36.37
C PHE A 1176 28.93 -12.14 34.94
N VAL A 1177 27.61 -12.13 34.66
CA VAL A 1177 27.07 -11.83 33.33
C VAL A 1177 27.00 -10.32 33.12
N THR A 1178 26.46 -9.57 34.07
CA THR A 1178 26.16 -8.13 33.91
C THR A 1178 27.36 -7.21 34.06
N ASN A 1179 28.42 -7.62 34.78
CA ASN A 1179 29.58 -6.77 35.04
C ASN A 1179 30.90 -7.37 34.56
N MET A 1180 31.13 -8.67 34.80
CA MET A 1180 32.44 -9.29 34.55
C MET A 1180 32.61 -9.72 33.09
N ALA A 1181 31.63 -10.44 32.52
CA ALA A 1181 31.63 -10.88 31.14
C ALA A 1181 31.14 -9.80 30.14
N ALA A 1182 30.36 -8.84 30.62
CA ALA A 1182 29.85 -7.71 29.83
C ALA A 1182 30.84 -6.53 29.76
N GLY A 1183 30.62 -5.63 28.82
CA GLY A 1183 31.33 -4.36 28.66
C GLY A 1183 32.68 -4.46 27.95
N THR A 1184 33.59 -3.53 28.28
CA THR A 1184 34.91 -3.40 27.65
C THR A 1184 36.07 -3.86 28.54
N ASN A 1185 35.78 -4.47 29.68
CA ASN A 1185 36.80 -4.88 30.65
C ASN A 1185 37.70 -6.03 30.12
N ALA A 1186 38.77 -6.35 30.85
CA ALA A 1186 39.75 -7.36 30.41
C ALA A 1186 39.15 -8.76 30.21
N MET A 1187 38.16 -9.15 31.02
CA MET A 1187 37.48 -10.44 30.93
C MET A 1187 36.53 -10.48 29.72
N ALA A 1188 35.73 -9.44 29.50
CA ALA A 1188 34.89 -9.30 28.31
C ALA A 1188 35.70 -9.37 27.01
N ARG A 1189 36.86 -8.67 26.96
CA ARG A 1189 37.77 -8.73 25.81
C ARG A 1189 38.34 -10.13 25.57
N ALA A 1190 38.63 -10.90 26.63
CA ALA A 1190 39.18 -12.25 26.49
C ALA A 1190 38.21 -13.22 25.79
N PHE A 1191 36.91 -12.99 25.93
CA PHE A 1191 35.86 -13.80 25.32
C PHE A 1191 35.39 -13.33 23.93
N ARG A 1192 35.70 -12.08 23.55
CA ARG A 1192 35.19 -11.46 22.32
C ARG A 1192 35.51 -12.24 21.05
N ASP A 1193 36.69 -12.84 20.95
CA ASP A 1193 37.13 -13.59 19.76
C ASP A 1193 36.82 -15.10 19.84
N VAL A 1194 35.83 -15.51 20.65
CA VAL A 1194 35.45 -16.93 20.77
C VAL A 1194 34.39 -17.24 19.71
N VAL A 1195 34.73 -18.09 18.75
CA VAL A 1195 33.78 -18.62 17.76
C VAL A 1195 33.02 -19.80 18.36
N LEU A 1196 31.70 -19.69 18.41
CA LEU A 1196 30.79 -20.67 19.00
C LEU A 1196 29.94 -21.36 17.95
N ALA A 1197 29.48 -22.56 18.27
CA ALA A 1197 28.86 -23.42 17.27
C ALA A 1197 27.36 -23.14 17.09
N SER A 1198 26.67 -22.54 18.04
CA SER A 1198 25.24 -22.14 17.87
C SER A 1198 25.01 -20.75 17.26
N ASN A 1199 26.04 -20.12 16.68
CA ASN A 1199 26.00 -18.73 16.19
C ASN A 1199 25.67 -17.68 17.27
N ARG A 1200 25.64 -18.07 18.55
CA ARG A 1200 25.50 -17.18 19.70
C ARG A 1200 26.83 -16.51 20.04
N THR A 1201 26.78 -15.30 20.59
CA THR A 1201 27.94 -14.67 21.24
C THR A 1201 28.22 -15.33 22.59
N TYR A 1202 29.44 -15.18 23.11
CA TYR A 1202 29.79 -15.69 24.43
C TYR A 1202 28.89 -15.12 25.54
N LEU A 1203 28.47 -13.86 25.40
CA LEU A 1203 27.62 -13.17 26.37
C LEU A 1203 26.20 -13.71 26.35
N GLN A 1204 25.64 -13.95 25.16
CA GLN A 1204 24.36 -14.65 24.99
C GLN A 1204 24.39 -16.07 25.56
N VAL A 1205 25.50 -16.78 25.41
CA VAL A 1205 25.67 -18.12 25.99
C VAL A 1205 25.63 -18.07 27.51
N PHE A 1206 26.36 -17.15 28.16
CA PHE A 1206 26.29 -16.99 29.60
C PHE A 1206 24.91 -16.55 30.09
N ALA A 1207 24.29 -15.56 29.44
CA ALA A 1207 22.95 -15.08 29.77
C ALA A 1207 21.89 -16.18 29.62
N THR A 1208 21.91 -16.92 28.51
CA THR A 1208 21.00 -18.06 28.27
C THR A 1208 21.23 -19.18 29.27
N TRP A 1209 22.48 -19.46 29.62
CA TRP A 1209 22.81 -20.47 30.63
C TRP A 1209 22.25 -20.09 32.01
N VAL A 1210 22.39 -18.84 32.43
CA VAL A 1210 21.79 -18.35 33.68
C VAL A 1210 20.26 -18.37 33.63
N ALA A 1211 19.66 -17.91 32.53
CA ALA A 1211 18.21 -17.89 32.35
C ALA A 1211 17.58 -19.29 32.39
N LYS A 1212 18.29 -20.31 31.93
CA LYS A 1212 17.84 -21.73 31.97
C LYS A 1212 18.21 -22.45 33.28
N ASP A 1213 18.40 -21.70 34.37
CA ASP A 1213 18.74 -22.19 35.71
C ASP A 1213 20.13 -22.85 35.84
N CYS A 1214 21.11 -22.36 35.06
CA CYS A 1214 22.49 -22.84 35.09
C CYS A 1214 22.57 -24.37 34.96
N PRO A 1215 22.05 -24.97 33.88
CA PRO A 1215 22.01 -26.42 33.75
C PRO A 1215 23.44 -26.98 33.80
N ILE A 1216 23.63 -27.98 34.66
CA ILE A 1216 24.86 -28.76 34.75
C ILE A 1216 24.42 -30.22 34.67
N GLU A 1217 24.15 -30.69 33.45
CA GLU A 1217 23.92 -32.11 33.29
C GLU A 1217 25.25 -32.82 33.06
N ALA A 1218 25.55 -33.71 34.00
CA ALA A 1218 26.41 -34.85 33.75
C ALA A 1218 25.78 -35.68 32.62
N VAL A 1219 26.07 -35.32 31.37
CA VAL A 1219 25.91 -36.23 30.26
C VAL A 1219 26.89 -37.38 30.52
N THR A 1220 26.41 -38.44 31.17
CA THR A 1220 27.08 -39.74 31.13
C THR A 1220 27.23 -40.10 29.66
N TYR A 1221 28.43 -39.86 29.11
CA TYR A 1221 28.97 -40.35 27.84
C TYR A 1221 27.94 -40.71 26.74
N THR A 1222 27.02 -39.81 26.41
CA THR A 1222 25.99 -40.10 25.41
C THR A 1222 25.77 -38.91 24.47
N THR A 1223 25.74 -39.21 23.17
CA THR A 1223 25.48 -38.29 22.06
C THR A 1223 24.04 -37.76 22.08
N PHE A 1224 23.76 -36.64 21.39
CA PHE A 1224 22.39 -36.12 21.18
C PHE A 1224 21.38 -37.22 20.77
N LYS A 1225 21.82 -38.16 19.93
CA LYS A 1225 21.03 -39.34 19.51
C LYS A 1225 20.62 -40.24 20.69
N GLN A 1226 21.49 -40.42 21.68
CA GLN A 1226 21.21 -41.23 22.86
C GLN A 1226 20.34 -40.51 23.89
N GLN A 1227 20.47 -39.19 24.03
CA GLN A 1227 19.56 -38.38 24.86
C GLN A 1227 18.13 -38.38 24.30
N LYS A 1228 17.99 -38.27 22.97
CA LYS A 1228 16.72 -38.41 22.24
C LYS A 1228 16.05 -39.77 22.49
N GLU A 1229 16.82 -40.85 22.52
CA GLU A 1229 16.29 -42.20 22.78
C GLU A 1229 16.01 -42.44 24.29
N LEU A 1230 16.75 -41.80 25.20
CA LEU A 1230 16.48 -41.82 26.64
C LEU A 1230 15.17 -41.11 26.98
N ALA A 1231 14.95 -39.90 26.43
CA ALA A 1231 13.72 -39.12 26.61
C ALA A 1231 12.48 -39.82 26.02
N LYS A 1232 12.68 -40.69 25.01
CA LYS A 1232 11.64 -41.57 24.45
C LYS A 1232 11.41 -42.85 25.26
N GLY A 1233 12.08 -43.02 26.40
CA GLY A 1233 11.98 -44.20 27.27
C GLY A 1233 12.60 -45.48 26.68
N LYS A 1234 13.39 -45.37 25.59
CA LYS A 1234 13.97 -46.51 24.86
C LYS A 1234 15.36 -46.91 25.36
N LEU A 1235 15.99 -46.08 26.18
CA LEU A 1235 17.24 -46.37 26.89
C LEU A 1235 17.00 -46.27 28.40
N THR A 1236 17.58 -47.19 29.17
CA THR A 1236 17.66 -47.12 30.63
C THR A 1236 19.13 -47.07 31.03
N ILE A 1237 19.51 -46.06 31.83
CA ILE A 1237 20.89 -45.94 32.32
C ILE A 1237 21.07 -46.93 33.47
N ARG A 1238 22.03 -47.86 33.35
CA ARG A 1238 22.57 -48.55 34.52
C ARG A 1238 23.53 -47.60 35.23
N ALA A 1239 23.15 -47.16 36.43
CA ALA A 1239 23.96 -46.28 37.26
C ALA A 1239 25.35 -46.90 37.50
N ALA A 1240 26.41 -46.13 37.20
CA ALA A 1240 27.71 -46.35 37.79
C ALA A 1240 27.74 -45.65 39.17
N ALA A 1241 28.36 -46.32 40.12
CA ALA A 1241 28.30 -46.14 41.56
C ALA A 1241 28.41 -44.70 42.14
N ALA A 1242 27.53 -44.46 43.14
CA ALA A 1242 27.71 -43.69 44.39
C ALA A 1242 27.84 -42.16 44.37
N ILE A 1243 26.70 -41.45 44.60
CA ILE A 1243 26.55 -40.16 45.31
C ILE A 1243 25.15 -40.18 46.01
N PRO A 1244 24.97 -39.67 47.25
CA PRO A 1244 23.82 -40.01 48.12
C PRO A 1244 22.48 -39.35 47.71
N GLN A 1245 21.39 -40.01 48.12
CA GLN A 1245 20.00 -39.69 47.81
C GLN A 1245 19.60 -38.26 48.21
N MET A 1246 19.06 -37.50 47.25
CA MET A 1246 18.13 -36.40 47.51
C MET A 1246 16.69 -36.93 47.40
N GLU A 1247 15.89 -36.72 48.45
CA GLU A 1247 14.46 -37.05 48.48
C GLU A 1247 13.70 -36.27 47.39
N ILE A 1248 13.05 -37.01 46.49
CA ILE A 1248 12.04 -36.47 45.58
C ILE A 1248 10.71 -36.46 46.35
N VAL A 1249 10.23 -35.27 46.70
CA VAL A 1249 8.84 -35.08 47.16
C VAL A 1249 7.92 -35.20 45.94
N PRO A 1250 6.90 -36.08 45.92
CA PRO A 1250 6.05 -36.26 44.76
C PRO A 1250 5.03 -35.11 44.62
N ILE A 1251 4.98 -34.52 43.43
CA ILE A 1251 3.91 -33.60 43.02
C ILE A 1251 2.63 -34.42 42.74
N PRO A 1252 1.45 -34.07 43.29
CA PRO A 1252 0.23 -34.84 43.07
C PRO A 1252 -0.33 -34.63 41.67
N VAL A 1253 -0.73 -35.73 41.03
CA VAL A 1253 -1.52 -35.75 39.80
C VAL A 1253 -2.95 -35.31 40.11
N ILE A 1254 -3.44 -34.26 39.43
CA ILE A 1254 -4.87 -33.91 39.43
C ILE A 1254 -5.42 -34.01 37.99
N ALA A 1255 -6.41 -34.89 37.85
CA ALA A 1255 -7.19 -35.18 36.65
C ALA A 1255 -8.22 -34.06 36.35
N PRO A 1256 -8.84 -34.03 35.16
CA PRO A 1256 -9.50 -32.84 34.61
C PRO A 1256 -10.96 -32.69 35.11
N PRO A 1257 -11.51 -31.47 35.21
CA PRO A 1257 -12.93 -31.30 35.48
C PRO A 1257 -13.73 -30.98 34.20
N ALA A 1258 -14.74 -31.79 33.94
CA ALA A 1258 -15.87 -31.44 33.08
C ALA A 1258 -17.03 -30.90 33.92
N LYS A 1259 -17.59 -29.77 33.45
CA LYS A 1259 -18.99 -29.30 33.54
C LYS A 1259 -19.63 -28.90 34.89
N ARG A 1260 -20.13 -27.65 34.82
CA ARG A 1260 -21.45 -27.10 35.24
C ARG A 1260 -21.62 -26.44 36.61
N HIS A 1261 -21.83 -25.12 36.52
CA HIS A 1261 -22.83 -24.26 37.16
C HIS A 1261 -23.10 -24.41 38.68
N LYS A 1262 -22.89 -23.33 39.43
CA LYS A 1262 -23.95 -22.37 39.81
C LYS A 1262 -23.39 -21.17 40.58
N ARG A 1263 -24.00 -20.02 40.27
CA ARG A 1263 -24.04 -18.74 41.00
C ARG A 1263 -23.98 -18.87 42.52
N LEU A 1264 -23.41 -17.87 43.21
CA LEU A 1264 -24.11 -16.81 43.97
C LEU A 1264 -23.10 -16.05 44.86
N PHE A 1265 -23.19 -14.71 44.86
CA PHE A 1265 -22.98 -13.73 45.96
C PHE A 1265 -21.85 -13.99 46.98
N GLY A 1266 -20.97 -13.07 47.34
CA GLY A 1266 -21.07 -11.62 47.39
C GLY A 1266 -20.38 -11.15 48.68
N MET A 1267 -19.80 -9.95 48.63
CA MET A 1267 -19.40 -9.07 49.74
C MET A 1267 -18.35 -9.53 50.75
N GLY A 1268 -17.36 -8.65 50.97
CA GLY A 1268 -17.04 -8.24 52.34
C GLY A 1268 -15.55 -8.21 52.72
N ASN A 1269 -14.88 -7.11 52.38
CA ASN A 1269 -14.15 -6.23 53.31
C ASN A 1269 -13.00 -6.76 54.21
N VAL A 1270 -11.89 -5.98 54.13
CA VAL A 1270 -10.98 -5.55 55.21
C VAL A 1270 -9.86 -6.54 55.60
N HIS A 1271 -8.66 -6.35 55.04
CA HIS A 1271 -7.57 -5.64 55.71
C HIS A 1271 -6.40 -5.34 54.77
#